data_AF-A0A1D6LWN7-F1
#
_entry.id   AF-A0A1D6LWN7-F1
#
_cell.length_a   1.000
_cell.length_b   1.000
_cell.length_c   1.000
_cell.angle_alpha   90.00
_cell.angle_beta   90.00
_cell.angle_gamma   90.00
#
_symmetry.space_group_name_H-M   'P 1'
#
loop_
_entity.id
_entity.type
_entity.pdbx_description
1 polymer ?
#
loop_
_entity_poly.entity_id
_entity_poly.type
_entity_poly.pdbx_seq_one_letter_code
_entity_poly.pdbx_strand_id
1 'polypeptide(L)'
;MSLTAAPVAFIGLDELSVELAASFLRSGACVRSFTPEAERSPSAALAELNGLLQCASPVEAARDAALVVVLSDAGGVDELFFGVEGIAKGLCAGSIVLIHSTLLPSQLEKLEQELTDQKKDVFLLDGYIFTGLSDELKQQIIIVASGRQDIAEKASKFFHGLYKTIYFAEGEFCTSRKIRMVNDLLEGIHFVASIEAMYLGVRAGIHPTIIYDIISNAAGSSRIFVELVPKLLSEDPLLIDFLKSTRKKASHVMDMSKSVTFPLPLLGVAYQQLVHGSSAVTGDGSASPLKVWEASFGVNIVDAAGEQIYDASKLADQLVAESKAAKRIGFIGLGAMGFGMASHLLKSGFCVVAYDVYKPTMARFADLGGSTKGSPEEIAKDVEILIIMVANESQADSVLFGNAGAVPVLSAGTSVILSSTVSPGFVIHLNRRLEAECRQIKLVDAPVSGGVKRAADGTLTIMTSGTDEALHCTGSVLSALSEKLYVIKGGCGAASSVKMVNQLLAGVHIASAAEAMSFAARLNLRTRRVFEIMQHARGYSWMFGNRVPHMLDNDYTPYSAVDIFVKDLGIVSCESSNSRIPVHVSSIAHQLFISGSASGWGRYDDAAVVKVYETLTGVKVEGKAPMLSKEDVLQSLPSEWPEDPIDNLVPIASHSSKKFLVVLDDDPTGTQTVHDIEVLTEWPVEALVEQFLKLPTCFFILTNSRSMTADKAMLLVQTICKNLKAAAEKVPGVSYTIVLRGDSTLRGHFPEEADAAVSVLGEMDAWIICPFFLQGGRYTINDIHYVADSDRLIPAGETEFAKDAVFGYKSSNLRQWVEEKTKGRVLENQVSTISITLLRKQGPTAVCEHLCSLEKGSVCIVNAASDRDMAVFASGMIQAELKGKRFLCRTAASFVSARIGIKPKPPICPNDLGLKRALTGGLIIVGSYVPKTTKQVDELRSQFGQSLRVIEVSVEMVSMKSMEDRDQEIRRIVELGNAYIQSRKDTLILTSRQLITGKTPEESLEINYKVSSALVEIVRRIDSKPHYIIAKGGITSSDIATKALEAKRAKVMGQALAGVPLWQLGPESRFPGVPYIVFPGNVGDNSALAKVVKSWASPSRSSTKEILLNAEKGGYAVGAFNVYNLEGIEAVVAAAEAEKSPAILQIHPSALKQGGVPLVACCIAAAEQSSVPISVHYDHGISKSDLLQALEAGFDSVMVDGSHLTLGDNILYTKSISSLAHAKGLLVEAELGRLSGSEDGMTVEEYEARFTDVAQAEEFIDETSIDALAVCIGNVHGKYPPSGPNLKFDLLKDLRALTLKKGVSLVLHGASGLSHELVKECIDLGVRKFNVNTEVRNSYLASLRKPEKDLIQVMASAKEAMKAVVAEKLRLFGSCGKA
;
A
#
# COMPACT_ATOMS: atom_id res chain seq x y z
N MET A 1 -45.66 -0.76 -12.42
CA MET A 1 -46.41 -0.70 -13.70
C MET A 1 -46.54 -2.12 -14.18
N SER A 2 -47.76 -2.58 -14.46
CA SER A 2 -47.98 -3.88 -15.10
C SER A 2 -47.28 -3.88 -16.46
N LEU A 3 -46.45 -4.88 -16.76
CA LEU A 3 -45.80 -5.08 -18.07
C LEU A 3 -46.81 -5.13 -19.25
N THR A 4 -48.10 -5.26 -18.96
CA THR A 4 -49.14 -5.63 -19.92
C THR A 4 -49.63 -4.53 -20.86
N ALA A 5 -49.18 -3.27 -20.75
CA ALA A 5 -49.76 -2.19 -21.57
C ALA A 5 -48.94 -1.82 -22.82
N ALA A 6 -47.61 -1.82 -22.74
CA ALA A 6 -46.75 -1.36 -23.83
C ALA A 6 -45.95 -2.51 -24.44
N PRO A 7 -45.82 -2.58 -25.78
CA PRO A 7 -45.10 -3.65 -26.45
C PRO A 7 -43.58 -3.58 -26.18
N VAL A 8 -42.93 -4.74 -26.26
CA VAL A 8 -41.47 -4.88 -26.31
C VAL A 8 -41.09 -5.21 -27.74
N ALA A 9 -40.15 -4.47 -28.33
CA ALA A 9 -39.74 -4.65 -29.72
C ALA A 9 -38.33 -5.25 -29.82
N PHE A 10 -38.13 -6.15 -30.77
CA PHE A 10 -36.83 -6.72 -31.14
C PHE A 10 -36.50 -6.34 -32.58
N ILE A 11 -35.38 -5.65 -32.78
CA ILE A 11 -34.95 -5.20 -34.11
C ILE A 11 -33.63 -5.87 -34.42
N GLY A 12 -33.66 -6.82 -35.35
CA GLY A 12 -32.68 -7.90 -35.49
C GLY A 12 -33.08 -9.09 -34.62
N LEU A 13 -32.84 -10.32 -35.12
CA LEU A 13 -33.02 -11.55 -34.37
C LEU A 13 -31.86 -12.52 -34.63
N ASP A 14 -31.40 -13.14 -33.56
CA ASP A 14 -30.47 -14.25 -33.46
C ASP A 14 -31.03 -15.26 -32.44
N GLU A 15 -30.35 -16.39 -32.21
CA GLU A 15 -30.85 -17.41 -31.27
C GLU A 15 -31.11 -16.86 -29.85
N LEU A 16 -30.25 -15.96 -29.37
CA LEU A 16 -30.31 -15.40 -28.01
C LEU A 16 -31.49 -14.43 -27.84
N SER A 17 -31.69 -13.55 -28.81
CA SER A 17 -32.80 -12.60 -28.81
C SER A 17 -34.14 -13.28 -29.03
N VAL A 18 -34.19 -14.38 -29.78
CA VAL A 18 -35.35 -15.27 -29.88
C VAL A 18 -35.69 -15.88 -28.52
N GLU A 19 -34.71 -16.37 -27.77
CA GLU A 19 -34.94 -16.91 -26.43
C GLU A 19 -35.42 -15.83 -25.43
N LEU A 20 -34.86 -14.61 -25.54
CA LEU A 20 -35.28 -13.47 -24.72
C LEU A 20 -36.72 -13.03 -25.07
N ALA A 21 -37.05 -12.95 -26.36
CA ALA A 21 -38.40 -12.66 -26.84
C ALA A 21 -39.39 -13.72 -26.35
N ALA A 22 -39.00 -15.00 -26.35
CA ALA A 22 -39.79 -16.10 -25.78
C ALA A 22 -40.06 -15.90 -24.29
N SER A 23 -39.06 -15.45 -23.52
CA SER A 23 -39.25 -15.15 -22.10
C SER A 23 -40.22 -13.99 -21.87
N PHE A 24 -40.17 -12.95 -22.69
CA PHE A 24 -41.17 -11.87 -22.65
C PHE A 24 -42.58 -12.38 -22.98
N LEU A 25 -42.76 -13.17 -24.04
CA LEU A 25 -44.05 -13.76 -24.39
C LEU A 25 -44.61 -14.63 -23.25
N ARG A 26 -43.77 -15.45 -22.60
CA ARG A 26 -44.17 -16.26 -21.44
C ARG A 26 -44.62 -15.43 -20.23
N SER A 27 -44.09 -14.21 -20.07
CA SER A 27 -44.53 -13.27 -19.04
C SER A 27 -45.82 -12.51 -19.39
N GLY A 28 -46.38 -12.74 -20.58
CA GLY A 28 -47.60 -12.08 -21.07
C GLY A 28 -47.37 -10.72 -21.72
N ALA A 29 -46.12 -10.38 -22.08
CA ALA A 29 -45.83 -9.16 -22.82
C ALA A 29 -46.21 -9.30 -24.31
N CYS A 30 -46.67 -8.20 -24.93
CA CYS A 30 -46.82 -8.12 -26.38
C CYS A 30 -45.44 -7.90 -27.01
N VAL A 31 -44.97 -8.85 -27.82
CA VAL A 31 -43.64 -8.78 -28.44
C VAL A 31 -43.75 -8.58 -29.94
N ARG A 32 -43.05 -7.58 -30.46
CA ARG A 32 -42.93 -7.29 -31.91
C ARG A 32 -41.51 -7.52 -32.38
N SER A 33 -41.32 -7.94 -33.62
CA SER A 33 -39.99 -8.09 -34.20
C SER A 33 -39.87 -7.57 -35.62
N PHE A 34 -38.67 -7.13 -35.99
CA PHE A 34 -38.26 -6.84 -37.37
C PHE A 34 -36.87 -7.42 -37.60
N THR A 35 -36.65 -8.10 -38.73
CA THR A 35 -35.32 -8.59 -39.15
C THR A 35 -34.97 -8.04 -40.54
N PRO A 36 -33.84 -7.35 -40.71
CA PRO A 36 -33.35 -6.97 -42.04
C PRO A 36 -32.89 -8.23 -42.80
N GLU A 37 -33.48 -8.46 -43.98
CA GLU A 37 -33.17 -9.54 -44.95
C GLU A 37 -33.26 -11.01 -44.45
N ALA A 38 -33.71 -11.91 -45.33
CA ALA A 38 -34.12 -13.27 -44.96
C ALA A 38 -32.97 -14.28 -44.76
N GLU A 39 -31.72 -13.95 -45.13
CA GLU A 39 -30.64 -14.95 -45.23
C GLU A 39 -30.05 -15.41 -43.89
N ARG A 40 -30.47 -14.84 -42.76
CA ARG A 40 -30.08 -15.33 -41.42
C ARG A 40 -31.24 -15.44 -40.45
N SER A 41 -32.48 -15.49 -40.93
CA SER A 41 -33.59 -15.70 -40.00
C SER A 41 -33.42 -17.07 -39.34
N PRO A 42 -33.47 -17.17 -37.99
CA PRO A 42 -33.59 -18.45 -37.31
C PRO A 42 -35.02 -18.97 -37.56
N SER A 43 -35.34 -19.33 -38.81
CA SER A 43 -36.69 -19.58 -39.29
C SER A 43 -37.36 -20.72 -38.53
N ALA A 44 -36.59 -21.72 -38.13
CA ALA A 44 -37.06 -22.82 -37.29
C ALA A 44 -37.45 -22.35 -35.88
N ALA A 45 -36.61 -21.55 -35.21
CA ALA A 45 -36.88 -21.10 -33.85
C ALA A 45 -37.99 -20.03 -33.78
N LEU A 46 -38.09 -19.19 -34.82
CA LEU A 46 -39.17 -18.22 -34.98
C LEU A 46 -40.53 -18.86 -35.18
N ALA A 47 -40.60 -19.93 -35.98
CA ALA A 47 -41.84 -20.65 -36.25
C ALA A 47 -42.48 -21.28 -35.00
N GLU A 48 -41.69 -21.52 -33.95
CA GLU A 48 -42.16 -22.07 -32.67
C GLU A 48 -42.72 -21.01 -31.71
N LEU A 49 -42.44 -19.71 -31.94
CA LEU A 49 -42.88 -18.63 -31.05
C LEU A 49 -44.27 -18.10 -31.41
N ASN A 50 -45.29 -18.85 -31.00
CA ASN A 50 -46.67 -18.34 -31.02
C ASN A 50 -46.79 -17.03 -30.22
N GLY A 51 -47.20 -15.95 -30.90
CA GLY A 51 -47.46 -14.63 -30.31
C GLY A 51 -46.45 -13.54 -30.65
N LEU A 52 -45.32 -13.87 -31.30
CA LEU A 52 -44.40 -12.86 -31.81
C LEU A 52 -44.98 -12.20 -33.07
N LEU A 53 -45.21 -10.88 -33.03
CA LEU A 53 -45.73 -10.14 -34.18
C LEU A 53 -44.58 -9.67 -35.08
N GLN A 54 -44.43 -10.31 -36.24
CA GLN A 54 -43.45 -9.92 -37.25
C GLN A 54 -43.93 -8.67 -38.00
N CYS A 55 -43.17 -7.59 -37.94
CA CYS A 55 -43.48 -6.31 -38.54
C CYS A 55 -42.77 -6.15 -39.89
N ALA A 56 -43.34 -5.35 -40.79
CA ALA A 56 -42.77 -5.13 -42.13
C ALA A 56 -41.57 -4.18 -42.12
N SER A 57 -41.41 -3.38 -41.04
CA SER A 57 -40.39 -2.35 -40.94
C SER A 57 -39.91 -2.09 -39.49
N PRO A 58 -38.71 -1.50 -39.29
CA PRO A 58 -38.22 -1.11 -37.97
C PRO A 58 -39.14 -0.13 -37.25
N VAL A 59 -39.68 0.86 -37.98
CA VAL A 59 -40.62 1.86 -37.42
C VAL A 59 -41.91 1.23 -36.91
N GLU A 60 -42.43 0.20 -37.59
CA GLU A 60 -43.63 -0.51 -37.17
C GLU A 60 -43.37 -1.33 -35.90
N ALA A 61 -42.23 -2.03 -35.83
CA ALA A 61 -41.84 -2.77 -34.64
C ALA A 61 -41.68 -1.86 -33.41
N ALA A 62 -40.99 -0.72 -33.58
CA ALA A 62 -40.69 0.23 -32.50
C ALA A 62 -41.89 1.08 -32.04
N ARG A 63 -43.00 1.10 -32.79
CA ARG A 63 -44.14 2.01 -32.54
C ARG A 63 -44.73 1.82 -31.14
N ASP A 64 -44.67 2.86 -30.32
CA ASP A 64 -45.17 2.91 -28.94
C ASP A 64 -44.54 1.88 -27.99
N ALA A 65 -43.39 1.29 -28.37
CA ALA A 65 -42.70 0.31 -27.54
C ALA A 65 -42.04 0.97 -26.33
N ALA A 66 -42.24 0.38 -25.15
CA ALA A 66 -41.61 0.88 -23.93
C ALA A 66 -40.16 0.40 -23.79
N LEU A 67 -39.83 -0.74 -24.41
CA LEU A 67 -38.49 -1.28 -24.53
C LEU A 67 -38.26 -1.73 -25.98
N VAL A 68 -37.15 -1.29 -26.58
CA VAL A 68 -36.69 -1.72 -27.91
C VAL A 68 -35.31 -2.33 -27.76
N VAL A 69 -35.17 -3.63 -28.01
CA VAL A 69 -33.90 -4.34 -28.03
C VAL A 69 -33.40 -4.36 -29.47
N VAL A 70 -32.26 -3.72 -29.73
CA VAL A 70 -31.69 -3.60 -31.07
C VAL A 70 -30.44 -4.47 -31.17
N LEU A 71 -30.50 -5.48 -32.05
CA LEU A 71 -29.37 -6.25 -32.51
C LEU A 71 -28.93 -5.72 -33.86
N SER A 72 -27.79 -5.06 -33.90
CA SER A 72 -27.19 -4.58 -35.14
C SER A 72 -25.71 -4.92 -35.14
N ASP A 73 -25.20 -5.45 -36.25
CA ASP A 73 -23.77 -5.33 -36.50
C ASP A 73 -23.46 -3.89 -36.95
N ALA A 74 -22.17 -3.56 -37.09
CA ALA A 74 -21.75 -2.18 -37.35
C ALA A 74 -22.22 -1.62 -38.72
N GLY A 75 -22.74 -2.46 -39.62
CA GLY A 75 -23.23 -2.03 -40.93
C GLY A 75 -24.66 -1.48 -40.83
N GLY A 76 -24.91 -0.32 -41.46
CA GLY A 76 -26.27 0.18 -41.67
C GLY A 76 -27.01 0.71 -40.43
N VAL A 77 -26.35 0.93 -39.29
CA VAL A 77 -27.00 1.46 -38.07
C VAL A 77 -27.68 2.80 -38.31
N ASP A 78 -27.04 3.71 -39.05
CA ASP A 78 -27.63 5.01 -39.40
C ASP A 78 -28.91 4.83 -40.23
N GLU A 79 -28.93 3.88 -41.17
CA GLU A 79 -30.12 3.56 -41.97
C GLU A 79 -31.20 2.85 -41.15
N LEU A 80 -30.81 1.95 -40.25
CA LEU A 80 -31.72 1.25 -39.35
C LEU A 80 -32.43 2.22 -38.41
N PHE A 81 -31.70 3.17 -37.81
CA PHE A 81 -32.28 4.15 -36.88
C PHE A 81 -32.96 5.32 -37.59
N PHE A 82 -32.35 5.86 -38.65
CA PHE A 82 -32.74 7.14 -39.25
C PHE A 82 -33.17 7.06 -40.72
N GLY A 83 -33.20 5.87 -41.31
CA GLY A 83 -33.71 5.64 -42.66
C GLY A 83 -35.20 5.99 -42.82
N VAL A 84 -35.71 5.81 -44.04
CA VAL A 84 -37.10 6.17 -44.39
C VAL A 84 -38.11 5.51 -43.43
N GLU A 85 -37.87 4.26 -43.04
CA GLU A 85 -38.67 3.50 -42.06
C GLU A 85 -37.88 3.14 -40.79
N GLY A 86 -36.94 3.99 -40.38
CA GLY A 86 -36.04 3.72 -39.27
C GLY A 86 -36.69 3.75 -37.87
N ILE A 87 -36.00 3.11 -36.90
CA ILE A 87 -36.45 2.95 -35.50
C ILE A 87 -36.88 4.28 -34.89
N ALA A 88 -36.07 5.33 -35.08
CA ALA A 88 -36.24 6.61 -34.40
C ALA A 88 -37.65 7.17 -34.59
N LYS A 89 -38.27 6.99 -35.77
CA LYS A 89 -39.63 7.49 -36.07
C LYS A 89 -40.74 6.83 -35.26
N GLY A 90 -40.54 5.58 -34.80
CA GLY A 90 -41.55 4.83 -34.03
C GLY A 90 -41.50 5.08 -32.52
N LEU A 91 -40.38 5.60 -32.01
CA LEU A 91 -40.17 5.82 -30.58
C LEU A 91 -41.06 6.94 -30.02
N CYS A 92 -41.59 6.71 -28.81
CA CYS A 92 -42.37 7.68 -28.04
C CYS A 92 -41.57 8.18 -26.82
N ALA A 93 -42.08 9.22 -26.16
CA ALA A 93 -41.44 9.76 -24.96
C ALA A 93 -41.41 8.70 -23.84
N GLY A 94 -40.23 8.46 -23.28
CA GLY A 94 -39.98 7.49 -22.23
C GLY A 94 -39.57 6.09 -22.70
N SER A 95 -39.54 5.83 -24.01
CA SER A 95 -39.03 4.57 -24.58
C SER A 95 -37.57 4.33 -24.18
N ILE A 96 -37.24 3.10 -23.82
CA ILE A 96 -35.87 2.66 -23.55
C ILE A 96 -35.38 1.84 -24.73
N VAL A 97 -34.23 2.20 -25.29
CA VAL A 97 -33.58 1.47 -26.38
C VAL A 97 -32.34 0.78 -25.83
N LEU A 98 -32.36 -0.55 -25.75
CA LEU A 98 -31.23 -1.37 -25.33
C LEU A 98 -30.49 -1.88 -26.58
N ILE A 99 -29.27 -1.40 -26.80
CA ILE A 99 -28.47 -1.77 -27.97
C ILE A 99 -27.52 -2.91 -27.63
N HIS A 100 -27.73 -4.06 -28.26
CA HIS A 100 -26.80 -5.17 -28.27
C HIS A 100 -26.08 -5.25 -29.62
N SER A 101 -24.92 -4.60 -29.72
CA SER A 101 -24.20 -4.45 -31.00
C SER A 101 -22.70 -4.73 -30.89
N THR A 102 -21.96 -4.65 -32.02
CA THR A 102 -20.49 -4.58 -32.12
C THR A 102 -19.95 -3.19 -32.50
N LEU A 103 -20.80 -2.15 -32.54
CA LEU A 103 -20.41 -0.75 -32.76
C LEU A 103 -19.31 -0.26 -31.81
N LEU A 104 -18.50 0.69 -32.28
CA LEU A 104 -17.52 1.41 -31.47
C LEU A 104 -18.22 2.44 -30.55
N PRO A 105 -17.65 2.78 -29.38
CA PRO A 105 -18.24 3.78 -28.47
C PRO A 105 -18.55 5.12 -29.14
N SER A 106 -17.66 5.61 -30.02
CA SER A 106 -17.86 6.86 -30.76
C SER A 106 -19.09 6.83 -31.69
N GLN A 107 -19.46 5.67 -32.22
CA GLN A 107 -20.66 5.52 -33.06
C GLN A 107 -21.93 5.52 -32.21
N LEU A 108 -21.87 4.97 -31.00
CA LEU A 108 -22.98 4.97 -30.05
C LEU A 108 -23.21 6.36 -29.43
N GLU A 109 -22.14 7.08 -29.10
CA GLU A 109 -22.22 8.49 -28.67
C GLU A 109 -22.82 9.36 -29.77
N LYS A 110 -22.41 9.15 -31.03
CA LYS A 110 -23.01 9.81 -32.20
C LYS A 110 -24.51 9.49 -32.29
N LEU A 111 -24.89 8.23 -32.10
CA LEU A 111 -26.29 7.80 -32.13
C LEU A 111 -27.12 8.42 -31.00
N GLU A 112 -26.58 8.49 -29.78
CA GLU A 112 -27.22 9.15 -28.62
C GLU A 112 -27.41 10.65 -28.88
N GLN A 113 -26.38 11.31 -29.43
CA GLN A 113 -26.43 12.72 -29.81
C GLN A 113 -27.50 12.97 -30.88
N GLU A 114 -27.54 12.17 -31.94
CA GLU A 114 -28.52 12.33 -33.03
C GLU A 114 -29.97 12.06 -32.55
N LEU A 115 -30.19 11.10 -31.64
CA LEU A 115 -31.50 10.89 -31.01
C LEU A 115 -31.93 12.08 -30.15
N THR A 116 -30.98 12.68 -29.43
CA THR A 116 -31.20 13.86 -28.61
C THR A 116 -31.53 15.09 -29.47
N ASP A 117 -30.82 15.28 -30.58
CA ASP A 117 -31.02 16.38 -31.52
C ASP A 117 -32.41 16.34 -32.20
N GLN A 118 -32.98 15.16 -32.40
CA GLN A 118 -34.37 14.99 -32.87
C GLN A 118 -35.44 15.32 -31.80
N LYS A 119 -35.04 15.79 -30.61
CA LYS A 119 -35.92 16.17 -29.48
C LYS A 119 -36.87 15.05 -29.06
N LYS A 120 -36.44 13.80 -29.16
CA LYS A 120 -37.19 12.66 -28.62
C LYS A 120 -36.70 12.39 -27.20
N ASP A 121 -37.61 12.42 -26.23
CA ASP A 121 -37.32 12.08 -24.83
C ASP A 121 -37.17 10.56 -24.68
N VAL A 122 -36.13 10.00 -25.29
CA VAL A 122 -35.85 8.56 -25.40
C VAL A 122 -34.56 8.27 -24.64
N PHE A 123 -34.49 7.11 -24.00
CA PHE A 123 -33.33 6.73 -23.21
C PHE A 123 -32.56 5.59 -23.87
N LEU A 124 -31.26 5.77 -24.02
CA LEU A 124 -30.36 4.78 -24.60
C LEU A 124 -29.65 3.99 -23.49
N LEU A 125 -29.56 2.68 -23.68
CA LEU A 125 -28.74 1.78 -22.87
C LEU A 125 -27.86 0.91 -23.78
N ASP A 126 -26.60 0.72 -23.40
CA ASP A 126 -25.72 -0.26 -24.04
C ASP A 126 -25.86 -1.61 -23.34
N GLY A 127 -26.07 -2.67 -24.12
CA GLY A 127 -26.40 -4.00 -23.64
C GLY A 127 -25.39 -5.06 -24.08
N TYR A 128 -24.86 -5.80 -23.13
CA TYR A 128 -24.16 -7.05 -23.38
C TYR A 128 -25.03 -8.21 -22.89
N ILE A 129 -25.58 -8.96 -23.83
CA ILE A 129 -26.47 -10.09 -23.60
C ILE A 129 -25.74 -11.37 -23.99
N PHE A 130 -25.79 -12.40 -23.15
CA PHE A 130 -25.23 -13.72 -23.45
C PHE A 130 -25.90 -14.81 -22.60
N THR A 131 -25.78 -16.06 -23.02
CA THR A 131 -26.28 -17.21 -22.24
C THR A 131 -25.26 -17.62 -21.18
N GLY A 132 -25.72 -17.79 -19.95
CA GLY A 132 -24.96 -18.31 -18.82
C GLY A 132 -24.54 -19.76 -19.04
N LEU A 133 -23.24 -20.01 -18.87
CA LEU A 133 -22.60 -21.31 -19.07
C LEU A 133 -22.07 -21.94 -17.78
N SER A 134 -22.33 -21.35 -16.60
CA SER A 134 -22.04 -22.00 -15.32
C SER A 134 -23.12 -23.02 -14.97
N ASP A 135 -22.81 -23.98 -14.11
CA ASP A 135 -23.80 -24.97 -13.67
C ASP A 135 -24.98 -24.31 -12.94
N GLU A 136 -24.72 -23.23 -12.20
CA GLU A 136 -25.72 -22.43 -11.48
C GLU A 136 -26.71 -21.72 -12.42
N LEU A 137 -26.20 -21.19 -13.53
CA LEU A 137 -26.95 -20.32 -14.46
C LEU A 137 -27.09 -20.93 -15.85
N LYS A 138 -27.01 -22.26 -15.95
CA LYS A 138 -26.97 -22.97 -17.23
C LYS A 138 -28.22 -22.64 -18.04
N GLN A 139 -28.02 -22.12 -19.26
CA GLN A 139 -29.10 -21.68 -20.16
C GLN A 139 -29.94 -20.52 -19.63
N GLN A 140 -29.42 -19.70 -18.71
CA GLN A 140 -30.04 -18.42 -18.34
C GLN A 140 -29.53 -17.29 -19.21
N ILE A 141 -30.38 -16.33 -19.53
CA ILE A 141 -30.01 -15.13 -20.28
C ILE A 141 -29.47 -14.10 -19.29
N ILE A 142 -28.22 -13.70 -19.48
CA ILE A 142 -27.56 -12.67 -18.67
C ILE A 142 -27.54 -11.39 -19.48
N ILE A 143 -28.07 -10.31 -18.89
CA ILE A 143 -28.16 -8.98 -19.48
C ILE A 143 -27.34 -8.04 -18.63
N VAL A 144 -26.25 -7.51 -19.18
CA VAL A 144 -25.45 -6.45 -18.57
C VAL A 144 -25.80 -5.15 -19.31
N ALA A 145 -26.44 -4.21 -18.63
CA ALA A 145 -26.88 -2.95 -19.21
C ALA A 145 -26.15 -1.76 -18.57
N SER A 146 -25.75 -0.78 -19.37
CA SER A 146 -25.00 0.40 -18.91
C SER A 146 -25.51 1.69 -19.54
N GLY A 147 -25.43 2.79 -18.81
CA GLY A 147 -25.98 4.09 -19.18
C GLY A 147 -26.38 4.93 -17.97
N ARG A 148 -27.32 5.87 -18.14
CA ARG A 148 -27.81 6.68 -17.01
C ARG A 148 -28.43 5.77 -15.95
N GLN A 149 -27.96 5.87 -14.70
CA GLN A 149 -28.28 4.89 -13.65
C GLN A 149 -29.80 4.76 -13.40
N ASP A 150 -30.52 5.88 -13.36
CA ASP A 150 -31.98 5.90 -13.20
C ASP A 150 -32.71 5.16 -14.34
N ILE A 151 -32.16 5.21 -15.56
CA ILE A 151 -32.69 4.49 -16.72
C ILE A 151 -32.35 3.01 -16.65
N ALA A 152 -31.11 2.64 -16.29
CA ALA A 152 -30.72 1.25 -16.10
C ALA A 152 -31.57 0.57 -14.99
N GLU A 153 -31.86 1.29 -13.91
CA GLU A 153 -32.77 0.82 -12.86
C GLU A 153 -34.22 0.73 -13.35
N LYS A 154 -34.69 1.69 -14.15
CA LYS A 154 -36.02 1.62 -14.79
C LYS A 154 -36.12 0.43 -15.74
N ALA A 155 -35.08 0.17 -16.53
CA ALA A 155 -35.01 -0.94 -17.47
C ALA A 155 -34.99 -2.31 -16.75
N SER A 156 -34.36 -2.39 -15.57
CA SER A 156 -34.33 -3.62 -14.75
C SER A 156 -35.73 -4.19 -14.51
N LYS A 157 -36.76 -3.34 -14.43
CA LYS A 157 -38.16 -3.73 -14.20
C LYS A 157 -38.76 -4.55 -15.35
N PHE A 158 -38.23 -4.43 -16.57
CA PHE A 158 -38.65 -5.25 -17.70
C PHE A 158 -38.10 -6.67 -17.62
N PHE A 159 -36.92 -6.83 -17.01
CA PHE A 159 -36.23 -8.11 -16.94
C PHE A 159 -36.48 -8.84 -15.62
N HIS A 160 -36.89 -8.12 -14.59
CA HIS A 160 -37.23 -8.69 -13.29
C HIS A 160 -38.42 -9.65 -13.40
N GLY A 161 -38.23 -10.91 -13.00
CA GLY A 161 -39.26 -11.94 -13.06
C GLY A 161 -39.38 -12.64 -14.42
N LEU A 162 -38.60 -12.25 -15.44
CA LEU A 162 -38.51 -13.03 -16.67
C LEU A 162 -37.89 -14.40 -16.37
N TYR A 163 -38.46 -15.42 -17.01
CA TYR A 163 -37.96 -16.78 -16.89
C TYR A 163 -36.48 -16.85 -17.29
N LYS A 164 -35.66 -17.43 -16.40
CA LYS A 164 -34.21 -17.66 -16.62
C LYS A 164 -33.44 -16.39 -17.04
N THR A 165 -33.75 -15.22 -16.48
CA THR A 165 -33.05 -13.96 -16.84
C THR A 165 -32.38 -13.34 -15.62
N ILE A 166 -31.13 -12.89 -15.78
CA ILE A 166 -30.37 -12.14 -14.77
C ILE A 166 -29.95 -10.80 -15.36
N TYR A 167 -30.11 -9.74 -14.57
CA TYR A 167 -29.86 -8.37 -15.00
C TYR A 167 -28.81 -7.69 -14.11
N PHE A 168 -27.77 -7.17 -14.73
CA PHE A 168 -26.74 -6.33 -14.11
C PHE A 168 -26.86 -4.90 -14.63
N ALA A 169 -27.12 -3.95 -13.72
CA ALA A 169 -27.05 -2.51 -14.03
C ALA A 169 -25.64 -2.01 -13.75
N GLU A 170 -24.94 -1.61 -14.81
CA GLU A 170 -23.64 -0.98 -14.74
C GLU A 170 -23.75 0.53 -14.93
N GLY A 171 -22.68 1.24 -14.55
CA GLY A 171 -22.64 2.70 -14.51
C GLY A 171 -22.61 3.33 -15.89
N GLU A 172 -21.54 4.06 -16.21
CA GLU A 172 -21.43 4.87 -17.42
C GLU A 172 -21.79 4.12 -18.71
N PHE A 173 -22.34 4.86 -19.67
CA PHE A 173 -22.65 4.35 -20.99
C PHE A 173 -21.42 3.66 -21.63
N CYS A 174 -21.66 2.58 -22.39
CA CYS A 174 -20.64 1.68 -22.96
C CYS A 174 -19.86 0.79 -21.97
N THR A 175 -20.17 0.78 -20.67
CA THR A 175 -19.52 -0.13 -19.70
C THR A 175 -19.76 -1.60 -20.02
N SER A 176 -20.98 -1.98 -20.41
CA SER A 176 -21.35 -3.37 -20.75
C SER A 176 -20.51 -3.93 -21.90
N ARG A 177 -20.26 -3.12 -22.93
CA ARG A 177 -19.41 -3.48 -24.06
C ARG A 177 -17.93 -3.60 -23.70
N LYS A 178 -17.41 -2.72 -22.84
CA LYS A 178 -16.06 -2.86 -22.30
C LYS A 178 -15.91 -4.18 -21.53
N ILE A 179 -16.95 -4.61 -20.78
CA ILE A 179 -17.00 -5.94 -20.15
C ILE A 179 -16.99 -7.07 -21.19
N ARG A 180 -17.79 -6.95 -22.26
CA ARG A 180 -17.77 -7.89 -23.39
C ARG A 180 -16.36 -8.03 -24.01
N MET A 181 -15.62 -6.93 -24.15
CA MET A 181 -14.25 -6.94 -24.70
C MET A 181 -13.29 -7.77 -23.84
N VAL A 182 -13.47 -7.78 -22.52
CA VAL A 182 -12.69 -8.64 -21.61
C VAL A 182 -12.99 -10.12 -21.88
N ASN A 183 -14.26 -10.48 -22.10
CA ASN A 183 -14.65 -11.82 -22.50
C ASN A 183 -14.07 -12.20 -23.88
N ASP A 184 -14.22 -11.33 -24.87
CA ASP A 184 -13.75 -11.57 -26.24
C ASP A 184 -12.21 -11.72 -26.30
N LEU A 185 -11.46 -10.99 -25.44
CA LEU A 185 -10.02 -11.18 -25.24
C LEU A 185 -9.71 -12.60 -24.78
N LEU A 186 -10.41 -13.09 -23.73
CA LEU A 186 -10.20 -14.42 -23.18
C LEU A 186 -10.56 -15.50 -24.20
N GLU A 187 -11.68 -15.36 -24.92
CA GLU A 187 -12.09 -16.31 -25.98
C GLU A 187 -10.99 -16.48 -27.04
N GLY A 188 -10.41 -15.38 -27.51
CA GLY A 188 -9.36 -15.40 -28.53
C GLY A 188 -8.10 -16.12 -28.06
N ILE A 189 -7.62 -15.82 -26.85
CA ILE A 189 -6.42 -16.45 -26.29
C ILE A 189 -6.66 -17.93 -26.03
N HIS A 190 -7.78 -18.29 -25.38
CA HIS A 190 -8.07 -19.68 -25.00
C HIS A 190 -8.26 -20.56 -26.23
N PHE A 191 -8.78 -20.02 -27.34
CA PHE A 191 -8.94 -20.78 -28.57
C PHE A 191 -7.59 -21.19 -29.16
N VAL A 192 -6.68 -20.24 -29.32
CA VAL A 192 -5.33 -20.51 -29.84
C VAL A 192 -4.53 -21.40 -28.89
N ALA A 193 -4.64 -21.18 -27.59
CA ALA A 193 -4.01 -22.04 -26.59
C ALA A 193 -4.51 -23.50 -26.67
N SER A 194 -5.81 -23.70 -26.92
CA SER A 194 -6.40 -25.02 -27.11
C SER A 194 -5.84 -25.72 -28.35
N ILE A 195 -5.62 -24.98 -29.44
CA ILE A 195 -4.98 -25.50 -30.65
C ILE A 195 -3.54 -25.92 -30.32
N GLU A 196 -2.71 -25.02 -29.78
CA GLU A 196 -1.33 -25.32 -29.40
C GLU A 196 -1.23 -26.57 -28.50
N ALA A 197 -2.13 -26.67 -27.51
CA ALA A 197 -2.25 -27.81 -26.61
C ALA A 197 -2.55 -29.14 -27.32
N MET A 198 -3.54 -29.15 -28.22
CA MET A 198 -3.93 -30.37 -28.93
C MET A 198 -2.82 -30.85 -29.87
N TYR A 199 -2.22 -29.95 -30.65
CA TYR A 199 -1.13 -30.32 -31.56
C TYR A 199 0.12 -30.81 -30.80
N LEU A 200 0.47 -30.17 -29.68
CA LEU A 200 1.56 -30.64 -28.83
C LEU A 200 1.29 -32.03 -28.24
N GLY A 201 0.08 -32.28 -27.75
CA GLY A 201 -0.28 -33.56 -27.14
C GLY A 201 -0.34 -34.72 -28.14
N VAL A 202 -0.91 -34.48 -29.33
CA VAL A 202 -0.91 -35.49 -30.41
C VAL A 202 0.52 -35.76 -30.88
N ARG A 203 1.37 -34.74 -30.99
CA ARG A 203 2.80 -34.92 -31.29
C ARG A 203 3.51 -35.78 -30.26
N ALA A 204 3.14 -35.65 -28.98
CA ALA A 204 3.67 -36.46 -27.89
C ALA A 204 3.12 -37.90 -27.89
N GLY A 205 2.30 -38.28 -28.88
CA GLY A 205 1.76 -39.64 -29.06
C GLY A 205 0.51 -39.93 -28.24
N ILE A 206 -0.18 -38.91 -27.72
CA ILE A 206 -1.42 -39.09 -26.97
C ILE A 206 -2.62 -38.92 -27.88
N HIS A 207 -3.56 -39.87 -27.82
CA HIS A 207 -4.81 -39.80 -28.58
C HIS A 207 -5.61 -38.53 -28.23
N PRO A 208 -6.06 -37.73 -29.20
CA PRO A 208 -6.65 -36.42 -28.95
C PRO A 208 -7.92 -36.47 -28.10
N THR A 209 -8.77 -37.49 -28.28
CA THR A 209 -9.97 -37.66 -27.43
C THR A 209 -9.62 -37.94 -25.96
N ILE A 210 -8.49 -38.61 -25.69
CA ILE A 210 -8.02 -38.85 -24.31
C ILE A 210 -7.52 -37.53 -23.70
N ILE A 211 -6.79 -36.72 -24.48
CA ILE A 211 -6.41 -35.35 -24.07
C ILE A 211 -7.67 -34.56 -23.72
N TYR A 212 -8.66 -34.55 -24.63
CA TYR A 212 -9.90 -33.83 -24.44
C TYR A 212 -10.61 -34.21 -23.14
N ASP A 213 -10.83 -35.50 -22.90
CA ASP A 213 -11.54 -35.97 -21.70
C ASP A 213 -10.79 -35.58 -20.41
N ILE A 214 -9.48 -35.79 -20.37
CA ILE A 214 -8.67 -35.50 -19.18
C ILE A 214 -8.62 -34.00 -18.92
N ILE A 215 -8.29 -33.19 -19.93
CA ILE A 215 -8.14 -31.74 -19.77
C ILE A 215 -9.45 -31.08 -19.39
N SER A 216 -10.58 -31.54 -19.96
CA SER A 216 -11.91 -31.05 -19.61
C SER A 216 -12.21 -31.17 -18.10
N ASN A 217 -11.59 -32.15 -17.44
CA ASN A 217 -11.72 -32.44 -16.01
C ASN A 217 -10.48 -32.00 -15.18
N ALA A 218 -9.61 -31.16 -15.74
CA ALA A 218 -8.35 -30.74 -15.11
C ALA A 218 -8.19 -29.20 -15.06
N ALA A 219 -7.08 -28.76 -14.46
CA ALA A 219 -6.76 -27.35 -14.23
C ALA A 219 -6.63 -26.53 -15.53
N GLY A 220 -6.26 -27.19 -16.63
CA GLY A 220 -6.19 -26.60 -17.97
C GLY A 220 -7.54 -26.40 -18.64
N SER A 221 -8.66 -26.78 -18.02
CA SER A 221 -9.99 -26.65 -18.63
C SER A 221 -10.41 -25.19 -18.84
N SER A 222 -10.99 -24.91 -20.00
CA SER A 222 -11.75 -23.69 -20.30
C SER A 222 -13.01 -24.04 -21.06
N ARG A 223 -14.02 -23.17 -21.02
CA ARG A 223 -15.26 -23.37 -21.80
C ARG A 223 -14.97 -23.45 -23.29
N ILE A 224 -14.02 -22.65 -23.76
CA ILE A 224 -13.55 -22.67 -25.14
C ILE A 224 -12.93 -24.03 -25.51
N PHE A 225 -12.07 -24.59 -24.65
CA PHE A 225 -11.50 -25.92 -24.88
C PHE A 225 -12.60 -26.98 -24.98
N VAL A 226 -13.51 -27.02 -24.01
CA VAL A 226 -14.59 -28.01 -23.93
C VAL A 226 -15.52 -27.93 -25.16
N GLU A 227 -15.80 -26.72 -25.64
CA GLU A 227 -16.72 -26.53 -26.75
C GLU A 227 -16.07 -26.78 -28.12
N LEU A 228 -14.83 -26.34 -28.33
CA LEU A 228 -14.22 -26.30 -29.66
C LEU A 228 -13.40 -27.53 -30.00
N VAL A 229 -12.79 -28.21 -29.03
CA VAL A 229 -11.96 -29.38 -29.33
C VAL A 229 -12.78 -30.49 -30.01
N PRO A 230 -14.01 -30.83 -29.58
CA PRO A 230 -14.82 -31.80 -30.32
C PRO A 230 -15.08 -31.39 -31.78
N LYS A 231 -15.38 -30.11 -32.01
CA LYS A 231 -15.59 -29.52 -33.36
C LYS A 231 -14.32 -29.57 -34.21
N LEU A 232 -13.16 -29.35 -33.57
CA LEU A 232 -11.84 -29.43 -34.18
C LEU A 232 -11.54 -30.87 -34.66
N LEU A 233 -11.86 -31.87 -33.84
CA LEU A 233 -11.60 -33.28 -34.15
C LEU A 233 -12.57 -33.86 -35.19
N SER A 234 -13.76 -33.26 -35.35
CA SER A 234 -14.76 -33.69 -36.33
C SER A 234 -14.79 -32.85 -37.61
N GLU A 235 -13.83 -31.92 -37.80
CA GLU A 235 -13.84 -30.91 -38.89
C GLU A 235 -15.19 -30.20 -39.07
N ASP A 236 -15.83 -29.77 -37.96
CA ASP A 236 -17.13 -29.12 -38.01
C ASP A 236 -17.06 -27.83 -38.86
N PRO A 237 -17.92 -27.66 -39.90
CA PRO A 237 -17.97 -26.45 -40.73
C PRO A 237 -18.12 -25.15 -39.92
N LEU A 238 -18.80 -25.20 -38.77
CA LEU A 238 -19.00 -24.04 -37.89
C LEU A 238 -17.70 -23.52 -37.28
N LEU A 239 -16.61 -24.29 -37.31
CA LEU A 239 -15.29 -23.85 -36.88
C LEU A 239 -14.79 -22.66 -37.70
N ILE A 240 -15.13 -22.61 -39.00
CA ILE A 240 -14.76 -21.51 -39.90
C ILE A 240 -15.43 -20.21 -39.46
N ASP A 241 -16.72 -20.27 -39.16
CA ASP A 241 -17.49 -19.10 -38.72
C ASP A 241 -17.05 -18.64 -37.34
N PHE A 242 -16.75 -19.58 -36.44
CA PHE A 242 -16.16 -19.28 -35.15
C PHE A 242 -14.81 -18.58 -35.30
N LEU A 243 -13.89 -19.11 -36.11
CA LEU A 243 -12.59 -18.49 -36.38
C LEU A 243 -12.73 -17.06 -36.93
N LYS A 244 -13.58 -16.86 -37.93
CA LYS A 244 -13.85 -15.53 -38.52
C LYS A 244 -14.39 -14.55 -37.47
N SER A 245 -15.34 -14.99 -36.66
CA SER A 245 -15.95 -14.20 -35.58
C SER A 245 -14.93 -13.83 -34.51
N THR A 246 -14.19 -14.81 -34.00
CA THR A 246 -13.16 -14.63 -32.96
C THR A 246 -12.04 -13.71 -33.45
N ARG A 247 -11.60 -13.84 -34.71
CA ARG A 247 -10.64 -12.91 -35.33
C ARG A 247 -11.16 -11.47 -35.33
N LYS A 248 -12.42 -11.27 -35.75
CA LYS A 248 -13.04 -9.92 -35.79
C LYS A 248 -13.13 -9.32 -34.39
N LYS A 249 -13.59 -10.09 -33.41
CA LYS A 249 -13.67 -9.68 -32.00
C LYS A 249 -12.30 -9.31 -31.44
N ALA A 250 -11.29 -10.16 -31.64
CA ALA A 250 -9.92 -9.90 -31.21
C ALA A 250 -9.35 -8.61 -31.84
N SER A 251 -9.64 -8.34 -33.12
CA SER A 251 -9.27 -7.07 -33.76
C SER A 251 -9.87 -5.86 -33.04
N HIS A 252 -11.16 -5.90 -32.70
CA HIS A 252 -11.80 -4.80 -31.98
C HIS A 252 -11.18 -4.54 -30.61
N VAL A 253 -10.82 -5.60 -29.88
CA VAL A 253 -10.12 -5.48 -28.59
C VAL A 253 -8.73 -4.87 -28.80
N MET A 254 -7.99 -5.29 -29.83
CA MET A 254 -6.69 -4.72 -30.18
C MET A 254 -6.77 -3.25 -30.59
N ASP A 255 -7.86 -2.81 -31.21
CA ASP A 255 -8.06 -1.40 -31.56
C ASP A 255 -8.41 -0.55 -30.32
N MET A 256 -9.23 -1.09 -29.41
CA MET A 256 -9.49 -0.45 -28.11
C MET A 256 -8.21 -0.33 -27.26
N SER A 257 -7.37 -1.37 -27.23
CA SER A 257 -6.14 -1.34 -26.45
C SER A 257 -5.17 -0.27 -26.95
N LYS A 258 -5.12 0.00 -28.26
CA LYS A 258 -4.39 1.14 -28.83
C LYS A 258 -4.98 2.47 -28.35
N SER A 259 -6.30 2.65 -28.36
CA SER A 259 -6.91 3.92 -27.93
C SER A 259 -6.69 4.23 -26.46
N VAL A 260 -6.53 3.21 -25.60
CA VAL A 260 -6.18 3.39 -24.19
C VAL A 260 -4.68 3.23 -23.91
N THR A 261 -3.86 3.03 -24.94
CA THR A 261 -2.40 2.81 -24.84
C THR A 261 -2.06 1.71 -23.83
N PHE A 262 -2.60 0.51 -24.02
CA PHE A 262 -2.40 -0.64 -23.13
C PHE A 262 -1.88 -1.87 -23.88
N PRO A 263 -0.83 -2.54 -23.39
CA PRO A 263 -0.25 -3.70 -24.06
C PRO A 263 -1.10 -4.96 -23.82
N LEU A 264 -1.34 -5.73 -24.90
CA LEU A 264 -2.01 -7.03 -24.87
C LEU A 264 -1.13 -8.09 -25.56
N PRO A 265 -0.01 -8.51 -24.96
CA PRO A 265 0.95 -9.40 -25.61
C PRO A 265 0.38 -10.79 -25.91
N LEU A 266 -0.46 -11.37 -25.05
CA LEU A 266 -1.06 -12.68 -25.31
C LEU A 266 -2.11 -12.58 -26.41
N LEU A 267 -3.04 -11.63 -26.30
CA LEU A 267 -4.04 -11.45 -27.36
C LEU A 267 -3.40 -11.07 -28.68
N GLY A 268 -2.34 -10.25 -28.66
CA GLY A 268 -1.62 -9.85 -29.87
C GLY A 268 -1.07 -11.05 -30.64
N VAL A 269 -0.43 -11.99 -29.95
CA VAL A 269 0.07 -13.23 -30.58
C VAL A 269 -1.06 -14.16 -30.98
N ALA A 270 -2.08 -14.34 -30.14
CA ALA A 270 -3.26 -15.12 -30.49
C ALA A 270 -3.95 -14.57 -31.76
N TYR A 271 -4.08 -13.25 -31.86
CA TYR A 271 -4.65 -12.59 -33.03
C TYR A 271 -3.86 -12.89 -34.31
N GLN A 272 -2.52 -12.87 -34.27
CA GLN A 272 -1.70 -13.25 -35.44
C GLN A 272 -1.91 -14.71 -35.84
N GLN A 273 -2.08 -15.62 -34.88
CA GLN A 273 -2.39 -17.02 -35.15
C GLN A 273 -3.80 -17.20 -35.77
N LEU A 274 -4.78 -16.42 -35.31
CA LEU A 274 -6.13 -16.39 -35.90
C LEU A 274 -6.10 -15.85 -37.34
N VAL A 275 -5.29 -14.82 -37.61
CA VAL A 275 -5.07 -14.30 -38.97
C VAL A 275 -4.43 -15.37 -39.85
N HIS A 276 -3.39 -16.05 -39.35
CA HIS A 276 -2.71 -17.13 -40.07
C HIS A 276 -3.69 -18.25 -40.44
N GLY A 277 -4.44 -18.79 -39.47
CA GLY A 277 -5.45 -19.82 -39.72
C GLY A 277 -6.57 -19.38 -40.66
N SER A 278 -6.88 -18.07 -40.72
CA SER A 278 -7.88 -17.52 -41.63
C SER A 278 -7.38 -17.28 -43.06
N SER A 279 -6.07 -17.27 -43.30
CA SER A 279 -5.50 -16.88 -44.61
C SER A 279 -5.88 -17.86 -45.73
N ALA A 280 -5.93 -19.16 -45.47
CA ALA A 280 -6.33 -20.15 -46.48
C ALA A 280 -7.83 -20.15 -46.78
N VAL A 281 -8.68 -19.72 -45.82
CA VAL A 281 -10.14 -19.68 -45.98
C VAL A 281 -10.58 -18.66 -47.05
N THR A 282 -9.67 -17.80 -47.53
CA THR A 282 -9.99 -16.72 -48.48
C THR A 282 -9.79 -17.09 -49.96
N GLY A 283 -9.10 -18.20 -50.29
CA GLY A 283 -8.70 -18.52 -51.68
C GLY A 283 -9.65 -19.45 -52.45
N ASP A 284 -10.30 -20.36 -51.75
CA ASP A 284 -11.37 -21.22 -52.21
C ASP A 284 -12.17 -21.60 -50.96
N GLY A 285 -13.48 -21.79 -51.04
CA GLY A 285 -14.26 -22.17 -49.85
C GLY A 285 -13.93 -23.57 -49.29
N SER A 286 -12.88 -24.23 -49.79
CA SER A 286 -12.56 -25.63 -49.51
C SER A 286 -11.37 -25.85 -48.57
N ALA A 287 -10.58 -24.82 -48.30
CA ALA A 287 -9.44 -24.94 -47.38
C ALA A 287 -9.89 -24.83 -45.91
N SER A 288 -10.00 -25.99 -45.24
CA SER A 288 -10.17 -26.10 -43.79
C SER A 288 -9.04 -25.35 -43.05
N PRO A 289 -9.34 -24.50 -42.05
CA PRO A 289 -8.32 -23.88 -41.19
C PRO A 289 -7.33 -24.89 -40.59
N LEU A 290 -7.80 -26.11 -40.37
CA LEU A 290 -6.99 -27.23 -39.88
C LEU A 290 -5.82 -27.54 -40.80
N LYS A 291 -5.96 -27.42 -42.12
CA LYS A 291 -4.86 -27.67 -43.06
C LYS A 291 -3.73 -26.66 -42.92
N VAL A 292 -4.05 -25.42 -42.57
CA VAL A 292 -3.03 -24.37 -42.32
C VAL A 292 -2.25 -24.69 -41.06
N TRP A 293 -2.95 -25.01 -39.98
CA TRP A 293 -2.31 -25.38 -38.72
C TRP A 293 -1.58 -26.72 -38.83
N GLU A 294 -2.16 -27.73 -39.46
CA GLU A 294 -1.49 -29.00 -39.78
C GLU A 294 -0.19 -28.77 -40.54
N ALA A 295 -0.18 -27.93 -41.57
CA ALA A 295 1.05 -27.58 -42.29
C ALA A 295 2.08 -26.86 -41.39
N SER A 296 1.62 -26.03 -40.44
CA SER A 296 2.50 -25.29 -39.52
C SER A 296 3.04 -26.13 -38.36
N PHE A 297 2.23 -27.04 -37.82
CA PHE A 297 2.58 -27.89 -36.67
C PHE A 297 3.14 -29.25 -37.12
N GLY A 298 2.90 -29.68 -38.36
CA GLY A 298 3.36 -30.95 -38.92
C GLY A 298 2.65 -32.19 -38.36
N VAL A 299 1.40 -32.05 -37.88
CA VAL A 299 0.62 -33.13 -37.28
C VAL A 299 -0.82 -33.07 -37.77
N ASN A 300 -1.38 -34.20 -38.19
CA ASN A 300 -2.79 -34.32 -38.52
C ASN A 300 -3.58 -34.83 -37.30
N ILE A 301 -4.28 -33.91 -36.63
CA ILE A 301 -5.04 -34.23 -35.41
C ILE A 301 -6.35 -35.00 -35.68
N VAL A 302 -6.88 -34.92 -36.91
CA VAL A 302 -8.11 -35.61 -37.33
C VAL A 302 -7.81 -37.08 -37.58
N ASP A 303 -6.71 -37.38 -38.30
CA ASP A 303 -6.23 -38.74 -38.50
C ASP A 303 -5.91 -39.40 -37.15
N ALA A 304 -5.24 -38.68 -36.25
CA ALA A 304 -4.95 -39.17 -34.90
C ALA A 304 -6.23 -39.42 -34.07
N ALA A 305 -7.33 -38.71 -34.33
CA ALA A 305 -8.62 -38.96 -33.68
C ALA A 305 -9.36 -40.16 -34.27
N GLY A 306 -9.03 -40.56 -35.50
CA GLY A 306 -9.57 -41.74 -36.18
C GLY A 306 -8.87 -43.06 -35.78
N GLU A 307 -7.77 -43.00 -35.04
CA GLU A 307 -7.09 -44.18 -34.51
C GLU A 307 -7.96 -44.93 -33.48
N GLN A 308 -7.60 -46.19 -33.21
CA GLN A 308 -8.35 -47.01 -32.27
C GLN A 308 -8.23 -46.45 -30.83
N ILE A 309 -9.31 -45.82 -30.37
CA ILE A 309 -9.42 -45.30 -29.02
C ILE A 309 -9.66 -46.43 -27.99
N TYR A 310 -9.15 -46.23 -26.78
CA TYR A 310 -9.52 -46.98 -25.59
C TYR A 310 -10.00 -46.02 -24.49
N ASP A 311 -10.81 -46.52 -23.57
CA ASP A 311 -11.30 -45.74 -22.44
C ASP A 311 -10.27 -45.76 -21.29
N ALA A 312 -9.58 -44.63 -21.09
CA ALA A 312 -8.53 -44.49 -20.10
C ALA A 312 -9.04 -44.54 -18.65
N SER A 313 -10.28 -44.11 -18.40
CA SER A 313 -10.90 -44.18 -17.07
C SER A 313 -11.33 -45.60 -16.76
N LYS A 314 -11.99 -46.28 -17.70
CA LYS A 314 -12.41 -47.68 -17.52
C LYS A 314 -11.22 -48.63 -17.36
N LEU A 315 -10.11 -48.36 -18.05
CA LEU A 315 -8.87 -49.10 -17.84
C LEU A 315 -8.32 -48.91 -16.42
N ALA A 316 -8.43 -47.70 -15.86
CA ALA A 316 -8.08 -47.45 -14.47
C ALA A 316 -8.97 -48.23 -13.50
N ASP A 317 -10.29 -48.24 -13.71
CA ASP A 317 -11.24 -48.98 -12.86
C ASP A 317 -10.93 -50.49 -12.83
N GLN A 318 -10.58 -51.07 -13.98
CA GLN A 318 -10.16 -52.48 -14.09
C GLN A 318 -8.91 -52.78 -13.25
N LEU A 319 -7.88 -51.93 -13.36
CA LEU A 319 -6.63 -52.09 -12.62
C LEU A 319 -6.82 -51.85 -11.10
N VAL A 320 -7.69 -50.91 -10.71
CA VAL A 320 -8.02 -50.65 -9.30
C VAL A 320 -8.77 -51.83 -8.70
N ALA A 321 -9.72 -52.43 -9.43
CA ALA A 321 -10.48 -53.59 -8.95
C ALA A 321 -9.60 -54.80 -8.63
N GLU A 322 -8.47 -54.95 -9.31
CA GLU A 322 -7.50 -56.02 -9.11
C GLU A 322 -6.43 -55.66 -8.04
N SER A 323 -6.27 -54.37 -7.72
CA SER A 323 -5.24 -53.86 -6.81
C SER A 323 -5.31 -54.47 -5.41
N LYS A 324 -4.16 -54.93 -4.90
CA LYS A 324 -4.02 -55.33 -3.49
C LYS A 324 -3.91 -54.09 -2.60
N ALA A 325 -4.45 -54.17 -1.38
CA ALA A 325 -4.33 -53.10 -0.40
C ALA A 325 -2.87 -52.97 0.08
N ALA A 326 -2.27 -51.80 -0.16
CA ALA A 326 -0.95 -51.47 0.37
C ALA A 326 -1.04 -51.15 1.87
N LYS A 327 -0.13 -51.73 2.67
CA LYS A 327 -0.14 -51.55 4.13
C LYS A 327 0.62 -50.31 4.58
N ARG A 328 1.76 -49.99 3.94
CA ARG A 328 2.68 -48.95 4.41
C ARG A 328 3.21 -48.10 3.26
N ILE A 329 2.93 -46.79 3.35
CA ILE A 329 3.23 -45.80 2.33
C ILE A 329 4.28 -44.83 2.86
N GLY A 330 5.38 -44.68 2.12
CA GLY A 330 6.31 -43.56 2.30
C GLY A 330 5.83 -42.35 1.51
N PHE A 331 5.82 -41.16 2.09
CA PHE A 331 5.42 -39.93 1.39
C PHE A 331 6.51 -38.86 1.52
N ILE A 332 7.11 -38.44 0.41
CA ILE A 332 8.19 -37.45 0.41
C ILE A 332 7.74 -36.18 -0.33
N GLY A 333 7.77 -35.05 0.39
CA GLY A 333 7.31 -33.74 -0.07
C GLY A 333 5.94 -33.39 0.50
N LEU A 334 5.91 -32.59 1.56
CA LEU A 334 4.72 -32.09 2.26
C LEU A 334 4.48 -30.60 1.97
N GLY A 335 4.69 -30.19 0.71
CA GLY A 335 4.31 -28.88 0.21
C GLY A 335 2.79 -28.68 0.12
N ALA A 336 2.35 -27.66 -0.62
CA ALA A 336 0.94 -27.28 -0.71
C ALA A 336 0.02 -28.45 -1.13
N MET A 337 0.40 -29.22 -2.14
CA MET A 337 -0.35 -30.41 -2.59
C MET A 337 -0.07 -31.64 -1.72
N GLY A 338 1.21 -31.92 -1.46
CA GLY A 338 1.64 -33.14 -0.79
C GLY A 338 1.10 -33.29 0.63
N PHE A 339 1.01 -32.19 1.39
CA PHE A 339 0.40 -32.22 2.71
C PHE A 339 -1.08 -32.63 2.66
N GLY A 340 -1.85 -32.12 1.70
CA GLY A 340 -3.26 -32.49 1.51
C GLY A 340 -3.41 -33.97 1.17
N MET A 341 -2.63 -34.46 0.21
CA MET A 341 -2.62 -35.86 -0.22
C MET A 341 -2.26 -36.81 0.93
N ALA A 342 -1.15 -36.54 1.64
CA ALA A 342 -0.71 -37.38 2.75
C ALA A 342 -1.72 -37.40 3.91
N SER A 343 -2.31 -36.24 4.22
CA SER A 343 -3.34 -36.13 5.26
C SER A 343 -4.62 -36.87 4.87
N HIS A 344 -5.00 -36.84 3.58
CA HIS A 344 -6.15 -37.60 3.08
C HIS A 344 -5.90 -39.11 3.19
N LEU A 345 -4.73 -39.61 2.78
CA LEU A 345 -4.38 -41.02 2.91
C LEU A 345 -4.43 -41.51 4.36
N LEU A 346 -3.94 -40.72 5.33
CA LEU A 346 -4.09 -41.04 6.75
C LEU A 346 -5.55 -41.19 7.17
N LYS A 347 -6.41 -40.24 6.76
CA LYS A 347 -7.86 -40.28 7.05
C LYS A 347 -8.55 -41.47 6.40
N SER A 348 -8.08 -41.89 5.22
CA SER A 348 -8.57 -43.06 4.49
C SER A 348 -8.00 -44.39 5.03
N GLY A 349 -7.25 -44.37 6.13
CA GLY A 349 -6.82 -45.56 6.87
C GLY A 349 -5.48 -46.15 6.47
N PHE A 350 -4.71 -45.48 5.59
CA PHE A 350 -3.36 -45.93 5.23
C PHE A 350 -2.34 -45.58 6.32
N CYS A 351 -1.35 -46.46 6.53
CA CYS A 351 -0.19 -46.14 7.36
C CYS A 351 0.81 -45.31 6.55
N VAL A 352 0.85 -44.00 6.80
CA VAL A 352 1.71 -43.04 6.08
C VAL A 352 2.88 -42.62 6.97
N VAL A 353 4.10 -42.80 6.45
CA VAL A 353 5.33 -42.26 7.03
C VAL A 353 5.86 -41.20 6.08
N ALA A 354 6.02 -39.96 6.55
CA ALA A 354 6.34 -38.83 5.69
C ALA A 354 7.66 -38.13 6.02
N TYR A 355 8.24 -37.49 4.99
CA TYR A 355 9.40 -36.61 5.11
C TYR A 355 9.22 -35.33 4.27
N ASP A 356 9.65 -34.21 4.83
CA ASP A 356 9.83 -32.93 4.15
C ASP A 356 11.03 -32.20 4.75
N VAL A 357 11.72 -31.42 3.92
CA VAL A 357 12.88 -30.63 4.34
C VAL A 357 12.51 -29.50 5.31
N TYR A 358 11.24 -29.06 5.30
CA TYR A 358 10.72 -28.00 6.15
C TYR A 358 10.12 -28.57 7.44
N LYS A 359 10.86 -28.43 8.56
CA LYS A 359 10.46 -29.01 9.86
C LYS A 359 9.05 -28.63 10.36
N PRO A 360 8.53 -27.40 10.16
CA PRO A 360 7.19 -27.07 10.63
C PRO A 360 6.05 -27.87 9.97
N THR A 361 6.14 -28.23 8.68
CA THR A 361 5.13 -29.08 8.03
C THR A 361 5.18 -30.50 8.55
N MET A 362 6.37 -30.99 8.91
CA MET A 362 6.56 -32.29 9.57
C MET A 362 5.89 -32.34 10.94
N ALA A 363 6.07 -31.32 11.77
CA ALA A 363 5.39 -31.22 13.07
C ALA A 363 3.86 -31.23 12.89
N ARG A 364 3.35 -30.41 11.95
CA ARG A 364 1.91 -30.35 11.65
C ARG A 364 1.34 -31.68 11.17
N PHE A 365 2.12 -32.47 10.43
CA PHE A 365 1.71 -33.80 9.99
C PHE A 365 1.70 -34.82 11.13
N ALA A 366 2.69 -34.75 12.03
CA ALA A 366 2.74 -35.57 13.24
C ALA A 366 1.54 -35.30 14.17
N ASP A 367 1.13 -34.04 14.30
CA ASP A 367 -0.05 -33.64 15.08
C ASP A 367 -1.37 -34.21 14.53
N LEU A 368 -1.43 -34.56 13.23
CA LEU A 368 -2.56 -35.26 12.62
C LEU A 368 -2.50 -36.79 12.83
N GLY A 369 -1.53 -37.30 13.58
CA GLY A 369 -1.29 -38.72 13.81
C GLY A 369 -0.40 -39.40 12.75
N GLY A 370 0.20 -38.63 11.85
CA GLY A 370 1.15 -39.14 10.86
C GLY A 370 2.50 -39.52 11.46
N SER A 371 3.16 -40.54 10.92
CA SER A 371 4.55 -40.84 11.30
C SER A 371 5.53 -40.02 10.47
N THR A 372 6.63 -39.59 11.06
CA THR A 372 7.68 -38.80 10.37
C THR A 372 9.07 -39.40 10.57
N LYS A 373 9.98 -39.24 9.58
CA LYS A 373 11.41 -39.61 9.69
C LYS A 373 12.34 -38.46 9.28
N GLY A 374 13.64 -38.64 9.45
CA GLY A 374 14.65 -37.60 9.26
C GLY A 374 15.19 -37.45 7.83
N SER A 375 14.97 -38.42 6.93
CA SER A 375 15.51 -38.42 5.56
C SER A 375 14.70 -39.29 4.59
N PRO A 376 14.87 -39.12 3.26
CA PRO A 376 14.30 -40.03 2.25
C PRO A 376 14.69 -41.50 2.45
N GLU A 377 15.96 -41.77 2.76
CA GLU A 377 16.46 -43.11 3.09
C GLU A 377 15.71 -43.74 4.26
N GLU A 378 15.46 -42.99 5.35
CA GLU A 378 14.74 -43.55 6.51
C GLU A 378 13.27 -43.85 6.21
N ILE A 379 12.63 -43.08 5.33
CA ILE A 379 11.27 -43.34 4.87
C ILE A 379 11.22 -44.59 4.00
N ALA A 380 12.21 -44.79 3.13
CA ALA A 380 12.24 -45.89 2.18
C ALA A 380 12.46 -47.27 2.82
N LYS A 381 12.81 -47.33 4.12
CA LYS A 381 12.92 -48.58 4.89
C LYS A 381 11.53 -49.18 5.17
N ASP A 382 11.26 -50.34 4.58
CA ASP A 382 10.05 -51.14 4.78
C ASP A 382 8.74 -50.45 4.35
N VAL A 383 8.75 -49.79 3.18
CA VAL A 383 7.53 -49.29 2.52
C VAL A 383 7.25 -50.12 1.26
N GLU A 384 5.96 -50.39 1.01
CA GLU A 384 5.52 -51.10 -0.20
C GLU A 384 5.38 -50.12 -1.37
N ILE A 385 5.03 -48.87 -1.05
CA ILE A 385 4.84 -47.76 -1.99
C ILE A 385 5.55 -46.53 -1.46
N LEU A 386 6.33 -45.86 -2.32
CA LEU A 386 6.93 -44.55 -2.06
C LEU A 386 6.33 -43.49 -2.99
N ILE A 387 5.68 -42.47 -2.45
CA ILE A 387 5.12 -41.34 -3.20
C ILE A 387 6.07 -40.15 -3.13
N ILE A 388 6.39 -39.55 -4.28
CA ILE A 388 7.25 -38.38 -4.40
C ILE A 388 6.47 -37.20 -4.98
N MET A 389 6.28 -36.16 -4.17
CA MET A 389 5.55 -34.93 -4.52
C MET A 389 6.38 -33.69 -4.18
N VAL A 390 7.39 -33.42 -5.01
CA VAL A 390 8.34 -32.31 -4.89
C VAL A 390 8.20 -31.33 -6.06
N ALA A 391 8.90 -30.19 -6.01
CA ALA A 391 8.65 -29.09 -6.93
C ALA A 391 9.20 -29.36 -8.35
N ASN A 392 10.34 -30.05 -8.49
CA ASN A 392 11.05 -30.18 -9.76
C ASN A 392 11.86 -31.47 -9.90
N GLU A 393 12.41 -31.70 -11.09
CA GLU A 393 13.22 -32.86 -11.46
C GLU A 393 14.46 -33.03 -10.58
N SER A 394 15.18 -31.95 -10.29
CA SER A 394 16.38 -32.00 -9.45
C SER A 394 16.06 -32.47 -8.03
N GLN A 395 14.93 -32.02 -7.47
CA GLN A 395 14.47 -32.49 -6.17
C GLN A 395 14.04 -33.96 -6.21
N ALA A 396 13.34 -34.39 -7.27
CA ALA A 396 12.92 -35.78 -7.43
C ALA A 396 14.15 -36.71 -7.56
N ASP A 397 15.15 -36.28 -8.34
CA ASP A 397 16.44 -36.97 -8.46
C ASP A 397 17.16 -37.04 -7.12
N SER A 398 17.24 -35.92 -6.38
CA SER A 398 17.86 -35.90 -5.05
C SER A 398 17.15 -36.78 -4.03
N VAL A 399 15.82 -36.89 -4.08
CA VAL A 399 15.05 -37.77 -3.19
C VAL A 399 15.39 -39.24 -3.45
N LEU A 400 15.62 -39.61 -4.71
CA LEU A 400 15.90 -40.99 -5.10
C LEU A 400 17.39 -41.35 -4.98
N PHE A 401 18.28 -40.49 -5.46
CA PHE A 401 19.71 -40.77 -5.66
C PHE A 401 20.66 -39.80 -4.96
N GLY A 402 20.15 -38.77 -4.26
CA GLY A 402 20.98 -37.82 -3.52
C GLY A 402 21.65 -38.44 -2.28
N ASN A 403 22.34 -37.59 -1.51
CA ASN A 403 22.88 -38.00 -0.21
C ASN A 403 21.71 -38.37 0.73
N ALA A 404 21.71 -39.62 1.22
CA ALA A 404 20.56 -40.24 1.92
C ALA A 404 19.29 -40.34 1.06
N GLY A 405 19.46 -40.61 -0.25
CA GLY A 405 18.37 -40.93 -1.17
C GLY A 405 17.70 -42.27 -0.87
N ALA A 406 16.50 -42.45 -1.40
CA ALA A 406 15.67 -43.63 -1.14
C ALA A 406 16.20 -44.92 -1.83
N VAL A 407 16.72 -44.82 -3.06
CA VAL A 407 17.01 -45.98 -3.92
C VAL A 407 17.92 -47.02 -3.28
N PRO A 408 19.03 -46.67 -2.60
CA PRO A 408 19.93 -47.67 -2.01
C PRO A 408 19.28 -48.63 -1.00
N VAL A 409 18.19 -48.22 -0.35
CA VAL A 409 17.54 -48.99 0.73
C VAL A 409 16.15 -49.51 0.39
N LEU A 410 15.60 -49.15 -0.78
CA LEU A 410 14.32 -49.70 -1.26
C LEU A 410 14.39 -51.23 -1.35
N SER A 411 13.39 -51.90 -0.78
CA SER A 411 13.23 -53.35 -0.90
C SER A 411 12.94 -53.74 -2.35
N ALA A 412 13.37 -54.94 -2.75
CA ALA A 412 13.05 -55.46 -4.07
C ALA A 412 11.53 -55.52 -4.29
N GLY A 413 11.05 -55.12 -5.46
CA GLY A 413 9.63 -55.10 -5.80
C GLY A 413 8.84 -53.85 -5.39
N THR A 414 9.45 -52.90 -4.65
CA THR A 414 8.80 -51.65 -4.20
C THR A 414 8.30 -50.82 -5.38
N SER A 415 7.13 -50.18 -5.24
CA SER A 415 6.59 -49.26 -6.25
C SER A 415 6.83 -47.80 -5.87
N VAL A 416 7.35 -47.01 -6.81
CA VAL A 416 7.58 -45.57 -6.66
C VAL A 416 6.54 -44.83 -7.49
N ILE A 417 5.73 -43.99 -6.85
CA ILE A 417 4.76 -43.12 -7.51
C ILE A 417 5.37 -41.72 -7.60
N LEU A 418 5.66 -41.26 -8.81
CA LEU A 418 6.11 -39.90 -9.05
C LEU A 418 4.91 -39.02 -9.41
N SER A 419 4.47 -38.19 -8.46
CA SER A 419 3.36 -37.24 -8.67
C SER A 419 3.81 -35.81 -8.98
N SER A 420 5.12 -35.57 -8.91
CA SER A 420 5.76 -34.29 -9.19
C SER A 420 5.56 -33.91 -10.66
N THR A 421 5.35 -32.62 -10.95
CA THR A 421 5.31 -32.16 -12.35
C THR A 421 6.72 -32.04 -12.90
N VAL A 422 7.05 -32.89 -13.87
CA VAL A 422 8.37 -33.05 -14.49
C VAL A 422 8.23 -33.26 -16.00
N SER A 423 9.32 -33.17 -16.76
CA SER A 423 9.30 -33.46 -18.19
C SER A 423 9.05 -34.95 -18.48
N PRO A 424 8.34 -35.28 -19.57
CA PRO A 424 8.23 -36.67 -20.05
C PRO A 424 9.60 -37.34 -20.23
N GLY A 425 10.57 -36.61 -20.77
CA GLY A 425 11.93 -37.09 -20.96
C GLY A 425 12.63 -37.51 -19.66
N PHE A 426 12.46 -36.73 -18.59
CA PHE A 426 13.00 -37.07 -17.27
C PHE A 426 12.41 -38.39 -16.74
N VAL A 427 11.09 -38.58 -16.86
CA VAL A 427 10.43 -39.80 -16.34
C VAL A 427 10.86 -41.04 -17.12
N ILE A 428 10.99 -40.95 -18.44
CA ILE A 428 11.51 -42.04 -19.28
C ILE A 428 12.93 -42.42 -18.87
N HIS A 429 13.79 -41.42 -18.64
CA HIS A 429 15.15 -41.63 -18.18
C HIS A 429 15.21 -42.24 -16.78
N LEU A 430 14.37 -41.74 -15.86
CA LEU A 430 14.25 -42.24 -14.51
C LEU A 430 13.81 -43.72 -14.48
N ASN A 431 12.85 -44.10 -15.32
CA ASN A 431 12.41 -45.48 -15.44
C ASN A 431 13.57 -46.41 -15.79
N ARG A 432 14.37 -46.05 -16.81
CA ARG A 432 15.56 -46.83 -17.21
C ARG A 432 16.60 -46.92 -16.09
N ARG A 433 16.78 -45.85 -15.30
CA ARG A 433 17.71 -45.84 -14.15
C ARG A 433 17.24 -46.78 -13.04
N LEU A 434 15.94 -46.81 -12.75
CA LEU A 434 15.39 -47.73 -11.74
C LEU A 434 15.41 -49.20 -12.22
N GLU A 435 15.18 -49.45 -13.51
CA GLU A 435 15.33 -50.79 -14.11
C GLU A 435 16.78 -51.31 -13.99
N ALA A 436 17.78 -50.43 -14.18
CA ALA A 436 19.20 -50.77 -14.07
C ALA A 436 19.64 -51.21 -12.67
N GLU A 437 18.84 -50.92 -11.62
CA GLU A 437 19.10 -51.39 -10.25
C GLU A 437 18.85 -52.90 -10.09
N CYS A 438 18.23 -53.58 -11.07
CA CYS A 438 17.97 -55.03 -11.08
C CYS A 438 17.21 -55.56 -9.83
N ARG A 439 16.46 -54.69 -9.14
CA ARG A 439 15.69 -55.00 -7.93
C ARG A 439 14.17 -55.03 -8.14
N GLN A 440 13.71 -55.05 -9.40
CA GLN A 440 12.28 -54.98 -9.75
C GLN A 440 11.55 -53.78 -9.12
N ILE A 441 12.25 -52.67 -8.94
CA ILE A 441 11.66 -51.41 -8.49
C ILE A 441 10.77 -50.90 -9.63
N LYS A 442 9.50 -50.63 -9.32
CA LYS A 442 8.48 -50.26 -10.31
C LYS A 442 8.26 -48.75 -10.26
N LEU A 443 8.19 -48.08 -11.40
CA LEU A 443 7.85 -46.66 -11.48
C LEU A 443 6.42 -46.49 -11.99
N VAL A 444 5.67 -45.61 -11.33
CA VAL A 444 4.38 -45.11 -11.80
C VAL A 444 4.50 -43.60 -11.96
N ASP A 445 4.36 -43.15 -13.20
CA ASP A 445 4.25 -41.73 -13.57
C ASP A 445 2.82 -41.28 -13.30
N ALA A 446 2.59 -40.51 -12.23
CA ALA A 446 1.25 -40.20 -11.71
C ALA A 446 1.04 -38.71 -11.38
N PRO A 447 1.29 -37.77 -12.33
CA PRO A 447 1.05 -36.35 -12.10
C PRO A 447 -0.43 -36.06 -11.78
N VAL A 448 -0.64 -35.08 -10.91
CA VAL A 448 -1.96 -34.75 -10.37
C VAL A 448 -2.46 -33.37 -10.81
N SER A 449 -3.79 -33.18 -10.80
CA SER A 449 -4.46 -31.92 -11.09
C SER A 449 -5.68 -31.71 -10.18
N GLY A 450 -6.02 -30.45 -9.89
CA GLY A 450 -7.20 -30.08 -9.07
C GLY A 450 -6.92 -29.07 -7.95
N GLY A 451 -5.65 -28.79 -7.65
CA GLY A 451 -5.25 -27.84 -6.62
C GLY A 451 -5.33 -28.36 -5.18
N VAL A 452 -4.93 -27.52 -4.22
CA VAL A 452 -4.71 -27.89 -2.81
C VAL A 452 -5.97 -28.44 -2.15
N LYS A 453 -7.13 -27.85 -2.44
CA LYS A 453 -8.41 -28.27 -1.88
C LYS A 453 -8.76 -29.71 -2.31
N ARG A 454 -8.73 -30.01 -3.61
CA ARG A 454 -9.00 -31.35 -4.13
C ARG A 454 -7.98 -32.39 -3.63
N ALA A 455 -6.74 -31.97 -3.39
CA ALA A 455 -5.73 -32.84 -2.76
C ALA A 455 -6.10 -33.22 -1.32
N ALA A 456 -6.61 -32.28 -0.51
CA ALA A 456 -7.04 -32.53 0.85
C ALA A 456 -8.35 -33.35 0.93
N ASP A 457 -9.22 -33.17 -0.06
CA ASP A 457 -10.52 -33.85 -0.15
C ASP A 457 -10.43 -35.24 -0.81
N GLY A 458 -9.28 -35.60 -1.40
CA GLY A 458 -9.10 -36.88 -2.11
C GLY A 458 -9.82 -36.94 -3.46
N THR A 459 -10.10 -35.79 -4.05
CA THR A 459 -10.91 -35.66 -5.29
C THR A 459 -10.06 -35.21 -6.47
N LEU A 460 -8.77 -35.52 -6.51
CA LEU A 460 -7.89 -35.10 -7.60
C LEU A 460 -8.27 -35.75 -8.93
N THR A 461 -7.84 -35.11 -10.01
CA THR A 461 -7.71 -35.76 -11.31
C THR A 461 -6.28 -36.26 -11.43
N ILE A 462 -6.09 -37.57 -11.53
CA ILE A 462 -4.76 -38.20 -11.61
C ILE A 462 -4.61 -38.87 -12.97
N MET A 463 -3.52 -38.54 -13.64
CA MET A 463 -3.11 -39.14 -14.92
C MET A 463 -2.01 -40.12 -14.59
N THR A 464 -2.13 -41.39 -14.97
CA THR A 464 -1.15 -42.43 -14.60
C THR A 464 -0.64 -43.20 -15.81
N SER A 465 0.63 -43.56 -15.78
CA SER A 465 1.24 -44.46 -16.77
C SER A 465 2.37 -45.25 -16.12
N GLY A 466 2.63 -46.45 -16.63
CA GLY A 466 3.59 -47.40 -16.06
C GLY A 466 3.34 -48.80 -16.61
N THR A 467 4.01 -49.80 -16.05
CA THR A 467 3.69 -51.20 -16.35
C THR A 467 2.39 -51.63 -15.66
N ASP A 468 1.67 -52.60 -16.22
CA ASP A 468 0.43 -53.12 -15.62
C ASP A 468 0.67 -53.61 -14.18
N GLU A 469 1.82 -54.24 -13.93
CA GLU A 469 2.21 -54.68 -12.59
C GLU A 469 2.37 -53.51 -11.61
N ALA A 470 3.00 -52.40 -12.04
CA ALA A 470 3.17 -51.21 -11.22
C ALA A 470 1.83 -50.53 -10.89
N LEU A 471 0.94 -50.45 -11.89
CA LEU A 471 -0.40 -49.88 -11.74
C LEU A 471 -1.28 -50.73 -10.83
N HIS A 472 -1.24 -52.06 -10.97
CA HIS A 472 -1.93 -52.98 -10.08
C HIS A 472 -1.40 -52.92 -8.63
N CYS A 473 -0.10 -52.68 -8.42
CA CYS A 473 0.44 -52.52 -7.07
C CYS A 473 0.02 -51.21 -6.39
N THR A 474 -0.39 -50.19 -7.15
CA THR A 474 -0.61 -48.83 -6.64
C THR A 474 -2.05 -48.33 -6.77
N GLY A 475 -2.91 -49.06 -7.47
CA GLY A 475 -4.28 -48.67 -7.82
C GLY A 475 -5.12 -48.23 -6.63
N SER A 476 -5.08 -48.94 -5.50
CA SER A 476 -5.85 -48.57 -4.30
C SER A 476 -5.44 -47.22 -3.72
N VAL A 477 -4.16 -46.86 -3.78
CA VAL A 477 -3.63 -45.58 -3.28
C VAL A 477 -3.97 -44.45 -4.23
N LEU A 478 -3.83 -44.69 -5.54
CA LEU A 478 -4.18 -43.72 -6.57
C LEU A 478 -5.68 -43.41 -6.55
N SER A 479 -6.52 -44.45 -6.46
CA SER A 479 -7.98 -44.32 -6.34
C SER A 479 -8.39 -43.54 -5.09
N ALA A 480 -7.76 -43.80 -3.94
CA ALA A 480 -8.03 -43.07 -2.70
C ALA A 480 -7.69 -41.57 -2.76
N LEU A 481 -6.84 -41.14 -3.71
CA LEU A 481 -6.46 -39.74 -3.89
C LEU A 481 -7.27 -39.03 -4.98
N SER A 482 -8.08 -39.76 -5.76
CA SER A 482 -8.67 -39.28 -6.99
C SER A 482 -10.19 -39.43 -7.05
N GLU A 483 -10.86 -38.44 -7.61
CA GLU A 483 -12.22 -38.59 -8.15
C GLU A 483 -12.19 -39.11 -9.59
N LYS A 484 -11.15 -38.72 -10.35
CA LYS A 484 -10.93 -39.12 -11.73
C LYS A 484 -9.53 -39.71 -11.88
N LEU A 485 -9.45 -40.99 -12.20
CA LEU A 485 -8.20 -41.70 -12.44
C LEU A 485 -8.15 -42.15 -13.90
N TYR A 486 -7.05 -41.85 -14.59
CA TYR A 486 -6.87 -42.19 -16.00
C TYR A 486 -5.59 -42.96 -16.21
N VAL A 487 -5.65 -44.11 -16.88
CA VAL A 487 -4.46 -44.87 -17.28
C VAL A 487 -4.12 -44.60 -18.74
N ILE A 488 -2.95 -44.01 -18.96
CA ILE A 488 -2.44 -43.60 -20.26
C ILE A 488 -1.45 -44.65 -20.77
N LYS A 489 -1.74 -45.23 -21.93
CA LYS A 489 -0.84 -46.15 -22.61
C LYS A 489 0.35 -45.39 -23.20
N GLY A 490 1.47 -46.09 -23.36
CA GLY A 490 2.74 -45.51 -23.81
C GLY A 490 3.88 -45.67 -22.80
N GLY A 491 3.58 -46.15 -21.58
CA GLY A 491 4.55 -46.32 -20.51
C GLY A 491 4.90 -45.00 -19.81
N CYS A 492 5.87 -45.07 -18.89
CA CYS A 492 6.37 -43.92 -18.12
C CYS A 492 6.74 -42.74 -19.03
N GLY A 493 6.17 -41.56 -18.78
CA GLY A 493 6.31 -40.35 -19.60
C GLY A 493 5.02 -39.98 -20.35
N ALA A 494 4.11 -40.93 -20.61
CA ALA A 494 2.85 -40.66 -21.29
C ALA A 494 1.92 -39.79 -20.42
N ALA A 495 1.79 -40.11 -19.12
CA ALA A 495 1.00 -39.28 -18.20
C ALA A 495 1.63 -37.89 -17.99
N SER A 496 2.95 -37.80 -17.88
CA SER A 496 3.67 -36.52 -17.86
C SER A 496 3.48 -35.70 -19.14
N SER A 497 3.28 -36.33 -20.31
CA SER A 497 2.96 -35.63 -21.56
C SER A 497 1.57 -35.00 -21.53
N VAL A 498 0.57 -35.72 -21.00
CA VAL A 498 -0.77 -35.14 -20.78
C VAL A 498 -0.72 -34.02 -19.75
N LYS A 499 0.06 -34.18 -18.68
CA LYS A 499 0.26 -33.14 -17.67
C LYS A 499 0.92 -31.90 -18.27
N MET A 500 1.90 -32.05 -19.16
CA MET A 500 2.53 -30.94 -19.86
C MET A 500 1.51 -30.14 -20.67
N VAL A 501 0.63 -30.81 -21.43
CA VAL A 501 -0.47 -30.17 -22.17
C VAL A 501 -1.43 -29.44 -21.21
N ASN A 502 -1.76 -30.06 -20.07
CA ASN A 502 -2.55 -29.41 -19.02
C ASN A 502 -1.87 -28.15 -18.47
N GLN A 503 -0.56 -28.19 -18.23
CA GLN A 503 0.18 -27.05 -17.69
C GLN A 503 0.37 -25.92 -18.69
N LEU A 504 0.49 -26.23 -19.99
CA LEU A 504 0.43 -25.23 -21.07
C LEU A 504 -0.86 -24.40 -20.92
N LEU A 505 -2.01 -25.07 -20.92
CA LEU A 505 -3.31 -24.42 -20.81
C LEU A 505 -3.46 -23.67 -19.49
N ALA A 506 -3.14 -24.31 -18.37
CA ALA A 506 -3.23 -23.69 -17.05
C ALA A 506 -2.39 -22.40 -16.96
N GLY A 507 -1.13 -22.43 -17.42
CA GLY A 507 -0.25 -21.28 -17.37
C GLY A 507 -0.72 -20.14 -18.27
N VAL A 508 -1.15 -20.45 -19.49
CA VAL A 508 -1.76 -19.47 -20.40
C VAL A 508 -3.03 -18.88 -19.80
N HIS A 509 -3.89 -19.70 -19.18
CA HIS A 509 -5.13 -19.24 -18.57
C HIS A 509 -4.89 -18.26 -17.42
N ILE A 510 -3.91 -18.52 -16.54
CA ILE A 510 -3.55 -17.58 -15.46
C ILE A 510 -2.99 -16.27 -16.04
N ALA A 511 -2.07 -16.36 -17.00
CA ALA A 511 -1.48 -15.17 -17.63
C ALA A 511 -2.52 -14.35 -18.41
N SER A 512 -3.46 -15.01 -19.10
CA SER A 512 -4.57 -14.37 -19.80
C SER A 512 -5.58 -13.73 -18.83
N ALA A 513 -5.82 -14.33 -17.66
CA ALA A 513 -6.65 -13.73 -16.62
C ALA A 513 -6.00 -12.45 -16.10
N ALA A 514 -4.69 -12.44 -15.86
CA ALA A 514 -3.95 -11.25 -15.49
C ALA A 514 -4.04 -10.14 -16.56
N GLU A 515 -3.85 -10.47 -17.84
CA GLU A 515 -4.01 -9.53 -18.96
C GLU A 515 -5.43 -8.96 -19.02
N ALA A 516 -6.44 -9.84 -18.96
CA ALA A 516 -7.85 -9.49 -19.01
C ALA A 516 -8.29 -8.56 -17.88
N MET A 517 -7.90 -8.88 -16.64
CA MET A 517 -8.28 -8.08 -15.46
C MET A 517 -7.53 -6.74 -15.41
N SER A 518 -6.29 -6.70 -15.89
CA SER A 518 -5.52 -5.45 -15.99
C SER A 518 -6.09 -4.55 -17.10
N PHE A 519 -6.50 -5.13 -18.23
CA PHE A 519 -7.20 -4.40 -19.27
C PHE A 519 -8.57 -3.90 -18.80
N ALA A 520 -9.31 -4.71 -18.04
CA ALA A 520 -10.58 -4.29 -17.41
C ALA A 520 -10.38 -3.09 -16.48
N ALA A 521 -9.35 -3.13 -15.63
CA ALA A 521 -9.00 -2.01 -14.77
C ALA A 521 -8.59 -0.76 -15.58
N ARG A 522 -7.83 -0.93 -16.68
CA ARG A 522 -7.46 0.17 -17.58
C ARG A 522 -8.67 0.83 -18.24
N LEU A 523 -9.71 0.05 -18.52
CA LEU A 523 -11.00 0.49 -19.06
C LEU A 523 -11.92 1.14 -18.01
N ASN A 524 -11.43 1.34 -16.78
CA ASN A 524 -12.16 1.87 -15.63
C ASN A 524 -13.36 0.99 -15.21
N LEU A 525 -13.27 -0.32 -15.42
CA LEU A 525 -14.31 -1.26 -14.99
C LEU A 525 -14.14 -1.64 -13.52
N ARG A 526 -15.26 -1.94 -12.85
CA ARG A 526 -15.24 -2.58 -11.54
C ARG A 526 -14.78 -4.02 -11.71
N THR A 527 -13.49 -4.28 -11.50
CA THR A 527 -12.86 -5.59 -11.75
C THR A 527 -13.56 -6.74 -11.02
N ARG A 528 -14.06 -6.55 -9.79
CA ARG A 528 -14.84 -7.59 -9.09
C ARG A 528 -16.15 -7.93 -9.81
N ARG A 529 -16.85 -6.92 -10.33
CA ARG A 529 -18.05 -7.12 -11.14
C ARG A 529 -17.73 -7.84 -12.45
N VAL A 530 -16.62 -7.47 -13.08
CA VAL A 530 -16.11 -8.17 -14.28
C VAL A 530 -15.90 -9.65 -13.95
N PHE A 531 -15.23 -9.97 -12.84
CA PHE A 531 -15.04 -11.35 -12.39
C PHE A 531 -16.37 -12.10 -12.19
N GLU A 532 -17.35 -11.51 -11.49
CA GLU A 532 -18.69 -12.09 -11.29
C GLU A 532 -19.38 -12.41 -12.62
N ILE A 533 -19.36 -11.49 -13.59
CA ILE A 533 -19.98 -11.69 -14.91
C ILE A 533 -19.20 -12.76 -15.71
N MET A 534 -17.86 -12.70 -15.69
CA MET A 534 -17.01 -13.63 -16.43
C MET A 534 -17.14 -15.08 -15.96
N GLN A 535 -17.48 -15.33 -14.69
CA GLN A 535 -17.78 -16.68 -14.20
C GLN A 535 -18.88 -17.39 -14.98
N HIS A 536 -19.76 -16.64 -15.67
CA HIS A 536 -20.86 -17.19 -16.46
C HIS A 536 -20.63 -17.05 -17.97
N ALA A 537 -19.61 -16.32 -18.40
CA ALA A 537 -19.32 -16.00 -19.80
C ALA A 537 -18.43 -17.04 -20.48
N ARG A 538 -18.42 -17.08 -21.81
CA ARG A 538 -17.74 -18.12 -22.59
C ARG A 538 -16.22 -18.10 -22.50
N GLY A 539 -15.61 -16.95 -22.19
CA GLY A 539 -14.18 -16.81 -21.93
C GLY A 539 -13.70 -17.35 -20.58
N TYR A 540 -14.57 -17.98 -19.78
CA TYR A 540 -14.18 -18.54 -18.48
C TYR A 540 -13.26 -19.76 -18.58
N SER A 541 -12.28 -19.82 -17.67
CA SER A 541 -11.45 -21.00 -17.43
C SER A 541 -11.39 -21.33 -15.95
N TRP A 542 -11.03 -22.58 -15.62
CA TRP A 542 -10.88 -23.00 -14.23
C TRP A 542 -9.86 -22.14 -13.49
N MET A 543 -8.75 -21.78 -14.15
CA MET A 543 -7.72 -20.90 -13.58
C MET A 543 -8.18 -19.46 -13.41
N PHE A 544 -9.05 -18.93 -14.27
CA PHE A 544 -9.65 -17.61 -14.06
C PHE A 544 -10.46 -17.58 -12.76
N GLY A 545 -11.34 -18.56 -12.57
CA GLY A 545 -12.13 -18.71 -11.34
C GLY A 545 -11.28 -18.87 -10.09
N ASN A 546 -10.13 -19.55 -10.20
CA ASN A 546 -9.28 -19.82 -9.06
C ASN A 546 -8.30 -18.67 -8.70
N ARG A 547 -7.72 -17.97 -9.69
CA ARG A 547 -6.66 -16.98 -9.44
C ARG A 547 -7.10 -15.53 -9.42
N VAL A 548 -8.17 -15.17 -10.13
CA VAL A 548 -8.66 -13.77 -10.12
C VAL A 548 -9.06 -13.30 -8.72
N PRO A 549 -9.67 -14.12 -7.84
CA PRO A 549 -9.92 -13.70 -6.46
C PRO A 549 -8.65 -13.23 -5.72
N HIS A 550 -7.53 -13.93 -5.90
CA HIS A 550 -6.23 -13.56 -5.29
C HIS A 550 -5.73 -12.19 -5.80
N MET A 551 -5.90 -11.92 -7.10
CA MET A 551 -5.58 -10.62 -7.70
C MET A 551 -6.46 -9.51 -7.10
N LEU A 552 -7.78 -9.74 -7.06
CA LEU A 552 -8.78 -8.78 -6.57
C LEU A 552 -8.62 -8.45 -5.09
N ASP A 553 -8.28 -9.45 -4.27
CA ASP A 553 -8.06 -9.31 -2.84
C ASP A 553 -6.64 -8.84 -2.51
N ASN A 554 -5.75 -8.81 -3.52
CA ASN A 554 -4.33 -8.49 -3.40
C ASN A 554 -3.64 -9.36 -2.32
N ASP A 555 -4.05 -10.63 -2.24
CA ASP A 555 -3.49 -11.67 -1.38
C ASP A 555 -2.70 -12.66 -2.25
N TYR A 556 -1.38 -12.65 -2.10
CA TYR A 556 -0.47 -13.52 -2.84
C TYR A 556 0.19 -14.56 -1.94
N THR A 557 -0.53 -15.00 -0.91
CA THR A 557 -0.15 -16.17 -0.10
C THR A 557 0.11 -17.35 -1.05
N PRO A 558 1.32 -17.95 -1.02
CA PRO A 558 1.79 -18.80 -2.12
C PRO A 558 1.19 -20.21 -2.07
N TYR A 559 -0.02 -20.37 -2.59
CA TYR A 559 -0.64 -21.69 -2.80
C TYR A 559 0.00 -22.42 -3.99
N SER A 560 0.39 -21.66 -5.02
CA SER A 560 1.21 -22.10 -6.15
C SER A 560 2.08 -20.93 -6.58
N ALA A 561 3.41 -21.05 -6.53
CA ALA A 561 4.27 -19.89 -6.72
C ALA A 561 4.46 -19.50 -8.20
N VAL A 562 4.75 -18.23 -8.50
CA VAL A 562 5.14 -17.75 -9.84
C VAL A 562 6.21 -18.64 -10.47
N ASP A 563 7.23 -19.03 -9.69
CA ASP A 563 8.34 -19.89 -10.16
C ASP A 563 7.89 -21.32 -10.53
N ILE A 564 6.73 -21.78 -10.06
CA ILE A 564 6.14 -23.06 -10.51
C ILE A 564 5.78 -22.97 -11.99
N PHE A 565 5.21 -21.86 -12.45
CA PHE A 565 4.87 -21.67 -13.86
C PHE A 565 6.06 -21.23 -14.73
N VAL A 566 7.09 -20.60 -14.15
CA VAL A 566 8.40 -20.48 -14.82
C VAL A 566 8.93 -21.87 -15.17
N LYS A 567 8.89 -22.81 -14.22
CA LYS A 567 9.31 -24.19 -14.45
C LYS A 567 8.38 -24.93 -15.41
N ASP A 568 7.07 -24.91 -15.18
CA ASP A 568 6.12 -25.73 -15.94
C ASP A 568 6.01 -25.29 -17.41
N LEU A 569 5.93 -23.99 -17.67
CA LEU A 569 5.99 -23.50 -19.06
C LEU A 569 7.41 -23.61 -19.64
N GLY A 570 8.45 -23.68 -18.81
CA GLY A 570 9.79 -24.08 -19.20
C GLY A 570 9.84 -25.52 -19.74
N ILE A 571 9.18 -26.48 -19.08
CA ILE A 571 9.04 -27.86 -19.58
C ILE A 571 8.34 -27.84 -20.94
N VAL A 572 7.20 -27.14 -21.06
CA VAL A 572 6.48 -27.00 -22.33
C VAL A 572 7.38 -26.42 -23.43
N SER A 573 8.16 -25.38 -23.12
CA SER A 573 9.08 -24.74 -24.08
C SER A 573 10.19 -25.69 -24.55
N CYS A 574 10.78 -26.46 -23.63
CA CYS A 574 11.82 -27.44 -23.95
C CYS A 574 11.26 -28.59 -24.81
N GLU A 575 10.13 -29.18 -24.41
CA GLU A 575 9.55 -30.34 -25.10
C GLU A 575 8.95 -29.98 -26.47
N SER A 576 8.34 -28.80 -26.57
CA SER A 576 7.87 -28.27 -27.86
C SER A 576 9.04 -28.01 -28.81
N SER A 577 10.16 -27.48 -28.30
CA SER A 577 11.39 -27.31 -29.08
C SER A 577 11.98 -28.66 -29.53
N ASN A 578 12.07 -29.65 -28.63
CA ASN A 578 12.56 -31.00 -28.94
C ASN A 578 11.68 -31.70 -29.99
N SER A 579 10.35 -31.51 -29.89
CA SER A 579 9.37 -32.12 -30.80
C SER A 579 9.15 -31.33 -32.09
N ARG A 580 9.74 -30.12 -32.18
CA ARG A 580 9.59 -29.15 -33.28
C ARG A 580 8.13 -28.70 -33.49
N ILE A 581 7.41 -28.45 -32.41
CA ILE A 581 6.04 -27.89 -32.41
C ILE A 581 6.12 -26.44 -31.96
N PRO A 582 5.73 -25.46 -32.79
CA PRO A 582 5.66 -24.07 -32.34
C PRO A 582 4.56 -23.88 -31.30
N VAL A 583 4.83 -23.16 -30.20
CA VAL A 583 3.80 -22.80 -29.20
C VAL A 583 3.95 -21.32 -28.81
N HIS A 584 3.33 -20.44 -29.59
CA HIS A 584 3.56 -19.01 -29.52
C HIS A 584 2.90 -18.36 -28.31
N VAL A 585 1.61 -18.65 -28.06
CA VAL A 585 0.88 -18.09 -26.92
C VAL A 585 1.46 -18.62 -25.61
N SER A 586 1.77 -19.93 -25.54
CA SER A 586 2.46 -20.51 -24.39
C SER A 586 3.83 -19.85 -24.13
N SER A 587 4.58 -19.52 -25.18
CA SER A 587 5.89 -18.88 -25.03
C SER A 587 5.76 -17.47 -24.45
N ILE A 588 4.76 -16.68 -24.86
CA ILE A 588 4.52 -15.35 -24.27
C ILE A 588 4.08 -15.48 -22.80
N ALA A 589 3.21 -16.43 -22.47
CA ALA A 589 2.84 -16.67 -21.08
C ALA A 589 4.07 -17.00 -20.23
N HIS A 590 4.98 -17.82 -20.74
CA HIS A 590 6.25 -18.15 -20.07
C HIS A 590 7.09 -16.89 -19.79
N GLN A 591 7.23 -16.00 -20.77
CA GLN A 591 7.97 -14.74 -20.59
C GLN A 591 7.34 -13.80 -19.56
N LEU A 592 6.01 -13.79 -19.42
CA LEU A 592 5.34 -13.02 -18.37
C LEU A 592 5.66 -13.57 -16.97
N PHE A 593 5.67 -14.90 -16.79
CA PHE A 593 6.08 -15.50 -15.51
C PHE A 593 7.56 -15.25 -15.19
N ILE A 594 8.46 -15.34 -16.18
CA ILE A 594 9.87 -14.98 -16.01
C ILE A 594 10.01 -13.52 -15.58
N SER A 595 9.25 -12.61 -16.21
CA SER A 595 9.24 -11.18 -15.85
C SER A 595 8.78 -10.96 -14.41
N GLY A 596 7.75 -11.70 -13.97
CA GLY A 596 7.27 -11.66 -12.59
C GLY A 596 8.32 -12.17 -11.59
N SER A 597 9.01 -13.27 -11.92
CA SER A 597 10.11 -13.80 -11.10
C SER A 597 11.27 -12.81 -10.99
N ALA A 598 11.72 -12.26 -12.14
CA ALA A 598 12.80 -11.27 -12.21
C ALA A 598 12.48 -9.96 -11.47
N SER A 599 11.19 -9.64 -11.30
CA SER A 599 10.70 -8.49 -10.52
C SER A 599 10.66 -8.76 -9.00
N GLY A 600 11.10 -9.94 -8.55
CA GLY A 600 11.16 -10.32 -7.14
C GLY A 600 9.92 -11.04 -6.61
N TRP A 601 8.97 -11.43 -7.47
CA TRP A 601 7.72 -12.10 -7.06
C TRP A 601 7.75 -13.63 -7.25
N GLY A 602 8.90 -14.23 -7.54
CA GLY A 602 9.01 -15.68 -7.83
C GLY A 602 8.39 -16.59 -6.76
N ARG A 603 8.43 -16.16 -5.48
CA ARG A 603 7.85 -16.88 -4.32
C ARG A 603 6.41 -16.51 -3.99
N TYR A 604 5.80 -15.56 -4.68
CA TYR A 604 4.40 -15.17 -4.47
C TYR A 604 3.49 -16.14 -5.21
N ASP A 605 2.20 -16.19 -4.84
CA ASP A 605 1.20 -16.91 -5.64
C ASP A 605 1.27 -16.53 -7.12
N ASP A 606 1.08 -17.47 -8.03
CA ASP A 606 1.22 -17.30 -9.47
C ASP A 606 0.20 -16.31 -10.06
N ALA A 607 -0.87 -15.98 -9.32
CA ALA A 607 -1.73 -14.83 -9.58
C ALA A 607 -0.96 -13.50 -9.61
N ALA A 608 0.21 -13.41 -8.97
CA ALA A 608 1.09 -12.25 -8.97
C ALA A 608 1.66 -11.91 -10.35
N VAL A 609 1.48 -12.77 -11.36
CA VAL A 609 1.77 -12.39 -12.77
C VAL A 609 0.98 -11.15 -13.20
N VAL A 610 -0.17 -10.85 -12.57
CA VAL A 610 -0.91 -9.58 -12.76
C VAL A 610 -0.05 -8.35 -12.46
N LYS A 611 0.89 -8.46 -11.52
CA LYS A 611 1.77 -7.35 -11.14
C LYS A 611 2.72 -6.93 -12.25
N VAL A 612 2.99 -7.80 -13.22
CA VAL A 612 3.75 -7.42 -14.43
C VAL A 612 3.01 -6.32 -15.17
N TYR A 613 1.70 -6.46 -15.39
CA TYR A 613 0.88 -5.42 -16.00
C TYR A 613 0.73 -4.19 -15.11
N GLU A 614 0.53 -4.37 -13.80
CA GLU A 614 0.43 -3.24 -12.87
C GLU A 614 1.69 -2.37 -12.88
N THR A 615 2.87 -3.00 -12.94
CA THR A 615 4.15 -2.29 -12.99
C THR A 615 4.40 -1.66 -14.36
N LEU A 616 4.06 -2.36 -15.46
CA LEU A 616 4.26 -1.84 -16.82
C LEU A 616 3.34 -0.65 -17.15
N THR A 617 2.16 -0.57 -16.53
CA THR A 617 1.10 0.36 -16.97
C THR A 617 0.61 1.31 -15.87
N GLY A 618 0.99 1.07 -14.61
CA GLY A 618 0.49 1.82 -13.45
C GLY A 618 -0.93 1.46 -13.02
N VAL A 619 -1.62 0.59 -13.76
CA VAL A 619 -2.99 0.13 -13.44
C VAL A 619 -2.99 -0.76 -12.20
N LYS A 620 -4.09 -0.76 -11.44
CA LYS A 620 -4.27 -1.64 -10.26
C LYS A 620 -5.50 -2.53 -10.44
N VAL A 621 -5.28 -3.84 -10.33
CA VAL A 621 -6.38 -4.82 -10.33
C VAL A 621 -6.78 -5.05 -8.89
N GLU A 622 -7.77 -4.30 -8.41
CA GLU A 622 -8.30 -4.45 -7.06
C GLU A 622 -9.82 -4.57 -7.08
N GLY A 623 -10.36 -5.51 -6.30
CA GLY A 623 -11.79 -5.80 -6.26
C GLY A 623 -12.63 -4.80 -5.47
N LYS A 624 -12.04 -3.65 -5.11
CA LYS A 624 -12.74 -2.55 -4.44
C LYS A 624 -13.48 -1.72 -5.47
N ALA A 625 -14.49 -0.96 -5.04
CA ALA A 625 -15.14 0.01 -5.93
C ALA A 625 -14.06 0.90 -6.56
N PRO A 626 -14.21 1.32 -7.84
CA PRO A 626 -13.24 2.18 -8.52
C PRO A 626 -12.98 3.36 -7.61
N MET A 627 -11.73 3.44 -7.16
CA MET A 627 -11.35 4.32 -6.08
C MET A 627 -11.50 5.76 -6.55
N LEU A 628 -12.31 6.52 -5.82
CA LEU A 628 -12.55 7.91 -6.14
C LEU A 628 -11.25 8.70 -5.92
N SER A 629 -10.73 9.26 -7.01
CA SER A 629 -9.72 10.31 -6.95
C SER A 629 -10.26 11.42 -6.07
N LYS A 630 -9.56 11.69 -4.97
CA LYS A 630 -9.90 12.78 -4.05
C LYS A 630 -9.95 14.10 -4.80
N GLU A 631 -9.01 14.31 -5.71
CA GLU A 631 -8.94 15.53 -6.52
C GLU A 631 -10.17 15.67 -7.42
N ASP A 632 -10.50 14.63 -8.20
CA ASP A 632 -11.62 14.69 -9.15
C ASP A 632 -12.95 14.89 -8.42
N VAL A 633 -13.15 14.19 -7.29
CA VAL A 633 -14.35 14.36 -6.46
C VAL A 633 -14.44 15.79 -5.94
N LEU A 634 -13.35 16.33 -5.37
CA LEU A 634 -13.37 17.69 -4.83
C LEU A 634 -13.55 18.76 -5.92
N GLN A 635 -13.00 18.55 -7.12
CA GLN A 635 -13.17 19.44 -8.27
C GLN A 635 -14.60 19.39 -8.85
N SER A 636 -15.29 18.26 -8.72
CA SER A 636 -16.69 18.12 -9.16
C SER A 636 -17.69 18.87 -8.27
N LEU A 637 -17.29 19.28 -7.08
CA LEU A 637 -18.15 20.03 -6.15
C LEU A 637 -18.32 21.48 -6.61
N PRO A 638 -19.46 22.13 -6.29
CA PRO A 638 -19.61 23.55 -6.55
C PRO A 638 -18.51 24.36 -5.84
N SER A 639 -18.13 25.50 -6.42
CA SER A 639 -17.19 26.46 -5.83
C SER A 639 -17.58 26.83 -4.39
N GLU A 640 -16.61 26.93 -3.48
CA GLU A 640 -16.83 27.35 -2.09
C GLU A 640 -17.54 28.70 -1.98
N TRP A 641 -18.24 28.92 -0.86
CA TRP A 641 -18.90 30.20 -0.57
C TRP A 641 -17.87 31.34 -0.59
N PRO A 642 -18.12 32.45 -1.30
CA PRO A 642 -17.08 33.43 -1.62
C PRO A 642 -16.50 34.15 -0.39
N GLU A 643 -17.35 34.52 0.57
CA GLU A 643 -16.92 35.20 1.80
C GLU A 643 -16.52 34.19 2.88
N ASP A 644 -15.51 34.50 3.68
CA ASP A 644 -15.18 33.71 4.87
C ASP A 644 -15.98 34.20 6.07
N PRO A 645 -16.98 33.45 6.58
CA PRO A 645 -17.76 33.92 7.72
C PRO A 645 -16.95 33.97 9.02
N ILE A 646 -15.76 33.32 9.08
CA ILE A 646 -15.03 33.09 10.33
C ILE A 646 -14.71 34.39 11.08
N ASP A 647 -14.39 35.47 10.36
CA ASP A 647 -14.09 36.79 10.93
C ASP A 647 -15.32 37.42 11.60
N ASN A 648 -16.52 37.13 11.09
CA ASN A 648 -17.79 37.59 11.65
C ASN A 648 -18.30 36.69 12.79
N LEU A 649 -17.77 35.48 12.98
CA LEU A 649 -18.22 34.57 14.03
C LEU A 649 -17.81 35.04 15.43
N VAL A 650 -16.61 35.64 15.56
CA VAL A 650 -16.11 36.11 16.85
C VAL A 650 -17.05 37.20 17.43
N PRO A 651 -17.45 38.27 16.70
CA PRO A 651 -18.43 39.22 17.20
C PRO A 651 -19.81 38.62 17.50
N ILE A 652 -20.34 37.76 16.61
CA ILE A 652 -21.71 37.25 16.74
C ILE A 652 -21.85 36.30 17.94
N ALA A 653 -20.78 35.56 18.29
CA ALA A 653 -20.76 34.72 19.48
C ALA A 653 -20.35 35.47 20.77
N SER A 654 -19.69 36.63 20.69
CA SER A 654 -18.93 37.18 21.82
C SER A 654 -19.64 38.19 22.74
N HIS A 655 -19.20 38.10 24.00
CA HIS A 655 -19.31 38.96 25.19
C HIS A 655 -20.68 39.48 25.68
N SER A 656 -21.67 39.74 24.83
CA SER A 656 -22.97 40.21 25.37
C SER A 656 -23.82 39.06 25.94
N SER A 657 -23.65 37.83 25.44
CA SER A 657 -24.54 36.71 25.76
C SER A 657 -24.01 35.70 26.80
N LYS A 658 -22.75 35.82 27.25
CA LYS A 658 -22.09 34.84 28.16
C LYS A 658 -22.38 33.37 27.76
N LYS A 659 -22.41 33.11 26.45
CA LYS A 659 -22.68 31.78 25.87
C LYS A 659 -21.37 31.07 25.54
N PHE A 660 -21.17 29.88 26.09
CA PHE A 660 -19.93 29.13 25.97
C PHE A 660 -20.10 27.82 25.20
N LEU A 661 -19.06 27.38 24.49
CA LEU A 661 -19.02 26.04 23.94
C LEU A 661 -18.34 25.09 24.94
N VAL A 662 -19.03 24.05 25.35
CA VAL A 662 -18.47 23.03 26.26
C VAL A 662 -18.35 21.73 25.50
N VAL A 663 -17.11 21.28 25.30
CA VAL A 663 -16.80 20.10 24.49
C VAL A 663 -16.53 18.92 25.40
N LEU A 664 -17.35 17.88 25.33
CA LEU A 664 -17.11 16.60 26.01
C LEU A 664 -16.31 15.72 25.06
N ASP A 665 -15.06 15.52 25.40
CA ASP A 665 -14.07 14.83 24.58
C ASP A 665 -14.03 13.34 24.94
N ASP A 666 -14.48 12.45 24.05
CA ASP A 666 -14.54 10.99 24.30
C ASP A 666 -13.15 10.33 24.33
N ASP A 667 -12.15 11.00 23.76
CA ASP A 667 -10.72 10.78 23.87
C ASP A 667 -10.01 12.16 23.78
N PRO A 668 -8.69 12.33 23.97
CA PRO A 668 -8.04 13.65 24.02
C PRO A 668 -7.72 14.24 22.64
N THR A 669 -8.07 13.53 21.56
CA THR A 669 -7.69 13.93 20.20
C THR A 669 -8.56 15.07 19.67
N GLY A 670 -9.63 15.48 20.34
CA GLY A 670 -10.58 16.49 19.86
C GLY A 670 -10.02 17.90 19.84
N THR A 671 -8.92 18.09 20.56
CA THR A 671 -8.16 19.35 20.63
C THR A 671 -7.31 19.63 19.38
N GLN A 672 -7.45 18.80 18.34
CA GLN A 672 -6.67 18.81 17.11
C GLN A 672 -6.63 20.13 16.33
N THR A 673 -7.64 20.97 16.41
CA THR A 673 -7.79 22.17 15.55
C THR A 673 -7.83 23.48 16.32
N VAL A 674 -7.65 23.42 17.64
CA VAL A 674 -7.76 24.57 18.54
C VAL A 674 -6.43 24.90 19.19
N HIS A 675 -6.31 26.13 19.68
CA HIS A 675 -5.19 26.59 20.48
C HIS A 675 -5.69 27.60 21.51
N ASP A 676 -4.92 27.82 22.57
CA ASP A 676 -5.25 28.71 23.69
C ASP A 676 -6.57 28.36 24.40
N ILE A 677 -6.92 27.07 24.42
CA ILE A 677 -8.12 26.54 25.10
C ILE A 677 -7.70 25.63 26.26
N GLU A 678 -8.45 25.71 27.36
CA GLU A 678 -8.30 24.85 28.52
C GLU A 678 -8.98 23.48 28.31
N VAL A 679 -8.28 22.43 28.75
CA VAL A 679 -8.77 21.05 28.85
C VAL A 679 -8.82 20.68 30.32
N LEU A 680 -10.01 20.39 30.81
CA LEU A 680 -10.24 19.90 32.16
C LEU A 680 -10.31 18.37 32.14
N THR A 681 -9.63 17.71 33.07
CA THR A 681 -9.68 16.25 33.24
C THR A 681 -10.53 15.85 34.45
N GLU A 682 -11.02 16.84 35.19
CA GLU A 682 -11.96 16.73 36.30
C GLU A 682 -13.12 17.73 36.11
N TRP A 683 -14.29 17.42 36.66
CA TRP A 683 -15.51 18.22 36.51
C TRP A 683 -16.34 18.37 37.81
N PRO A 684 -15.72 18.60 38.99
CA PRO A 684 -16.50 19.03 40.14
C PRO A 684 -17.14 20.40 39.85
N VAL A 685 -18.27 20.68 40.49
CA VAL A 685 -19.03 21.92 40.26
C VAL A 685 -18.14 23.15 40.47
N GLU A 686 -17.23 23.12 41.44
CA GLU A 686 -16.33 24.21 41.79
C GLU A 686 -15.32 24.52 40.67
N ALA A 687 -14.76 23.49 40.03
CA ALA A 687 -13.83 23.67 38.91
C ALA A 687 -14.55 24.21 37.67
N LEU A 688 -15.79 23.77 37.43
CA LEU A 688 -16.61 24.28 36.34
C LEU A 688 -17.05 25.74 36.57
N VAL A 689 -17.35 26.10 37.82
CA VAL A 689 -17.60 27.50 38.20
C VAL A 689 -16.35 28.35 38.00
N GLU A 690 -15.18 27.89 38.45
CA GLU A 690 -13.89 28.56 38.20
C GLU A 690 -13.71 28.81 36.69
N GLN A 691 -13.99 27.80 35.88
CA GLN A 691 -13.84 27.91 34.44
C GLN A 691 -14.83 28.89 33.81
N PHE A 692 -16.11 28.89 34.20
CA PHE A 692 -17.08 29.87 33.72
C PHE A 692 -16.74 31.30 34.13
N LEU A 693 -16.16 31.51 35.32
CA LEU A 693 -15.74 32.83 35.80
C LEU A 693 -14.59 33.42 34.98
N LYS A 694 -13.77 32.60 34.29
CA LYS A 694 -12.75 33.06 33.35
C LYS A 694 -13.31 33.60 32.03
N LEU A 695 -14.63 33.48 31.81
CA LEU A 695 -15.34 33.86 30.59
C LEU A 695 -14.72 33.26 29.30
N PRO A 696 -14.41 31.95 29.25
CA PRO A 696 -13.76 31.33 28.10
C PRO A 696 -14.74 31.25 26.93
N THR A 697 -14.30 31.47 25.68
CA THR A 697 -15.17 31.19 24.52
C THR A 697 -15.55 29.70 24.44
N CYS A 698 -14.61 28.83 24.83
CA CYS A 698 -14.75 27.38 24.82
C CYS A 698 -13.79 26.73 25.82
N PHE A 699 -14.17 25.57 26.34
CA PHE A 699 -13.26 24.67 27.06
C PHE A 699 -13.66 23.21 26.85
N PHE A 700 -12.69 22.31 27.00
CA PHE A 700 -12.87 20.86 26.85
C PHE A 700 -12.97 20.20 28.22
N ILE A 701 -13.79 19.15 28.31
CA ILE A 701 -13.80 18.19 29.40
C ILE A 701 -13.39 16.85 28.79
N LEU A 702 -12.21 16.36 29.16
CA LEU A 702 -11.73 15.06 28.72
C LEU A 702 -12.44 13.96 29.51
N THR A 703 -13.32 13.23 28.84
CA THR A 703 -14.14 12.17 29.46
C THR A 703 -13.51 10.79 29.36
N ASN A 704 -12.75 10.55 28.28
CA ASN A 704 -12.23 9.23 27.92
C ASN A 704 -13.31 8.13 27.87
N SER A 705 -14.57 8.49 27.56
CA SER A 705 -15.71 7.57 27.57
C SER A 705 -15.54 6.41 26.58
N ARG A 706 -14.70 6.56 25.55
CA ARG A 706 -14.39 5.49 24.60
C ARG A 706 -13.71 4.27 25.24
N SER A 707 -13.06 4.43 26.38
CA SER A 707 -12.49 3.30 27.13
C SER A 707 -13.49 2.60 28.07
N MET A 708 -14.75 3.03 28.06
CA MET A 708 -15.79 2.56 28.98
C MET A 708 -16.88 1.76 28.26
N THR A 709 -17.62 0.96 29.01
CA THR A 709 -18.88 0.37 28.53
C THR A 709 -19.91 1.47 28.31
N ALA A 710 -20.91 1.21 27.45
CA ALA A 710 -21.96 2.17 27.14
C ALA A 710 -22.67 2.71 28.41
N ASP A 711 -23.06 1.82 29.33
CA ASP A 711 -23.71 2.22 30.60
C ASP A 711 -22.85 3.17 31.44
N LYS A 712 -21.54 2.91 31.51
CA LYS A 712 -20.60 3.76 32.26
C LYS A 712 -20.40 5.10 31.57
N ALA A 713 -20.29 5.11 30.24
CA ALA A 713 -20.21 6.34 29.44
C ALA A 713 -21.47 7.19 29.60
N MET A 714 -22.66 6.59 29.57
CA MET A 714 -23.93 7.29 29.80
C MET A 714 -23.99 7.92 31.20
N LEU A 715 -23.64 7.16 32.25
CA LEU A 715 -23.64 7.67 33.62
C LEU A 715 -22.63 8.82 33.80
N LEU A 716 -21.46 8.72 33.15
CA LEU A 716 -20.45 9.77 33.12
C LEU A 716 -20.99 11.05 32.48
N VAL A 717 -21.56 10.96 31.28
CA VAL A 717 -22.13 12.11 30.57
C VAL A 717 -23.27 12.74 31.37
N GLN A 718 -24.16 11.93 31.98
CA GLN A 718 -25.20 12.44 32.87
C GLN A 718 -24.62 13.22 34.06
N THR A 719 -23.55 12.70 34.67
CA THR A 719 -22.89 13.34 35.80
C THR A 719 -22.28 14.67 35.40
N ILE A 720 -21.56 14.71 34.28
CA ILE A 720 -20.97 15.94 33.75
C ILE A 720 -22.06 16.97 33.42
N CYS A 721 -23.14 16.56 32.75
CA CYS A 721 -24.25 17.46 32.41
C CYS A 721 -24.96 18.02 33.65
N LYS A 722 -25.13 17.21 34.70
CA LYS A 722 -25.69 17.66 35.99
C LYS A 722 -24.77 18.69 36.66
N ASN A 723 -23.47 18.44 36.67
CA ASN A 723 -22.49 19.36 37.26
C ASN A 723 -22.38 20.66 36.47
N LEU A 724 -22.41 20.60 35.13
CA LEU A 724 -22.44 21.78 34.27
C LEU A 724 -23.68 22.63 34.51
N LYS A 725 -24.86 22.01 34.63
CA LYS A 725 -26.09 22.71 34.96
C LYS A 725 -25.99 23.42 36.31
N ALA A 726 -25.54 22.71 37.35
CA ALA A 726 -25.35 23.29 38.68
C ALA A 726 -24.29 24.40 38.71
N ALA A 727 -23.22 24.28 37.92
CA ALA A 727 -22.17 25.30 37.81
C ALA A 727 -22.67 26.55 37.07
N ALA A 728 -23.41 26.37 35.97
CA ALA A 728 -23.99 27.48 35.22
C ALA A 728 -25.02 28.26 36.05
N GLU A 729 -25.83 27.58 36.87
CA GLU A 729 -26.77 28.21 37.80
C GLU A 729 -26.08 29.09 38.86
N LYS A 730 -24.82 28.78 39.22
CA LYS A 730 -24.01 29.57 40.16
C LYS A 730 -23.36 30.81 39.55
N VAL A 731 -23.33 30.94 38.22
CA VAL A 731 -22.70 32.09 37.53
C VAL A 731 -23.75 32.87 36.72
N PRO A 732 -24.14 34.09 37.15
CA PRO A 732 -25.24 34.82 36.53
C PRO A 732 -25.03 35.11 35.04
N GLY A 733 -26.05 34.77 34.25
CA GLY A 733 -26.12 35.02 32.81
C GLY A 733 -25.41 33.99 31.94
N VAL A 734 -24.84 32.93 32.52
CA VAL A 734 -24.15 31.88 31.75
C VAL A 734 -25.13 31.01 30.99
N SER A 735 -24.85 30.80 29.70
CA SER A 735 -25.48 29.78 28.87
C SER A 735 -24.41 28.96 28.15
N TYR A 736 -24.74 27.76 27.69
CA TYR A 736 -23.77 26.92 26.99
C TYR A 736 -24.41 25.99 25.95
N THR A 737 -23.62 25.58 24.97
CA THR A 737 -23.94 24.52 23.99
C THR A 737 -23.00 23.34 24.22
N ILE A 738 -23.52 22.12 24.23
CA ILE A 738 -22.74 20.89 24.39
C ILE A 738 -22.35 20.31 23.04
N VAL A 739 -21.08 19.98 22.91
CA VAL A 739 -20.54 19.18 21.80
C VAL A 739 -20.05 17.85 22.36
N LEU A 740 -20.63 16.75 21.89
CA LEU A 740 -20.13 15.40 22.10
C LEU A 740 -19.09 15.14 21.02
N ARG A 741 -17.82 15.40 21.31
CA ARG A 741 -16.75 15.21 20.34
C ARG A 741 -16.41 13.73 20.30
N GLY A 742 -16.69 13.11 19.16
CA GLY A 742 -16.40 11.70 18.88
C GLY A 742 -15.22 11.51 17.93
N ASP A 743 -14.98 10.26 17.52
CA ASP A 743 -13.95 10.00 16.50
C ASP A 743 -14.42 10.46 15.12
N SER A 744 -13.52 11.06 14.36
CA SER A 744 -13.76 11.41 12.95
C SER A 744 -13.91 10.19 12.04
N THR A 745 -13.71 8.97 12.55
CA THR A 745 -14.04 7.71 11.85
C THR A 745 -15.27 7.03 12.46
N LEU A 746 -16.16 7.80 13.09
CA LEU A 746 -17.47 7.38 13.61
C LEU A 746 -17.46 6.43 14.82
N ARG A 747 -16.29 6.22 15.43
CA ARG A 747 -16.15 5.38 16.64
C ARG A 747 -16.52 6.16 17.90
N GLY A 748 -17.17 5.48 18.83
CA GLY A 748 -17.69 6.03 20.09
C GLY A 748 -19.15 5.63 20.32
N HIS A 749 -19.68 5.95 21.50
CA HIS A 749 -21.02 5.57 21.92
C HIS A 749 -22.07 6.50 21.30
N PHE A 750 -22.87 5.98 20.37
CA PHE A 750 -23.99 6.68 19.74
C PHE A 750 -25.11 5.67 19.43
N PRO A 751 -26.37 5.98 19.81
CA PRO A 751 -26.87 7.24 20.36
C PRO A 751 -26.70 7.42 21.88
N GLU A 752 -26.04 6.50 22.59
CA GLU A 752 -26.11 6.39 24.05
C GLU A 752 -25.65 7.67 24.79
N GLU A 753 -24.53 8.27 24.40
CA GLU A 753 -24.06 9.54 25.00
C GLU A 753 -25.01 10.71 24.70
N ALA A 754 -25.63 10.70 23.53
CA ALA A 754 -26.58 11.74 23.14
C ALA A 754 -27.87 11.63 23.96
N ASP A 755 -28.40 10.41 24.11
CA ASP A 755 -29.54 10.12 24.98
C ASP A 755 -29.24 10.51 26.44
N ALA A 756 -28.03 10.22 26.92
CA ALA A 756 -27.57 10.60 28.26
C ALA A 756 -27.57 12.12 28.47
N ALA A 757 -27.03 12.89 27.53
CA ALA A 757 -27.04 14.35 27.60
C ALA A 757 -28.47 14.92 27.58
N VAL A 758 -29.32 14.45 26.67
CA VAL A 758 -30.73 14.88 26.55
C VAL A 758 -31.53 14.55 27.81
N SER A 759 -31.28 13.41 28.46
CA SER A 759 -31.96 13.02 29.70
C SER A 759 -31.78 14.03 30.85
N VAL A 760 -30.71 14.84 30.83
CA VAL A 760 -30.40 15.84 31.85
C VAL A 760 -30.72 17.25 31.39
N LEU A 761 -30.40 17.59 30.14
CA LEU A 761 -30.51 18.94 29.58
C LEU A 761 -31.89 19.23 28.97
N GLY A 762 -32.69 18.18 28.75
CA GLY A 762 -33.97 18.24 28.06
C GLY A 762 -33.82 18.10 26.55
N GLU A 763 -34.96 17.99 25.88
CA GLU A 763 -35.05 17.78 24.43
C GLU A 763 -34.53 19.00 23.63
N MET A 764 -33.79 18.71 22.57
CA MET A 764 -33.16 19.67 21.67
C MET A 764 -33.99 19.87 20.39
N ASP A 765 -33.82 21.00 19.70
CA ASP A 765 -34.47 21.22 18.41
C ASP A 765 -33.95 20.22 17.36
N ALA A 766 -32.64 19.98 17.30
CA ALA A 766 -32.08 18.91 16.46
C ALA A 766 -30.74 18.38 17.00
N TRP A 767 -30.40 17.16 16.59
CA TRP A 767 -29.09 16.57 16.76
C TRP A 767 -28.27 16.76 15.49
N ILE A 768 -27.12 17.41 15.61
CA ILE A 768 -26.23 17.69 14.48
C ILE A 768 -25.14 16.64 14.43
N ILE A 769 -25.06 15.88 13.34
CA ILE A 769 -24.00 14.89 13.08
C ILE A 769 -23.03 15.48 12.05
N CYS A 770 -21.81 15.79 12.50
CA CYS A 770 -20.81 16.46 11.66
C CYS A 770 -19.40 15.88 11.87
N PRO A 771 -19.09 14.71 11.27
CA PRO A 771 -17.80 14.03 11.44
C PRO A 771 -16.67 14.61 10.56
N PHE A 772 -16.92 15.67 9.79
CA PHE A 772 -15.92 16.31 8.93
C PHE A 772 -14.68 16.74 9.72
N PHE A 773 -13.50 16.43 9.17
CA PHE A 773 -12.22 16.79 9.76
C PHE A 773 -11.11 16.82 8.68
N LEU A 774 -10.80 18.02 8.20
CA LEU A 774 -9.91 18.23 7.06
C LEU A 774 -8.50 17.69 7.29
N GLN A 775 -7.90 18.01 8.45
CA GLN A 775 -6.52 17.62 8.80
C GLN A 775 -6.39 16.11 9.04
N GLY A 776 -7.50 15.44 9.38
CA GLY A 776 -7.59 13.98 9.42
C GLY A 776 -7.88 13.34 8.07
N GLY A 777 -8.20 14.12 7.03
CA GLY A 777 -8.66 13.63 5.75
C GLY A 777 -10.03 12.98 5.85
N ARG A 778 -11.02 13.68 6.41
CA ARG A 778 -12.39 13.19 6.59
C ARG A 778 -13.37 14.11 5.90
N TYR A 779 -14.13 13.57 4.97
CA TYR A 779 -15.02 14.30 4.07
C TYR A 779 -16.42 13.72 4.16
N THR A 780 -17.45 14.54 4.09
CA THR A 780 -18.84 14.06 3.99
C THR A 780 -19.45 14.67 2.75
N ILE A 781 -19.73 13.84 1.74
CA ILE A 781 -20.19 14.26 0.41
C ILE A 781 -21.39 13.40 0.04
N ASN A 782 -22.51 14.04 -0.25
CA ASN A 782 -23.79 13.39 -0.54
C ASN A 782 -24.18 12.35 0.53
N ASP A 783 -24.01 12.74 1.80
CA ASP A 783 -24.21 11.96 3.02
C ASP A 783 -23.27 10.77 3.20
N ILE A 784 -22.38 10.47 2.24
CA ILE A 784 -21.36 9.44 2.39
C ILE A 784 -20.14 10.04 3.10
N HIS A 785 -19.73 9.41 4.19
CA HIS A 785 -18.52 9.78 4.91
C HIS A 785 -17.32 9.03 4.36
N TYR A 786 -16.24 9.76 4.08
CA TYR A 786 -15.01 9.26 3.49
C TYR A 786 -13.80 9.48 4.38
N VAL A 787 -12.90 8.50 4.35
CA VAL A 787 -11.56 8.52 4.92
C VAL A 787 -10.58 8.63 3.77
N ALA A 788 -9.81 9.71 3.73
CA ALA A 788 -8.75 9.87 2.75
C ALA A 788 -7.55 9.00 3.10
N ASP A 789 -7.09 8.25 2.11
CA ASP A 789 -5.79 7.59 2.10
C ASP A 789 -5.01 8.15 0.91
N SER A 790 -4.03 9.00 1.19
CA SER A 790 -3.25 9.72 0.18
C SER A 790 -4.13 10.54 -0.80
N ASP A 791 -4.19 10.15 -2.06
CA ASP A 791 -4.96 10.75 -3.15
C ASP A 791 -6.37 10.16 -3.32
N ARG A 792 -6.80 9.26 -2.43
CA ARG A 792 -8.02 8.47 -2.56
C ARG A 792 -9.05 8.80 -1.48
N LEU A 793 -10.33 8.69 -1.80
CA LEU A 793 -11.43 8.73 -0.82
C LEU A 793 -12.06 7.34 -0.66
N ILE A 794 -11.94 6.78 0.56
CA ILE A 794 -12.48 5.46 0.91
C ILE A 794 -13.75 5.65 1.75
N PRO A 795 -14.92 5.09 1.36
CA PRO A 795 -16.11 5.12 2.20
C PRO A 795 -15.84 4.57 3.61
N ALA A 796 -16.29 5.25 4.66
CA ALA A 796 -15.90 4.97 6.03
C ALA A 796 -16.20 3.52 6.47
N GLY A 797 -17.34 2.96 6.04
CA GLY A 797 -17.76 1.57 6.30
C GLY A 797 -16.87 0.50 5.66
N GLU A 798 -16.02 0.88 4.71
CA GLU A 798 -15.06 -0.01 4.05
C GLU A 798 -13.65 0.04 4.68
N THR A 799 -13.44 0.95 5.63
CA THR A 799 -12.14 1.14 6.29
C THR A 799 -11.92 0.13 7.42
N GLU A 800 -10.67 -0.02 7.89
CA GLU A 800 -10.40 -0.82 9.08
C GLU A 800 -11.08 -0.28 10.35
N PHE A 801 -11.44 1.00 10.39
CA PHE A 801 -12.12 1.62 11.54
C PHE A 801 -13.56 1.13 11.70
N ALA A 802 -14.21 0.74 10.59
CA ALA A 802 -15.55 0.15 10.61
C ALA A 802 -15.56 -1.29 11.13
N LYS A 803 -14.40 -1.96 11.14
CA LYS A 803 -14.20 -3.32 11.68
C LYS A 803 -13.79 -3.32 13.16
N ASP A 804 -13.90 -2.19 13.85
CA ASP A 804 -13.60 -2.07 15.27
C ASP A 804 -14.47 -3.05 16.09
N ALA A 805 -13.84 -3.79 17.00
CA ALA A 805 -14.51 -4.85 17.77
C ALA A 805 -15.58 -4.31 18.73
N VAL A 806 -15.51 -3.03 19.12
CA VAL A 806 -16.44 -2.40 20.06
C VAL A 806 -17.37 -1.44 19.32
N PHE A 807 -16.85 -0.63 18.40
CA PHE A 807 -17.58 0.46 17.74
C PHE A 807 -17.85 0.24 16.25
N GLY A 808 -17.70 -0.98 15.75
CA GLY A 808 -17.86 -1.30 14.33
C GLY A 808 -19.22 -0.89 13.76
N TYR A 809 -19.24 -0.71 12.44
CA TYR A 809 -20.42 -0.31 11.66
C TYR A 809 -20.28 -0.77 10.20
N LYS A 810 -21.37 -0.76 9.43
CA LYS A 810 -21.37 -1.12 7.99
C LYS A 810 -21.64 0.06 7.08
N SER A 811 -22.49 0.98 7.51
CA SER A 811 -23.01 2.05 6.66
C SER A 811 -22.00 3.21 6.51
N SER A 812 -21.68 3.58 5.28
CA SER A 812 -20.90 4.79 4.97
C SER A 812 -21.79 6.01 4.74
N ASN A 813 -23.03 5.81 4.29
CA ASN A 813 -24.04 6.86 4.26
C ASN A 813 -24.48 7.17 5.69
N LEU A 814 -24.33 8.41 6.14
CA LEU A 814 -24.55 8.79 7.53
C LEU A 814 -26.01 8.70 7.96
N ARG A 815 -26.97 8.78 7.03
CA ARG A 815 -28.39 8.59 7.34
C ARG A 815 -28.69 7.11 7.65
N GLN A 816 -28.13 6.21 6.85
CA GLN A 816 -28.18 4.76 7.10
C GLN A 816 -27.40 4.39 8.37
N TRP A 817 -26.26 5.05 8.61
CA TRP A 817 -25.47 4.87 9.84
C TRP A 817 -26.25 5.30 11.09
N VAL A 818 -27.04 6.38 11.02
CA VAL A 818 -27.92 6.78 12.13
C VAL A 818 -28.98 5.71 12.39
N GLU A 819 -29.63 5.16 11.35
CA GLU A 819 -30.59 4.07 11.50
C GLU A 819 -29.96 2.81 12.10
N GLU A 820 -28.77 2.43 11.60
CA GLU A 820 -27.98 1.31 12.09
C GLU A 820 -27.66 1.46 13.59
N LYS A 821 -27.08 2.60 13.98
CA LYS A 821 -26.65 2.84 15.37
C LYS A 821 -27.81 3.03 16.33
N THR A 822 -28.92 3.61 15.87
CA THR A 822 -30.14 3.76 16.67
C THR A 822 -31.01 2.50 16.67
N LYS A 823 -30.57 1.43 15.98
CA LYS A 823 -31.28 0.15 15.87
C LYS A 823 -32.72 0.33 15.34
N GLY A 824 -32.87 1.18 14.33
CA GLY A 824 -34.16 1.48 13.70
C GLY A 824 -35.04 2.49 14.45
N ARG A 825 -34.60 3.04 15.59
CA ARG A 825 -35.35 4.08 16.32
C ARG A 825 -35.50 5.37 15.50
N VAL A 826 -34.53 5.69 14.64
CA VAL A 826 -34.59 6.79 13.67
C VAL A 826 -34.35 6.21 12.28
N LEU A 827 -35.32 6.31 11.38
CA LEU A 827 -35.22 5.75 10.03
C LEU A 827 -34.41 6.67 9.10
N GLU A 828 -33.72 6.11 8.10
CA GLU A 828 -32.94 6.87 7.10
C GLU A 828 -33.72 8.07 6.51
N ASN A 829 -35.00 7.85 6.18
CA ASN A 829 -35.87 8.87 5.58
C ASN A 829 -36.30 10.00 6.54
N GLN A 830 -36.12 9.82 7.85
CA GLN A 830 -36.37 10.82 8.89
C GLN A 830 -35.15 11.70 9.17
N VAL A 831 -33.96 11.29 8.72
CA VAL A 831 -32.72 12.05 8.89
C VAL A 831 -32.64 13.15 7.82
N SER A 832 -32.51 14.40 8.26
CA SER A 832 -32.39 15.58 7.38
C SER A 832 -30.92 15.84 7.00
N THR A 833 -30.69 16.66 5.98
CA THR A 833 -29.36 16.90 5.42
C THR A 833 -29.11 18.38 5.11
N ILE A 834 -27.97 18.89 5.57
CA ILE A 834 -27.33 20.08 5.01
C ILE A 834 -26.34 19.63 3.94
N SER A 835 -26.64 19.93 2.69
CA SER A 835 -25.81 19.55 1.55
C SER A 835 -24.69 20.57 1.28
N ILE A 836 -23.61 20.13 0.63
CA ILE A 836 -22.55 21.02 0.15
C ILE A 836 -23.13 22.09 -0.79
N THR A 837 -24.12 21.74 -1.63
CA THR A 837 -24.80 22.70 -2.50
C THR A 837 -25.49 23.80 -1.71
N LEU A 838 -26.16 23.48 -0.59
CA LEU A 838 -26.79 24.48 0.26
C LEU A 838 -25.74 25.41 0.88
N LEU A 839 -24.65 24.84 1.42
CA LEU A 839 -23.54 25.61 2.00
C LEU A 839 -22.89 26.55 0.98
N ARG A 840 -22.59 26.02 -0.21
CA ARG A 840 -21.79 26.72 -1.22
C ARG A 840 -22.58 27.61 -2.17
N LYS A 841 -23.89 27.39 -2.35
CA LYS A 841 -24.76 28.18 -3.25
C LYS A 841 -25.77 29.07 -2.55
N GLN A 842 -26.16 28.76 -1.30
CA GLN A 842 -27.18 29.53 -0.58
C GLN A 842 -26.67 30.17 0.72
N GLY A 843 -25.58 29.65 1.29
CA GLY A 843 -24.84 30.32 2.36
C GLY A 843 -25.51 30.28 3.75
N PRO A 844 -25.01 31.08 4.72
CA PRO A 844 -25.38 30.97 6.14
C PRO A 844 -26.86 31.20 6.45
N THR A 845 -27.53 32.12 5.77
CA THR A 845 -28.95 32.43 6.02
C THR A 845 -29.86 31.25 5.67
N ALA A 846 -29.59 30.57 4.54
CA ALA A 846 -30.32 29.37 4.15
C ALA A 846 -30.06 28.20 5.11
N VAL A 847 -28.83 28.07 5.64
CA VAL A 847 -28.54 27.10 6.71
C VAL A 847 -29.38 27.41 7.95
N CYS A 848 -29.45 28.68 8.36
CA CYS A 848 -30.26 29.11 9.50
C CYS A 848 -31.74 28.76 9.30
N GLU A 849 -32.32 29.09 8.14
CA GLU A 849 -33.71 28.78 7.81
C GLU A 849 -33.98 27.27 7.82
N HIS A 850 -33.09 26.48 7.21
CA HIS A 850 -33.20 25.03 7.21
C HIS A 850 -33.19 24.47 8.64
N LEU A 851 -32.21 24.87 9.46
CA LEU A 851 -32.12 24.45 10.87
C LEU A 851 -33.33 24.90 11.70
N CYS A 852 -33.87 26.09 11.44
CA CYS A 852 -35.07 26.58 12.12
C CYS A 852 -36.33 25.77 11.75
N SER A 853 -36.37 25.19 10.54
CA SER A 853 -37.51 24.42 10.01
C SER A 853 -37.54 22.95 10.46
N LEU A 854 -36.45 22.44 11.03
CA LEU A 854 -36.35 21.06 11.49
C LEU A 854 -37.37 20.75 12.59
N GLU A 855 -37.95 19.54 12.53
CA GLU A 855 -38.79 19.00 13.59
C GLU A 855 -37.98 18.81 14.87
N LYS A 856 -38.59 19.13 16.01
CA LYS A 856 -37.94 19.03 17.31
C LYS A 856 -37.52 17.59 17.60
N GLY A 857 -36.27 17.39 18.01
CA GLY A 857 -35.70 16.07 18.28
C GLY A 857 -35.21 15.30 17.05
N SER A 858 -35.30 15.89 15.85
CA SER A 858 -34.79 15.29 14.61
C SER A 858 -33.27 15.21 14.56
N VAL A 859 -32.74 14.41 13.61
CA VAL A 859 -31.31 14.28 13.35
C VAL A 859 -30.98 14.91 12.00
N CYS A 860 -29.89 15.68 11.93
CA CYS A 860 -29.43 16.36 10.73
C CYS A 860 -27.94 16.06 10.44
N ILE A 861 -27.66 15.59 9.23
CA ILE A 861 -26.30 15.35 8.72
C ILE A 861 -25.75 16.63 8.09
N VAL A 862 -24.50 16.98 8.42
CA VAL A 862 -23.79 18.09 7.78
C VAL A 862 -22.75 17.54 6.82
N ASN A 863 -22.92 17.86 5.53
CA ASN A 863 -21.93 17.59 4.50
C ASN A 863 -20.90 18.71 4.46
N ALA A 864 -19.62 18.37 4.39
CA ALA A 864 -18.54 19.33 4.26
C ALA A 864 -17.34 18.68 3.59
N ALA A 865 -16.65 19.45 2.77
CA ALA A 865 -15.42 19.04 2.10
C ALA A 865 -14.27 20.05 2.27
N SER A 866 -14.51 21.16 2.97
CA SER A 866 -13.56 22.24 3.23
C SER A 866 -13.83 22.90 4.59
N ASP A 867 -12.84 23.60 5.14
CA ASP A 867 -13.05 24.44 6.33
C ASP A 867 -14.01 25.61 6.05
N ARG A 868 -14.11 26.08 4.79
CA ARG A 868 -15.08 27.11 4.39
C ARG A 868 -16.53 26.63 4.52
N ASP A 869 -16.81 25.38 4.11
CA ASP A 869 -18.13 24.75 4.31
C ASP A 869 -18.52 24.74 5.80
N MET A 870 -17.54 24.40 6.65
CA MET A 870 -17.74 24.39 8.10
C MET A 870 -17.99 25.77 8.69
N ALA A 871 -17.29 26.80 8.21
CA ALA A 871 -17.51 28.18 8.66
C ALA A 871 -18.91 28.70 8.27
N VAL A 872 -19.38 28.38 7.06
CA VAL A 872 -20.75 28.69 6.61
C VAL A 872 -21.79 28.00 7.49
N PHE A 873 -21.61 26.70 7.74
CA PHE A 873 -22.51 25.95 8.62
C PHE A 873 -22.53 26.55 10.03
N ALA A 874 -21.36 26.80 10.63
CA ALA A 874 -21.24 27.39 11.96
C ALA A 874 -21.95 28.75 12.05
N SER A 875 -21.81 29.61 11.04
CA SER A 875 -22.50 30.90 10.97
C SER A 875 -24.02 30.75 10.95
N GLY A 876 -24.54 29.87 10.07
CA GLY A 876 -25.98 29.61 10.00
C GLY A 876 -26.55 28.99 11.29
N MET A 877 -25.79 28.09 11.92
CA MET A 877 -26.14 27.51 13.21
C MET A 877 -26.19 28.57 14.32
N ILE A 878 -25.22 29.47 14.40
CA ILE A 878 -25.21 30.57 15.37
C ILE A 878 -26.42 31.48 15.16
N GLN A 879 -26.77 31.81 13.91
CA GLN A 879 -27.98 32.58 13.61
C GLN A 879 -29.26 31.88 14.08
N ALA A 880 -29.36 30.55 13.88
CA ALA A 880 -30.49 29.77 14.40
C ALA A 880 -30.54 29.76 15.93
N GLU A 881 -29.38 29.66 16.59
CA GLU A 881 -29.29 29.73 18.05
C GLU A 881 -29.69 31.11 18.60
N LEU A 882 -29.34 32.21 17.92
CA LEU A 882 -29.79 33.56 18.27
C LEU A 882 -31.31 33.73 18.13
N LYS A 883 -31.95 32.93 17.26
CA LYS A 883 -33.41 32.80 17.17
C LYS A 883 -34.00 31.83 18.23
N GLY A 884 -33.20 31.39 19.19
CA GLY A 884 -33.64 30.56 20.33
C GLY A 884 -33.54 29.05 20.11
N LYS A 885 -33.01 28.58 18.97
CA LYS A 885 -32.84 27.14 18.72
C LYS A 885 -31.71 26.54 19.57
N ARG A 886 -31.89 25.29 19.99
CA ARG A 886 -30.92 24.54 20.80
C ARG A 886 -30.54 23.24 20.11
N PHE A 887 -29.24 22.98 20.01
CA PHE A 887 -28.70 21.83 19.29
C PHE A 887 -27.80 21.00 20.21
N LEU A 888 -27.83 19.69 20.02
CA LEU A 888 -26.80 18.78 20.52
C LEU A 888 -25.93 18.33 19.36
N CYS A 889 -24.63 18.54 19.46
CA CYS A 889 -23.72 18.28 18.34
C CYS A 889 -22.88 17.04 18.62
N ARG A 890 -22.82 16.10 17.67
CA ARG A 890 -21.83 15.02 17.64
C ARG A 890 -20.89 15.26 16.48
N THR A 891 -19.65 15.64 16.76
CA THR A 891 -18.75 16.18 15.74
C THR A 891 -17.33 15.67 15.84
N ALA A 892 -16.56 15.92 14.78
CA ALA A 892 -15.10 15.86 14.82
C ALA A 892 -14.49 17.26 15.07
N ALA A 893 -13.16 17.37 15.01
CA ALA A 893 -12.42 18.54 15.48
C ALA A 893 -12.68 19.83 14.68
N SER A 894 -12.85 19.76 13.35
CA SER A 894 -13.05 20.97 12.50
C SER A 894 -14.28 21.78 12.88
N PHE A 895 -15.34 21.15 13.41
CA PHE A 895 -16.52 21.87 13.86
C PHE A 895 -16.21 22.81 15.04
N VAL A 896 -15.40 22.35 16.00
CA VAL A 896 -15.14 23.13 17.21
C VAL A 896 -14.42 24.43 16.87
N SER A 897 -13.34 24.37 16.09
CA SER A 897 -12.59 25.57 15.68
C SER A 897 -13.44 26.53 14.85
N ALA A 898 -14.25 26.01 13.92
CA ALA A 898 -15.18 26.82 13.14
C ALA A 898 -16.22 27.51 14.03
N ARG A 899 -16.85 26.76 14.95
CA ARG A 899 -17.92 27.27 15.83
C ARG A 899 -17.46 28.40 16.76
N ILE A 900 -16.17 28.46 17.10
CA ILE A 900 -15.61 29.49 17.99
C ILE A 900 -14.77 30.54 17.26
N GLY A 901 -14.63 30.43 15.93
CA GLY A 901 -13.91 31.41 15.10
C GLY A 901 -12.39 31.43 15.32
N ILE A 902 -11.78 30.30 15.71
CA ILE A 902 -10.32 30.22 15.87
C ILE A 902 -9.65 30.00 14.52
N LYS A 903 -8.64 30.83 14.21
CA LYS A 903 -7.80 30.69 13.02
C LYS A 903 -6.66 29.67 13.27
N PRO A 904 -6.27 28.85 12.28
CA PRO A 904 -5.15 27.93 12.43
C PRO A 904 -3.82 28.62 12.74
N LYS A 905 -2.96 27.97 13.53
CA LYS A 905 -1.55 28.35 13.75
C LYS A 905 -0.62 27.36 13.04
N PRO A 906 0.56 27.77 12.54
CA PRO A 906 1.58 26.85 12.08
C PRO A 906 2.01 25.85 13.17
N PRO A 907 2.55 24.67 12.81
CA PRO A 907 3.10 23.73 13.77
C PRO A 907 4.20 24.35 14.63
N ILE A 908 4.15 24.10 15.94
CA ILE A 908 5.07 24.61 16.95
C ILE A 908 6.29 23.70 17.04
N CYS A 909 7.49 24.30 16.99
CA CYS A 909 8.75 23.62 17.22
C CYS A 909 9.32 23.93 18.63
N PRO A 910 10.30 23.17 19.13
CA PRO A 910 10.91 23.41 20.45
C PRO A 910 11.44 24.84 20.65
N ASN A 911 11.99 25.45 19.58
CA ASN A 911 12.54 26.81 19.64
C ASN A 911 11.46 27.87 19.90
N ASP A 912 10.24 27.67 19.40
CA ASP A 912 9.10 28.58 19.63
C ASP A 912 8.69 28.63 21.10
N LEU A 913 9.01 27.57 21.86
CA LEU A 913 8.81 27.47 23.31
C LEU A 913 10.03 27.92 24.12
N GLY A 914 11.11 28.36 23.47
CA GLY A 914 12.36 28.74 24.13
C GLY A 914 13.09 27.58 24.80
N LEU A 915 12.87 26.34 24.34
CA LEU A 915 13.54 25.17 24.88
C LEU A 915 15.02 25.15 24.45
N LYS A 916 15.93 25.11 25.44
CA LYS A 916 17.39 25.00 25.22
C LYS A 916 17.82 23.54 24.97
N ARG A 917 19.08 23.35 24.54
CA ARG A 917 19.70 22.02 24.32
C ARG A 917 19.44 21.09 25.51
N ALA A 918 18.83 19.94 25.24
CA ALA A 918 18.37 19.02 26.26
C ALA A 918 19.52 18.19 26.85
N LEU A 919 19.46 17.93 28.16
CA LEU A 919 20.38 17.03 28.85
C LEU A 919 19.83 15.59 28.96
N THR A 920 18.62 15.34 28.46
CA THR A 920 17.92 14.04 28.49
C THR A 920 17.21 13.76 27.16
N GLY A 921 16.91 12.49 26.89
CA GLY A 921 16.14 12.06 25.72
C GLY A 921 14.63 12.30 25.87
N GLY A 922 13.90 12.23 24.76
CA GLY A 922 12.45 12.21 24.70
C GLY A 922 11.85 10.84 25.00
N LEU A 923 10.56 10.82 25.36
CA LEU A 923 9.80 9.60 25.62
C LEU A 923 8.62 9.48 24.66
N ILE A 924 8.60 8.42 23.85
CA ILE A 924 7.51 8.12 22.91
C ILE A 924 6.78 6.87 23.39
N ILE A 925 5.46 6.96 23.63
CA ILE A 925 4.61 5.86 24.10
C ILE A 925 3.59 5.50 23.02
N VAL A 926 3.59 4.25 22.56
CA VAL A 926 2.67 3.75 21.52
C VAL A 926 1.90 2.54 22.03
N GLY A 927 0.63 2.75 22.44
CA GLY A 927 -0.26 1.66 22.87
C GLY A 927 -1.08 1.03 21.74
N SER A 928 -1.17 1.69 20.58
CA SER A 928 -1.99 1.25 19.46
C SER A 928 -1.30 0.17 18.60
N TYR A 929 -2.10 -0.75 18.04
CA TYR A 929 -1.68 -1.86 17.18
C TYR A 929 -2.25 -1.80 15.75
N VAL A 930 -2.96 -0.72 15.39
CA VAL A 930 -3.59 -0.63 14.06
C VAL A 930 -2.54 -0.53 12.94
N PRO A 931 -2.81 -1.06 11.73
CA PRO A 931 -1.83 -1.11 10.65
C PRO A 931 -1.16 0.24 10.34
N LYS A 932 -1.93 1.34 10.36
CA LYS A 932 -1.39 2.69 10.15
C LYS A 932 -0.38 3.10 11.22
N THR A 933 -0.66 2.83 12.49
CA THR A 933 0.29 3.08 13.59
C THR A 933 1.56 2.24 13.40
N THR A 934 1.43 0.97 13.02
CA THR A 934 2.58 0.09 12.77
C THR A 934 3.47 0.64 11.65
N LYS A 935 2.90 1.05 10.51
CA LYS A 935 3.66 1.71 9.42
C LYS A 935 4.40 2.96 9.89
N GLN A 936 3.77 3.80 10.71
CA GLN A 936 4.40 5.01 11.26
C GLN A 936 5.54 4.71 12.24
N VAL A 937 5.43 3.61 13.00
CA VAL A 937 6.48 3.14 13.91
C VAL A 937 7.65 2.52 13.14
N ASP A 938 7.37 1.73 12.10
CA ASP A 938 8.40 1.12 11.27
C ASP A 938 9.20 2.18 10.51
N GLU A 939 8.52 3.20 9.98
CA GLU A 939 9.17 4.35 9.35
C GLU A 939 10.05 5.13 10.34
N LEU A 940 9.55 5.39 11.56
CA LEU A 940 10.34 6.00 12.63
C LEU A 940 11.60 5.19 12.94
N ARG A 941 11.49 3.87 13.07
CA ARG A 941 12.63 2.98 13.34
C ARG A 941 13.63 3.00 12.18
N SER A 942 13.14 3.01 10.94
CA SER A 942 13.99 3.06 9.75
C SER A 942 14.79 4.36 9.68
N GLN A 943 14.16 5.50 9.96
CA GLN A 943 14.82 6.82 9.86
C GLN A 943 15.83 7.08 10.98
N PHE A 944 15.58 6.59 12.19
CA PHE A 944 16.42 6.88 13.36
C PHE A 944 17.42 5.76 13.66
N GLY A 945 17.17 4.53 13.22
CA GLY A 945 18.09 3.40 13.37
C GLY A 945 18.59 3.24 14.81
N GLN A 946 19.90 3.38 15.01
CA GLN A 946 20.55 3.18 16.32
C GLN A 946 20.42 4.37 17.29
N SER A 947 19.99 5.56 16.84
CA SER A 947 19.81 6.73 17.71
C SER A 947 18.54 6.62 18.57
N LEU A 948 17.51 5.96 18.06
CA LEU A 948 16.28 5.65 18.80
C LEU A 948 16.44 4.34 19.59
N ARG A 949 16.10 4.36 20.88
CA ARG A 949 16.03 3.15 21.70
C ARG A 949 14.60 2.65 21.76
N VAL A 950 14.43 1.37 21.45
CA VAL A 950 13.11 0.75 21.34
C VAL A 950 12.96 -0.29 22.44
N ILE A 951 11.90 -0.16 23.24
CA ILE A 951 11.56 -1.11 24.29
C ILE A 951 10.14 -1.64 24.02
N GLU A 952 10.04 -2.92 23.68
CA GLU A 952 8.75 -3.57 23.49
C GLU A 952 8.14 -4.00 24.85
N VAL A 953 6.84 -3.78 25.00
CA VAL A 953 5.99 -4.22 26.10
C VAL A 953 5.22 -5.45 25.64
N SER A 954 5.50 -6.62 26.24
CA SER A 954 4.76 -7.83 25.91
C SER A 954 3.30 -7.73 26.36
N VAL A 955 2.36 -7.64 25.41
CA VAL A 955 0.92 -7.60 25.69
C VAL A 955 0.49 -8.84 26.47
N GLU A 956 0.97 -10.02 26.08
CA GLU A 956 0.66 -11.28 26.75
C GLU A 956 1.05 -11.25 28.24
N MET A 957 2.28 -10.79 28.54
CA MET A 957 2.77 -10.68 29.92
C MET A 957 1.93 -9.72 30.76
N VAL A 958 1.54 -8.57 30.20
CA VAL A 958 0.83 -7.53 30.99
C VAL A 958 -0.68 -7.74 31.07
N SER A 959 -1.29 -8.52 30.18
CA SER A 959 -2.75 -8.71 30.13
C SER A 959 -3.24 -10.12 30.45
N MET A 960 -2.44 -11.17 30.20
CA MET A 960 -2.89 -12.58 30.29
C MET A 960 -2.17 -13.40 31.37
N LYS A 961 -0.97 -13.00 31.79
CA LYS A 961 -0.16 -13.72 32.79
C LYS A 961 -0.48 -13.27 34.23
N SER A 962 0.28 -13.79 35.19
CA SER A 962 0.13 -13.44 36.61
C SER A 962 0.49 -11.97 36.88
N MET A 963 0.10 -11.48 38.05
CA MET A 963 0.47 -10.12 38.47
C MET A 963 1.98 -9.97 38.70
N GLU A 964 2.67 -11.05 39.09
CA GLU A 964 4.12 -11.08 39.24
C GLU A 964 4.83 -10.91 37.88
N ASP A 965 4.39 -11.64 36.84
CA ASP A 965 4.95 -11.55 35.48
C ASP A 965 4.76 -10.13 34.90
N ARG A 966 3.56 -9.57 35.12
CA ARG A 966 3.25 -8.19 34.74
C ARG A 966 4.20 -7.20 35.41
N ASP A 967 4.41 -7.32 36.72
CA ASP A 967 5.24 -6.38 37.48
C ASP A 967 6.74 -6.53 37.14
N GLN A 968 7.21 -7.74 36.83
CA GLN A 968 8.56 -7.97 36.30
C GLN A 968 8.78 -7.30 34.95
N GLU A 969 7.82 -7.44 34.02
CA GLU A 969 7.91 -6.80 32.71
C GLU A 969 7.92 -5.27 32.84
N ILE A 970 7.08 -4.71 33.72
CA ILE A 970 7.07 -3.27 34.00
C ILE A 970 8.43 -2.81 34.55
N ARG A 971 9.02 -3.51 35.52
CA ARG A 971 10.34 -3.17 36.08
C ARG A 971 11.43 -3.12 35.02
N ARG A 972 11.51 -4.16 34.18
CA ARG A 972 12.51 -4.25 33.09
C ARG A 972 12.45 -3.03 32.17
N ILE A 973 11.23 -2.60 31.82
CA ILE A 973 11.01 -1.48 30.91
C ILE A 973 11.36 -0.16 31.56
N VAL A 974 11.04 0.01 32.85
CA VAL A 974 11.37 1.22 33.63
C VAL A 974 12.89 1.39 33.78
N GLU A 975 13.62 0.33 34.12
CA GLU A 975 15.08 0.37 34.25
C GLU A 975 15.77 0.79 32.95
N LEU A 976 15.37 0.17 31.83
CA LEU A 976 15.87 0.54 30.50
C LEU A 976 15.46 1.96 30.09
N GLY A 977 14.21 2.35 30.34
CA GLY A 977 13.69 3.68 30.03
C GLY A 977 14.47 4.77 30.75
N ASN A 978 14.72 4.61 32.07
CA ASN A 978 15.54 5.53 32.84
C ASN A 978 16.97 5.64 32.28
N ALA A 979 17.64 4.52 32.03
CA ALA A 979 19.01 4.51 31.52
C ALA A 979 19.14 5.19 30.14
N TYR A 980 18.19 4.95 29.23
CA TYR A 980 18.21 5.55 27.89
C TYR A 980 17.88 7.05 27.90
N ILE A 981 16.87 7.48 28.66
CA ILE A 981 16.53 8.90 28.80
C ILE A 981 17.70 9.67 29.41
N GLN A 982 18.34 9.14 30.46
CA GLN A 982 19.51 9.77 31.09
C GLN A 982 20.73 9.84 30.17
N SER A 983 20.89 8.86 29.28
CA SER A 983 21.97 8.84 28.28
C SER A 983 21.65 9.64 27.01
N ARG A 984 20.68 10.56 27.07
CA ARG A 984 20.24 11.43 25.96
C ARG A 984 19.71 10.68 24.73
N LYS A 985 19.14 9.50 24.92
CA LYS A 985 18.57 8.70 23.83
C LYS A 985 17.05 8.79 23.85
N ASP A 986 16.48 9.24 22.74
CA ASP A 986 15.04 9.18 22.53
C ASP A 986 14.57 7.72 22.64
N THR A 987 13.56 7.51 23.48
CA THR A 987 13.13 6.18 23.89
C THR A 987 11.68 5.95 23.47
N LEU A 988 11.49 4.97 22.59
CA LEU A 988 10.20 4.46 22.14
C LEU A 988 9.80 3.25 22.98
N ILE A 989 8.72 3.38 23.75
CA ILE A 989 8.03 2.28 24.43
C ILE A 989 6.77 1.94 23.62
N LEU A 990 6.68 0.70 23.14
CA LEU A 990 5.54 0.26 22.34
C LEU A 990 5.05 -1.13 22.76
N THR A 991 3.76 -1.39 22.59
CA THR A 991 3.20 -2.74 22.81
C THR A 991 3.63 -3.74 21.74
N SER A 992 3.66 -5.03 22.05
CA SER A 992 3.89 -6.08 21.04
C SER A 992 2.81 -6.04 19.94
N ARG A 993 3.18 -6.45 18.71
CA ARG A 993 2.32 -6.31 17.51
C ARG A 993 1.29 -7.42 17.34
N GLN A 994 1.22 -8.38 18.28
CA GLN A 994 0.25 -9.46 18.25
C GLN A 994 -1.11 -8.96 18.78
N LEU A 995 -2.13 -9.03 17.93
CA LEU A 995 -3.50 -8.69 18.33
C LEU A 995 -4.06 -9.78 19.25
N ILE A 996 -4.41 -9.40 20.48
CA ILE A 996 -5.13 -10.26 21.43
C ILE A 996 -6.51 -9.64 21.63
N THR A 997 -7.54 -10.28 21.07
CA THR A 997 -8.95 -9.89 21.25
C THR A 997 -9.68 -10.89 22.14
N GLY A 998 -10.63 -10.40 22.91
CA GLY A 998 -11.56 -11.26 23.64
C GLY A 998 -12.58 -11.92 22.70
N LYS A 999 -13.37 -12.84 23.23
CA LYS A 999 -14.50 -13.46 22.53
C LYS A 999 -15.69 -12.51 22.42
N THR A 1000 -15.75 -11.50 23.29
CA THR A 1000 -16.78 -10.46 23.29
C THR A 1000 -16.16 -9.05 23.24
N PRO A 1001 -16.94 -8.02 22.85
CA PRO A 1001 -16.51 -6.62 22.94
C PRO A 1001 -16.08 -6.22 24.37
N GLU A 1002 -16.76 -6.74 25.40
CA GLU A 1002 -16.45 -6.47 26.81
C GLU A 1002 -15.11 -7.06 27.23
N GLU A 1003 -14.83 -8.31 26.86
CA GLU A 1003 -13.53 -8.96 27.11
C GLU A 1003 -12.40 -8.22 26.38
N SER A 1004 -12.65 -7.75 25.15
CA SER A 1004 -11.68 -6.97 24.38
C SER A 1004 -11.40 -5.61 25.03
N LEU A 1005 -12.42 -4.97 25.60
CA LEU A 1005 -12.28 -3.73 26.37
C LEU A 1005 -11.44 -3.97 27.64
N GLU A 1006 -11.63 -5.10 28.33
CA GLU A 1006 -10.86 -5.47 29.52
C GLU A 1006 -9.37 -5.68 29.21
N ILE A 1007 -9.04 -6.34 28.09
CA ILE A 1007 -7.65 -6.52 27.64
C ILE A 1007 -7.01 -5.16 27.35
N ASN A 1008 -7.69 -4.30 26.59
CA ASN A 1008 -7.21 -2.94 26.29
C ASN A 1008 -6.96 -2.13 27.58
N TYR A 1009 -7.84 -2.28 28.57
CA TYR A 1009 -7.68 -1.65 29.88
C TYR A 1009 -6.42 -2.15 30.61
N LYS A 1010 -6.18 -3.47 30.67
CA LYS A 1010 -4.98 -4.05 31.31
C LYS A 1010 -3.68 -3.55 30.67
N VAL A 1011 -3.65 -3.46 29.34
CA VAL A 1011 -2.51 -2.93 28.59
C VAL A 1011 -2.31 -1.44 28.86
N SER A 1012 -3.36 -0.62 28.77
CA SER A 1012 -3.27 0.82 29.04
C SER A 1012 -2.79 1.09 30.47
N SER A 1013 -3.31 0.35 31.44
CA SER A 1013 -2.89 0.42 32.84
C SER A 1013 -1.40 0.09 33.02
N ALA A 1014 -0.85 -0.87 32.26
CA ALA A 1014 0.58 -1.17 32.31
C ALA A 1014 1.43 -0.03 31.78
N LEU A 1015 1.03 0.58 30.66
CA LEU A 1015 1.73 1.75 30.10
C LEU A 1015 1.70 2.95 31.08
N VAL A 1016 0.57 3.18 31.74
CA VAL A 1016 0.45 4.18 32.81
C VAL A 1016 1.45 3.91 33.92
N GLU A 1017 1.52 2.67 34.39
CA GLU A 1017 2.40 2.28 35.47
C GLU A 1017 3.89 2.40 35.11
N ILE A 1018 4.26 2.05 33.88
CA ILE A 1018 5.61 2.25 33.33
C ILE A 1018 5.97 3.74 33.38
N VAL A 1019 5.14 4.62 32.79
CA VAL A 1019 5.44 6.06 32.74
C VAL A 1019 5.43 6.70 34.14
N ARG A 1020 4.59 6.21 35.05
CA ARG A 1020 4.56 6.65 36.45
C ARG A 1020 5.84 6.29 37.21
N ARG A 1021 6.46 5.14 36.89
CA ARG A 1021 7.68 4.63 37.53
C ARG A 1021 8.99 5.10 36.86
N ILE A 1022 8.93 5.75 35.69
CA ILE A 1022 10.09 6.43 35.10
C ILE A 1022 10.37 7.71 35.89
N ASP A 1023 11.57 7.81 36.48
CA ASP A 1023 12.02 8.94 37.30
C ASP A 1023 12.78 9.99 36.49
N SER A 1024 13.39 9.56 35.39
CA SER A 1024 14.19 10.41 34.52
C SER A 1024 13.29 11.37 33.76
N LYS A 1025 13.45 12.68 33.97
CA LYS A 1025 12.65 13.72 33.31
C LYS A 1025 12.92 13.73 31.79
N PRO A 1026 11.96 13.33 30.93
CA PRO A 1026 12.12 13.42 29.49
C PRO A 1026 12.12 14.88 29.03
N HIS A 1027 12.77 15.17 27.90
CA HIS A 1027 12.73 16.52 27.32
C HIS A 1027 11.37 16.85 26.68
N TYR A 1028 10.73 15.84 26.09
CA TYR A 1028 9.37 15.89 25.55
C TYR A 1028 8.70 14.52 25.74
N ILE A 1029 7.37 14.49 25.70
CA ILE A 1029 6.60 13.24 25.75
C ILE A 1029 5.63 13.20 24.56
N ILE A 1030 5.69 12.13 23.77
CA ILE A 1030 4.70 11.83 22.71
C ILE A 1030 3.89 10.62 23.17
N ALA A 1031 2.57 10.75 23.28
CA ALA A 1031 1.68 9.61 23.46
C ALA A 1031 0.88 9.39 22.18
N LYS A 1032 0.88 8.17 21.63
CA LYS A 1032 0.17 7.83 20.40
C LYS A 1032 -1.01 6.89 20.62
N GLY A 1033 -2.19 7.37 20.22
CA GLY A 1033 -3.48 6.70 20.37
C GLY A 1033 -4.37 7.44 21.38
N GLY A 1034 -5.68 7.50 21.14
CA GLY A 1034 -6.62 8.27 21.96
C GLY A 1034 -6.59 7.86 23.44
N ILE A 1035 -6.93 6.59 23.73
CA ILE A 1035 -6.96 6.05 25.09
C ILE A 1035 -5.59 6.18 25.77
N THR A 1036 -4.51 5.79 25.08
CA THR A 1036 -3.15 5.89 25.61
C THR A 1036 -2.79 7.33 25.98
N SER A 1037 -3.07 8.29 25.10
CA SER A 1037 -2.79 9.71 25.38
C SER A 1037 -3.62 10.24 26.55
N SER A 1038 -4.85 9.76 26.72
CA SER A 1038 -5.70 10.16 27.83
C SER A 1038 -5.15 9.65 29.15
N ASP A 1039 -4.88 8.35 29.19
CA ASP A 1039 -4.46 7.65 30.39
C ASP A 1039 -3.06 8.10 30.83
N ILE A 1040 -2.14 8.34 29.91
CA ILE A 1040 -0.83 8.90 30.24
C ILE A 1040 -0.98 10.31 30.83
N ALA A 1041 -1.75 11.20 30.21
CA ALA A 1041 -1.93 12.57 30.72
C ALA A 1041 -2.56 12.60 32.11
N THR A 1042 -3.65 11.85 32.30
CA THR A 1042 -4.49 11.94 33.50
C THR A 1042 -4.02 11.04 34.65
N LYS A 1043 -3.49 9.86 34.37
CA LYS A 1043 -3.15 8.85 35.38
C LYS A 1043 -1.64 8.70 35.61
N ALA A 1044 -0.82 8.87 34.58
CA ALA A 1044 0.64 8.72 34.70
C ALA A 1044 1.36 10.04 34.96
N LEU A 1045 0.85 11.12 34.36
CA LEU A 1045 1.33 12.49 34.56
C LEU A 1045 0.46 13.29 35.53
N GLU A 1046 -0.70 12.74 35.94
CA GLU A 1046 -1.57 13.31 36.98
C GLU A 1046 -2.08 14.73 36.68
N ALA A 1047 -2.18 15.09 35.39
CA ALA A 1047 -2.67 16.39 34.97
C ALA A 1047 -4.17 16.53 35.27
N LYS A 1048 -4.53 17.57 36.03
CA LYS A 1048 -5.91 17.97 36.32
C LYS A 1048 -6.44 18.97 35.30
N ARG A 1049 -5.52 19.76 34.74
CA ARG A 1049 -5.78 20.70 33.66
C ARG A 1049 -4.62 20.74 32.66
N ALA A 1050 -4.93 21.10 31.42
CA ALA A 1050 -3.93 21.36 30.39
C ALA A 1050 -4.39 22.51 29.49
N LYS A 1051 -3.43 23.27 28.98
CA LYS A 1051 -3.68 24.27 27.94
C LYS A 1051 -3.24 23.73 26.59
N VAL A 1052 -4.12 23.79 25.59
CA VAL A 1052 -3.76 23.45 24.20
C VAL A 1052 -2.94 24.60 23.63
N MET A 1053 -1.65 24.36 23.38
CA MET A 1053 -0.74 25.40 22.85
C MET A 1053 -0.90 25.59 21.34
N GLY A 1054 -1.32 24.53 20.66
CA GLY A 1054 -1.46 24.47 19.22
C GLY A 1054 -1.19 23.04 18.75
N GLN A 1055 -0.41 22.90 17.68
CA GLN A 1055 -0.15 21.62 17.06
C GLN A 1055 1.36 21.39 16.90
N ALA A 1056 1.86 20.18 17.12
CA ALA A 1056 3.24 19.79 16.77
C ALA A 1056 3.38 19.41 15.28
N LEU A 1057 2.27 19.03 14.66
CA LEU A 1057 2.08 18.77 13.22
C LEU A 1057 0.59 18.93 12.93
N ALA A 1058 0.18 19.22 11.69
CA ALA A 1058 -1.24 19.32 11.34
C ALA A 1058 -2.05 18.11 11.86
N GLY A 1059 -3.01 18.36 12.73
CA GLY A 1059 -3.82 17.32 13.38
C GLY A 1059 -3.15 16.58 14.55
N VAL A 1060 -2.04 17.08 15.09
CA VAL A 1060 -1.31 16.50 16.24
C VAL A 1060 -1.21 17.57 17.35
N PRO A 1061 -2.12 17.56 18.35
CA PRO A 1061 -2.13 18.55 19.43
C PRO A 1061 -0.85 18.59 20.29
N LEU A 1062 -0.50 19.79 20.71
CA LEU A 1062 0.54 20.06 21.71
C LEU A 1062 -0.08 20.68 22.95
N TRP A 1063 0.09 20.03 24.10
CA TRP A 1063 -0.43 20.45 25.39
C TRP A 1063 0.68 20.92 26.32
N GLN A 1064 0.38 21.98 27.06
CA GLN A 1064 1.09 22.36 28.27
C GLN A 1064 0.27 21.86 29.46
N LEU A 1065 0.79 20.86 30.17
CA LEU A 1065 0.14 20.34 31.36
C LEU A 1065 0.25 21.34 32.52
N GLY A 1066 -0.72 21.31 33.42
CA GLY A 1066 -0.75 22.16 34.59
C GLY A 1066 0.47 21.95 35.52
N PRO A 1067 0.83 22.94 36.35
CA PRO A 1067 2.00 22.85 37.23
C PRO A 1067 1.90 21.72 38.27
N GLU A 1068 0.70 21.18 38.50
CA GLU A 1068 0.47 20.00 39.34
C GLU A 1068 0.93 18.69 38.70
N SER A 1069 1.13 18.65 37.37
CA SER A 1069 1.47 17.42 36.68
C SER A 1069 2.90 16.97 36.97
N ARG A 1070 3.17 15.67 36.86
CA ARG A 1070 4.54 15.16 36.82
C ARG A 1070 5.28 15.75 35.61
N PHE A 1071 6.56 16.05 35.82
CA PHE A 1071 7.42 16.73 34.85
C PHE A 1071 6.88 18.09 34.36
N PRO A 1072 6.65 19.06 35.26
CA PRO A 1072 6.14 20.36 34.87
C PRO A 1072 7.07 21.04 33.85
N GLY A 1073 6.44 21.71 32.88
CA GLY A 1073 7.09 22.36 31.75
C GLY A 1073 7.54 21.44 30.62
N VAL A 1074 7.37 20.12 30.75
CA VAL A 1074 7.65 19.19 29.65
C VAL A 1074 6.52 19.25 28.61
N PRO A 1075 6.83 19.50 27.33
CA PRO A 1075 5.85 19.46 26.24
C PRO A 1075 5.19 18.08 26.12
N TYR A 1076 3.85 18.06 26.13
CA TYR A 1076 3.07 16.83 25.98
C TYR A 1076 2.35 16.81 24.62
N ILE A 1077 2.76 15.92 23.74
CA ILE A 1077 2.23 15.81 22.38
C ILE A 1077 1.25 14.64 22.33
N VAL A 1078 -0.01 14.97 22.06
CA VAL A 1078 -1.09 14.00 21.85
C VAL A 1078 -1.08 13.60 20.39
N PHE A 1079 -0.68 12.38 20.06
CA PHE A 1079 -0.59 11.89 18.70
C PHE A 1079 -1.79 10.96 18.38
N PRO A 1080 -2.77 11.39 17.56
CA PRO A 1080 -3.92 10.57 17.24
C PRO A 1080 -3.56 9.30 16.45
N GLY A 1081 -4.31 8.22 16.65
CA GLY A 1081 -4.04 6.94 15.97
C GLY A 1081 -4.30 6.96 14.46
N ASN A 1082 -5.12 7.89 13.98
CA ASN A 1082 -5.70 7.90 12.63
C ASN A 1082 -5.19 9.03 11.71
N VAL A 1083 -4.31 9.91 12.17
CA VAL A 1083 -3.79 11.07 11.41
C VAL A 1083 -2.35 10.92 10.92
N GLY A 1084 -1.97 11.74 9.94
CA GLY A 1084 -0.64 11.79 9.34
C GLY A 1084 -0.38 10.73 8.26
N ASP A 1085 0.64 10.97 7.43
CA ASP A 1085 1.22 9.98 6.52
C ASP A 1085 2.11 8.97 7.28
N ASN A 1086 2.77 8.03 6.59
CA ASN A 1086 3.65 7.06 7.25
C ASN A 1086 4.87 7.72 7.94
N SER A 1087 5.31 8.89 7.47
CA SER A 1087 6.46 9.62 8.04
C SER A 1087 6.09 10.56 9.19
N ALA A 1088 4.80 10.77 9.48
CA ALA A 1088 4.33 11.81 10.38
C ALA A 1088 4.91 11.70 11.81
N LEU A 1089 4.97 10.48 12.36
CA LEU A 1089 5.57 10.26 13.67
C LEU A 1089 7.08 10.56 13.66
N ALA A 1090 7.78 10.12 12.62
CA ALA A 1090 9.21 10.39 12.42
C ALA A 1090 9.49 11.90 12.28
N LYS A 1091 8.63 12.65 11.56
CA LYS A 1091 8.72 14.11 11.43
C LYS A 1091 8.59 14.82 12.78
N VAL A 1092 7.62 14.41 13.61
CA VAL A 1092 7.45 14.98 14.96
C VAL A 1092 8.68 14.63 15.81
N VAL A 1093 9.09 13.37 15.88
CA VAL A 1093 10.30 12.99 16.65
C VAL A 1093 11.52 13.77 16.17
N LYS A 1094 11.73 13.92 14.86
CA LYS A 1094 12.87 14.66 14.29
C LYS A 1094 12.87 16.12 14.68
N SER A 1095 11.69 16.75 14.74
CA SER A 1095 11.56 18.15 15.13
C SER A 1095 11.77 18.37 16.62
N TRP A 1096 11.59 17.35 17.47
CA TRP A 1096 11.64 17.47 18.93
C TRP A 1096 12.86 16.79 19.57
N ALA A 1097 13.55 15.92 18.83
CA ALA A 1097 14.84 15.36 19.21
C ALA A 1097 15.89 16.48 19.31
N SER A 1098 16.67 16.49 20.39
CA SER A 1098 17.84 17.39 20.46
C SER A 1098 18.92 16.87 19.50
N PRO A 1099 19.55 17.74 18.68
CA PRO A 1099 20.70 17.33 17.90
C PRO A 1099 21.83 16.88 18.84
N SER A 1100 22.48 15.75 18.53
CA SER A 1100 23.56 15.20 19.36
C SER A 1100 24.74 16.17 19.45
N ARG A 1101 25.00 16.94 18.38
CA ARG A 1101 26.07 17.93 18.24
C ARG A 1101 25.65 19.09 17.33
N SER A 1102 26.37 20.22 17.42
CA SER A 1102 26.14 21.40 16.58
C SER A 1102 26.78 21.22 15.20
N SER A 1103 26.10 21.70 14.16
CA SER A 1103 26.67 21.71 12.81
C SER A 1103 27.76 22.78 12.67
N THR A 1104 28.73 22.59 11.77
CA THR A 1104 29.74 23.62 11.46
C THR A 1104 29.08 24.92 10.98
N LYS A 1105 27.97 24.82 10.22
CA LYS A 1105 27.21 25.98 9.75
C LYS A 1105 26.65 26.83 10.89
N GLU A 1106 26.06 26.18 11.89
CA GLU A 1106 25.53 26.87 13.07
C GLU A 1106 26.64 27.57 13.86
N ILE A 1107 27.78 26.89 14.06
CA ILE A 1107 28.95 27.43 14.75
C ILE A 1107 29.46 28.71 14.06
N LEU A 1108 29.60 28.69 12.72
CA LEU A 1108 30.08 29.84 11.96
C LEU A 1108 29.05 30.99 11.89
N LEU A 1109 27.75 30.69 11.80
CA LEU A 1109 26.71 31.72 11.85
C LEU A 1109 26.66 32.43 13.21
N ASN A 1110 26.90 31.70 14.30
CA ASN A 1110 27.00 32.30 15.62
C ASN A 1110 28.26 33.16 15.77
N ALA A 1111 29.39 32.72 15.22
CA ALA A 1111 30.62 33.51 15.14
C ALA A 1111 30.41 34.81 14.34
N GLU A 1112 29.70 34.72 13.21
CA GLU A 1112 29.35 35.86 12.37
C GLU A 1112 28.49 36.88 13.11
N LYS A 1113 27.46 36.42 13.84
CA LYS A 1113 26.63 37.28 14.69
C LYS A 1113 27.39 37.87 15.88
N GLY A 1114 28.34 37.12 16.43
CA GLY A 1114 29.07 37.47 17.65
C GLY A 1114 30.33 38.29 17.43
N GLY A 1115 30.82 38.41 16.19
CA GLY A 1115 32.03 39.16 15.86
C GLY A 1115 33.33 38.52 16.38
N TYR A 1116 33.39 37.19 16.41
CA TYR A 1116 34.59 36.43 16.81
C TYR A 1116 34.93 35.36 15.75
N ALA A 1117 36.07 34.69 15.89
CA ALA A 1117 36.43 33.55 15.04
C ALA A 1117 36.54 32.25 15.85
N VAL A 1118 36.31 31.12 15.19
CA VAL A 1118 36.38 29.78 15.78
C VAL A 1118 37.69 29.11 15.35
N GLY A 1119 38.35 28.44 16.28
CA GLY A 1119 39.53 27.64 15.98
C GLY A 1119 39.15 26.27 15.41
N ALA A 1120 39.75 25.91 14.28
CA ALA A 1120 39.75 24.57 13.73
C ALA A 1120 41.14 23.94 13.91
N PHE A 1121 41.20 22.80 14.59
CA PHE A 1121 42.45 22.22 15.07
C PHE A 1121 42.68 20.85 14.47
N ASN A 1122 43.81 20.65 13.78
CA ASN A 1122 44.15 19.35 13.20
C ASN A 1122 44.44 18.35 14.33
N VAL A 1123 43.75 17.21 14.29
CA VAL A 1123 43.93 16.13 15.26
C VAL A 1123 44.39 14.84 14.57
N TYR A 1124 45.35 14.16 15.20
CA TYR A 1124 46.02 12.97 14.63
C TYR A 1124 45.82 11.71 15.48
N ASN A 1125 45.33 11.87 16.71
CA ASN A 1125 45.21 10.84 17.73
C ASN A 1125 44.17 11.25 18.79
N LEU A 1126 43.89 10.36 19.73
CA LEU A 1126 42.90 10.58 20.79
C LEU A 1126 43.30 11.74 21.72
N GLU A 1127 44.58 11.86 22.05
CA GLU A 1127 45.10 12.92 22.92
C GLU A 1127 44.83 14.31 22.32
N GLY A 1128 44.96 14.46 21.00
CA GLY A 1128 44.65 15.70 20.29
C GLY A 1128 43.16 16.02 20.33
N ILE A 1129 42.31 15.03 20.09
CA ILE A 1129 40.84 15.16 20.17
C ILE A 1129 40.44 15.63 21.57
N GLU A 1130 40.91 14.93 22.60
CA GLU A 1130 40.59 15.25 23.98
C GLU A 1130 41.18 16.60 24.42
N ALA A 1131 42.36 16.98 23.91
CA ALA A 1131 42.97 18.27 24.21
C ALA A 1131 42.11 19.43 23.68
N VAL A 1132 41.59 19.30 22.45
CA VAL A 1132 40.73 20.33 21.86
C VAL A 1132 39.41 20.44 22.62
N VAL A 1133 38.75 19.31 22.89
CA VAL A 1133 37.47 19.32 23.63
C VAL A 1133 37.66 19.85 25.04
N ALA A 1134 38.69 19.39 25.78
CA ALA A 1134 38.94 19.87 27.14
C ALA A 1134 39.28 21.36 27.20
N ALA A 1135 40.02 21.89 26.21
CA ALA A 1135 40.29 23.33 26.11
C ALA A 1135 39.00 24.11 25.81
N ALA A 1136 38.21 23.66 24.85
CA ALA A 1136 36.95 24.30 24.46
C ALA A 1136 35.94 24.35 25.63
N GLU A 1137 35.82 23.26 26.39
CA GLU A 1137 34.96 23.22 27.58
C GLU A 1137 35.46 24.12 28.71
N ALA A 1138 36.77 24.11 28.99
CA ALA A 1138 37.37 24.97 30.01
C ALA A 1138 37.17 26.47 29.69
N GLU A 1139 37.30 26.83 28.40
CA GLU A 1139 37.14 28.19 27.91
C GLU A 1139 35.68 28.57 27.57
N LYS A 1140 34.74 27.61 27.69
CA LYS A 1140 33.34 27.76 27.26
C LYS A 1140 33.23 28.31 25.84
N SER A 1141 33.99 27.72 24.92
CA SER A 1141 34.17 28.17 23.55
C SER A 1141 33.68 27.12 22.58
N PRO A 1142 33.10 27.51 21.42
CA PRO A 1142 32.98 26.60 20.29
C PRO A 1142 34.37 26.24 19.75
N ALA A 1143 34.51 25.05 19.16
CA ALA A 1143 35.72 24.63 18.43
C ALA A 1143 35.40 23.61 17.33
N ILE A 1144 36.32 23.44 16.39
CA ILE A 1144 36.21 22.46 15.30
C ILE A 1144 37.35 21.45 15.41
N LEU A 1145 37.03 20.17 15.53
CA LEU A 1145 37.97 19.07 15.37
C LEU A 1145 38.15 18.83 13.88
N GLN A 1146 39.36 18.94 13.34
CA GLN A 1146 39.56 18.69 11.90
C GLN A 1146 40.62 17.62 11.62
N ILE A 1147 40.42 16.87 10.55
CA ILE A 1147 41.26 15.75 10.17
C ILE A 1147 41.85 16.03 8.77
N HIS A 1148 43.17 16.16 8.72
CA HIS A 1148 43.92 16.27 7.47
C HIS A 1148 43.99 14.91 6.73
N PRO A 1149 44.13 14.84 5.39
CA PRO A 1149 44.15 13.57 4.66
C PRO A 1149 45.24 12.61 5.12
N SER A 1150 46.41 13.12 5.52
CA SER A 1150 47.49 12.31 6.12
C SER A 1150 47.06 11.64 7.43
N ALA A 1151 46.30 12.35 8.27
CA ALA A 1151 45.75 11.82 9.51
C ALA A 1151 44.66 10.79 9.24
N LEU A 1152 43.77 11.06 8.27
CA LEU A 1152 42.74 10.10 7.85
C LEU A 1152 43.36 8.83 7.27
N LYS A 1153 44.42 8.95 6.47
CA LYS A 1153 45.15 7.80 5.90
C LYS A 1153 45.77 6.93 6.99
N GLN A 1154 46.28 7.53 8.07
CA GLN A 1154 46.92 6.81 9.17
C GLN A 1154 45.92 6.24 10.19
N GLY A 1155 44.92 7.03 10.58
CA GLY A 1155 43.95 6.69 11.64
C GLY A 1155 42.65 6.03 11.13
N GLY A 1156 42.29 6.25 9.86
CA GLY A 1156 41.09 5.70 9.22
C GLY A 1156 39.78 6.10 9.89
N VAL A 1157 38.73 5.32 9.61
CA VAL A 1157 37.40 5.45 10.21
C VAL A 1157 37.41 5.49 11.75
N PRO A 1158 38.27 4.72 12.47
CA PRO A 1158 38.35 4.82 13.93
C PRO A 1158 38.67 6.22 14.46
N LEU A 1159 39.55 6.98 13.80
CA LEU A 1159 39.86 8.35 14.21
C LEU A 1159 38.66 9.28 14.04
N VAL A 1160 37.91 9.14 12.94
CA VAL A 1160 36.68 9.89 12.68
C VAL A 1160 35.63 9.57 13.75
N ALA A 1161 35.44 8.29 14.07
CA ALA A 1161 34.51 7.85 15.11
C ALA A 1161 34.88 8.42 16.49
N CYS A 1162 36.16 8.50 16.85
CA CYS A 1162 36.61 9.15 18.08
C CYS A 1162 36.27 10.65 18.10
N CYS A 1163 36.47 11.36 16.99
CA CYS A 1163 36.11 12.79 16.89
C CYS A 1163 34.61 13.01 17.07
N ILE A 1164 33.80 12.20 16.37
CA ILE A 1164 32.33 12.25 16.46
C ILE A 1164 31.88 12.00 17.90
N ALA A 1165 32.36 10.93 18.52
CA ALA A 1165 31.98 10.58 19.88
C ALA A 1165 32.36 11.69 20.88
N ALA A 1166 33.54 12.29 20.74
CA ALA A 1166 33.98 13.38 21.59
C ALA A 1166 33.15 14.66 21.38
N ALA A 1167 32.81 15.00 20.13
CA ALA A 1167 31.96 16.14 19.81
C ALA A 1167 30.54 16.00 20.37
N GLU A 1168 29.95 14.79 20.29
CA GLU A 1168 28.62 14.50 20.81
C GLU A 1168 28.55 14.51 22.35
N GLN A 1169 29.64 14.11 23.01
CA GLN A 1169 29.73 14.14 24.47
C GLN A 1169 30.07 15.52 25.04
N SER A 1170 30.58 16.43 24.22
CA SER A 1170 30.99 17.76 24.67
C SER A 1170 29.82 18.58 25.21
N SER A 1171 30.11 19.33 26.28
CA SER A 1171 29.21 20.31 26.88
C SER A 1171 29.14 21.64 26.12
N VAL A 1172 30.02 21.87 25.15
CA VAL A 1172 30.07 23.06 24.29
C VAL A 1172 29.87 22.70 22.82
N PRO A 1173 29.61 23.66 21.90
CA PRO A 1173 29.48 23.38 20.48
C PRO A 1173 30.80 22.90 19.86
N ILE A 1174 30.86 21.62 19.48
CA ILE A 1174 31.97 21.02 18.74
C ILE A 1174 31.43 20.39 17.45
N SER A 1175 32.12 20.62 16.33
CA SER A 1175 31.85 19.94 15.06
C SER A 1175 33.11 19.26 14.52
N VAL A 1176 32.95 18.33 13.59
CA VAL A 1176 34.03 17.56 12.97
C VAL A 1176 34.16 17.91 11.49
N HIS A 1177 35.35 18.32 11.06
CA HIS A 1177 35.65 18.80 9.70
C HIS A 1177 36.70 17.94 8.99
N TYR A 1178 36.53 17.68 7.71
CA TYR A 1178 37.55 17.05 6.87
C TYR A 1178 38.33 18.14 6.11
N ASP A 1179 39.63 18.26 6.38
CA ASP A 1179 40.47 19.35 5.88
C ASP A 1179 41.21 18.93 4.59
N HIS A 1180 41.52 19.88 3.70
CA HIS A 1180 42.34 19.71 2.49
C HIS A 1180 42.01 18.50 1.56
N GLY A 1181 40.74 18.29 1.23
CA GLY A 1181 40.32 17.21 0.32
C GLY A 1181 40.71 17.46 -1.14
N ILE A 1182 41.87 16.99 -1.57
CA ILE A 1182 42.34 17.07 -2.98
C ILE A 1182 41.86 15.91 -3.88
N SER A 1183 41.45 14.79 -3.27
CA SER A 1183 41.06 13.58 -3.96
C SER A 1183 39.54 13.44 -3.95
N LYS A 1184 38.93 13.31 -5.15
CA LYS A 1184 37.49 13.07 -5.29
C LYS A 1184 37.05 11.81 -4.53
N SER A 1185 37.86 10.75 -4.59
CA SER A 1185 37.59 9.49 -3.87
C SER A 1185 37.52 9.71 -2.36
N ASP A 1186 38.46 10.48 -1.81
CA ASP A 1186 38.57 10.66 -0.37
C ASP A 1186 37.46 11.59 0.14
N LEU A 1187 37.10 12.61 -0.64
CA LEU A 1187 35.92 13.44 -0.37
C LEU A 1187 34.63 12.61 -0.36
N LEU A 1188 34.43 11.73 -1.35
CA LEU A 1188 33.26 10.85 -1.37
C LEU A 1188 33.22 9.93 -0.14
N GLN A 1189 34.36 9.43 0.32
CA GLN A 1189 34.44 8.67 1.57
C GLN A 1189 34.14 9.53 2.80
N ALA A 1190 34.65 10.77 2.85
CA ALA A 1190 34.40 11.71 3.94
C ALA A 1190 32.90 12.07 4.06
N LEU A 1191 32.20 12.24 2.93
CA LEU A 1191 30.75 12.48 2.92
C LEU A 1191 29.93 11.34 3.55
N GLU A 1192 30.50 10.13 3.67
CA GLU A 1192 29.88 8.97 4.32
C GLU A 1192 30.47 8.65 5.71
N ALA A 1193 31.56 9.31 6.11
CA ALA A 1193 32.27 9.00 7.35
C ALA A 1193 31.69 9.71 8.61
N GLY A 1194 30.70 10.58 8.43
CA GLY A 1194 29.99 11.26 9.53
C GLY A 1194 30.58 12.61 9.94
N PHE A 1195 31.39 13.25 9.09
CA PHE A 1195 31.81 14.64 9.25
C PHE A 1195 30.60 15.61 9.22
N ASP A 1196 30.75 16.80 9.78
CA ASP A 1196 29.76 17.90 9.72
C ASP A 1196 30.06 18.88 8.56
N SER A 1197 31.29 18.86 8.08
CA SER A 1197 31.76 19.71 6.98
C SER A 1197 33.00 19.13 6.29
N VAL A 1198 33.23 19.53 5.05
CA VAL A 1198 34.39 19.12 4.25
C VAL A 1198 35.00 20.33 3.55
N MET A 1199 36.33 20.34 3.43
CA MET A 1199 37.08 21.27 2.60
C MET A 1199 37.44 20.62 1.27
N VAL A 1200 37.04 21.25 0.16
CA VAL A 1200 37.43 20.88 -1.20
C VAL A 1200 38.61 21.74 -1.61
N ASP A 1201 39.79 21.14 -1.69
CA ASP A 1201 41.01 21.84 -2.06
C ASP A 1201 41.35 21.62 -3.54
N GLY A 1202 40.85 22.52 -4.38
CA GLY A 1202 41.19 22.62 -5.80
C GLY A 1202 42.21 23.72 -6.12
N SER A 1203 42.91 24.27 -5.12
CA SER A 1203 43.81 25.43 -5.25
C SER A 1203 44.94 25.26 -6.27
N HIS A 1204 45.33 24.01 -6.52
CA HIS A 1204 46.36 23.63 -7.48
C HIS A 1204 45.86 23.57 -8.94
N LEU A 1205 44.54 23.61 -9.15
CA LEU A 1205 43.91 23.55 -10.46
C LEU A 1205 43.78 24.94 -11.10
N THR A 1206 43.41 24.97 -12.38
CA THR A 1206 42.94 26.23 -12.99
C THR A 1206 41.60 26.63 -12.37
N LEU A 1207 41.22 27.92 -12.44
CA LEU A 1207 39.96 28.40 -11.86
C LEU A 1207 38.75 27.59 -12.35
N GLY A 1208 38.67 27.36 -13.67
CA GLY A 1208 37.56 26.59 -14.26
C GLY A 1208 37.50 25.15 -13.78
N ASP A 1209 38.66 24.48 -13.68
CA ASP A 1209 38.73 23.10 -13.17
C ASP A 1209 38.37 23.04 -11.67
N ASN A 1210 38.80 24.02 -10.87
CA ASN A 1210 38.44 24.12 -9.45
C ASN A 1210 36.94 24.33 -9.27
N ILE A 1211 36.32 25.20 -10.07
CA ILE A 1211 34.86 25.41 -10.07
C ILE A 1211 34.12 24.08 -10.33
N LEU A 1212 34.50 23.36 -11.40
CA LEU A 1212 33.87 22.09 -11.75
C LEU A 1212 34.04 21.03 -10.65
N TYR A 1213 35.25 20.94 -10.09
CA TYR A 1213 35.57 20.01 -9.01
C TYR A 1213 34.74 20.31 -7.76
N THR A 1214 34.78 21.54 -7.28
CA THR A 1214 34.11 22.01 -6.06
C THR A 1214 32.59 21.94 -6.18
N LYS A 1215 32.01 22.39 -7.29
CA LYS A 1215 30.55 22.32 -7.55
C LYS A 1215 30.01 20.89 -7.45
N SER A 1216 30.77 19.92 -7.95
CA SER A 1216 30.37 18.51 -7.94
C SER A 1216 30.28 17.92 -6.53
N ILE A 1217 31.20 18.29 -5.64
CA ILE A 1217 31.20 17.84 -4.24
C ILE A 1217 30.21 18.65 -3.41
N SER A 1218 30.12 19.95 -3.64
CA SER A 1218 29.21 20.87 -2.93
C SER A 1218 27.76 20.39 -3.02
N SER A 1219 27.32 20.04 -4.23
CA SER A 1219 25.98 19.48 -4.47
C SER A 1219 25.70 18.19 -3.68
N LEU A 1220 26.69 17.30 -3.59
CA LEU A 1220 26.57 16.03 -2.86
C LEU A 1220 26.58 16.25 -1.34
N ALA A 1221 27.40 17.18 -0.85
CA ALA A 1221 27.51 17.54 0.56
C ALA A 1221 26.22 18.21 1.06
N HIS A 1222 25.66 19.16 0.30
CA HIS A 1222 24.40 19.82 0.65
C HIS A 1222 23.21 18.87 0.67
N ALA A 1223 23.17 17.87 -0.24
CA ALA A 1223 22.17 16.82 -0.20
C ALA A 1223 22.19 16.01 1.12
N LYS A 1224 23.31 16.02 1.84
CA LYS A 1224 23.49 15.42 3.17
C LYS A 1224 23.48 16.43 4.32
N GLY A 1225 23.27 17.72 4.04
CA GLY A 1225 23.25 18.80 5.04
C GLY A 1225 24.63 19.20 5.58
N LEU A 1226 25.70 18.89 4.85
CA LEU A 1226 27.09 19.20 5.24
C LEU A 1226 27.51 20.58 4.73
N LEU A 1227 28.32 21.29 5.52
CA LEU A 1227 28.92 22.57 5.10
C LEU A 1227 30.14 22.32 4.19
N VAL A 1228 30.28 23.14 3.14
CA VAL A 1228 31.39 23.03 2.19
C VAL A 1228 32.29 24.23 2.30
N GLU A 1229 33.55 23.98 2.65
CA GLU A 1229 34.64 24.92 2.57
C GLU A 1229 35.44 24.68 1.29
N ALA A 1230 35.96 25.74 0.67
CA ALA A 1230 36.87 25.59 -0.47
C ALA A 1230 37.94 26.69 -0.48
N GLU A 1231 39.10 26.37 -1.03
CA GLU A 1231 40.24 27.28 -1.10
C GLU A 1231 40.37 27.91 -2.49
N LEU A 1232 40.58 29.23 -2.51
CA LEU A 1232 40.93 29.99 -3.70
C LEU A 1232 42.16 30.85 -3.46
N GLY A 1233 43.10 30.82 -4.41
CA GLY A 1233 44.48 31.23 -4.17
C GLY A 1233 45.32 29.99 -3.87
N ARG A 1234 46.56 30.18 -3.41
CA ARG A 1234 47.43 29.06 -3.00
C ARG A 1234 48.47 29.53 -2.00
N LEU A 1235 48.55 28.85 -0.87
CA LEU A 1235 49.48 29.16 0.22
C LEU A 1235 50.86 28.54 -0.04
N SER A 1236 51.93 29.28 0.24
CA SER A 1236 53.27 28.69 0.34
C SER A 1236 53.52 28.09 1.72
N GLY A 1237 54.53 27.22 1.81
CA GLY A 1237 54.96 26.59 3.05
C GLY A 1237 54.65 25.10 3.10
N SER A 1238 54.80 24.50 4.28
CA SER A 1238 54.65 23.05 4.46
C SER A 1238 53.62 22.70 5.52
N GLU A 1239 52.74 21.76 5.17
CA GLU A 1239 51.77 21.13 6.09
C GLU A 1239 51.70 19.63 5.82
N ASP A 1240 51.94 18.82 6.85
CA ASP A 1240 51.73 17.36 6.90
C ASP A 1240 52.17 16.52 5.68
N GLY A 1241 53.30 16.92 5.09
CA GLY A 1241 53.94 16.22 3.96
C GLY A 1241 53.70 16.89 2.60
N MET A 1242 52.85 17.91 2.54
CA MET A 1242 52.66 18.76 1.38
C MET A 1242 53.49 20.04 1.55
N THR A 1243 54.29 20.38 0.55
CA THR A 1243 55.06 21.63 0.50
C THR A 1243 54.71 22.37 -0.78
N VAL A 1244 54.38 23.65 -0.66
CA VAL A 1244 54.17 24.56 -1.78
C VAL A 1244 55.27 25.62 -1.74
N GLU A 1245 56.01 25.70 -2.84
CA GLU A 1245 57.12 26.64 -2.99
C GLU A 1245 56.60 28.09 -3.11
N GLU A 1246 57.41 29.06 -2.70
CA GLU A 1246 57.00 30.49 -2.67
C GLU A 1246 56.60 31.04 -4.05
N TYR A 1247 57.19 30.52 -5.14
CA TYR A 1247 56.84 30.93 -6.51
C TYR A 1247 55.47 30.41 -6.98
N GLU A 1248 54.91 29.40 -6.31
CA GLU A 1248 53.57 28.88 -6.58
C GLU A 1248 52.47 29.61 -5.80
N ALA A 1249 52.85 30.45 -4.82
CA ALA A 1249 51.92 31.20 -4.00
C ALA A 1249 51.09 32.17 -4.85
N ARG A 1250 49.78 32.17 -4.64
CA ARG A 1250 48.84 33.04 -5.36
C ARG A 1250 47.89 33.67 -4.36
N PHE A 1251 47.79 35.00 -4.39
CA PHE A 1251 46.74 35.67 -3.65
C PHE A 1251 45.37 35.35 -4.25
N THR A 1252 44.36 35.34 -3.40
CA THR A 1252 42.96 35.24 -3.84
C THR A 1252 42.61 36.50 -4.62
N ASP A 1253 42.09 36.35 -5.84
CA ASP A 1253 41.56 37.45 -6.62
C ASP A 1253 40.07 37.66 -6.30
N VAL A 1254 39.65 38.90 -6.08
CA VAL A 1254 38.28 39.22 -5.65
C VAL A 1254 37.25 38.92 -6.74
N ALA A 1255 37.58 39.17 -8.01
CA ALA A 1255 36.68 38.90 -9.12
C ALA A 1255 36.53 37.39 -9.35
N GLN A 1256 37.63 36.64 -9.27
CA GLN A 1256 37.59 35.19 -9.33
C GLN A 1256 36.82 34.60 -8.14
N ALA A 1257 36.93 35.19 -6.95
CA ALA A 1257 36.19 34.75 -5.76
C ALA A 1257 34.66 34.93 -5.93
N GLU A 1258 34.20 36.02 -6.57
CA GLU A 1258 32.77 36.23 -6.83
C GLU A 1258 32.23 35.16 -7.79
N GLU A 1259 32.93 34.93 -8.91
CA GLU A 1259 32.58 33.86 -9.86
C GLU A 1259 32.60 32.48 -9.20
N PHE A 1260 33.62 32.21 -8.39
CA PHE A 1260 33.79 30.93 -7.71
C PHE A 1260 32.65 30.63 -6.72
N ILE A 1261 32.26 31.61 -5.89
CA ILE A 1261 31.16 31.45 -4.94
C ILE A 1261 29.84 31.18 -5.68
N ASP A 1262 29.55 31.95 -6.72
CA ASP A 1262 28.30 31.83 -7.48
C ASP A 1262 28.18 30.47 -8.17
N GLU A 1263 29.28 29.99 -8.76
CA GLU A 1263 29.25 28.74 -9.52
C GLU A 1263 29.31 27.47 -8.66
N THR A 1264 29.93 27.53 -7.48
CA THR A 1264 30.15 26.35 -6.62
C THR A 1264 29.14 26.26 -5.47
N SER A 1265 28.49 27.38 -5.11
CA SER A 1265 27.59 27.49 -3.97
C SER A 1265 28.22 27.11 -2.62
N ILE A 1266 29.53 27.27 -2.46
CA ILE A 1266 30.22 27.00 -1.19
C ILE A 1266 29.67 27.85 -0.02
N ASP A 1267 29.83 27.35 1.21
CA ASP A 1267 29.39 28.04 2.43
C ASP A 1267 30.54 28.81 3.12
N ALA A 1268 31.79 28.39 2.89
CA ALA A 1268 32.98 29.00 3.47
C ALA A 1268 34.13 29.08 2.45
N LEU A 1269 34.82 30.23 2.41
CA LEU A 1269 35.92 30.50 1.49
C LEU A 1269 37.23 30.65 2.27
N ALA A 1270 38.16 29.74 2.05
CA ALA A 1270 39.55 29.84 2.51
C ALA A 1270 40.35 30.71 1.54
N VAL A 1271 41.00 31.76 2.08
CA VAL A 1271 41.68 32.79 1.28
C VAL A 1271 43.19 32.81 1.53
N CYS A 1272 43.93 33.20 0.49
CA CYS A 1272 45.35 33.47 0.52
C CYS A 1272 45.60 34.97 0.37
N ILE A 1273 46.05 35.62 1.44
CA ILE A 1273 46.34 37.06 1.49
C ILE A 1273 47.78 37.33 1.95
N GLY A 1274 48.68 36.34 1.86
CA GLY A 1274 50.05 36.40 2.39
C GLY A 1274 50.26 35.64 3.69
N ASN A 1275 49.24 34.89 4.12
CA ASN A 1275 49.37 33.81 5.11
C ASN A 1275 50.22 32.66 4.54
N VAL A 1276 50.78 31.81 5.41
CA VAL A 1276 51.61 30.66 5.00
C VAL A 1276 51.36 29.45 5.87
N HIS A 1277 51.64 28.26 5.34
CA HIS A 1277 51.69 27.03 6.13
C HIS A 1277 53.03 26.90 6.86
N GLY A 1278 52.97 26.56 8.14
CA GLY A 1278 54.15 26.41 8.98
C GLY A 1278 54.71 27.75 9.47
N LYS A 1279 55.96 28.06 9.11
CA LYS A 1279 56.71 29.18 9.68
C LYS A 1279 56.80 30.35 8.70
N TYR A 1280 56.38 31.53 9.14
CA TYR A 1280 56.56 32.78 8.39
C TYR A 1280 58.05 33.07 8.09
N PRO A 1281 58.35 33.72 6.96
CA PRO A 1281 59.70 34.09 6.58
C PRO A 1281 60.35 35.02 7.62
N PRO A 1282 61.69 35.17 7.62
CA PRO A 1282 62.40 36.04 8.58
C PRO A 1282 61.94 37.50 8.59
N SER A 1283 61.34 37.98 7.50
CA SER A 1283 60.72 39.31 7.40
C SER A 1283 59.42 39.47 8.22
N GLY A 1284 58.86 38.37 8.73
CA GLY A 1284 57.56 38.34 9.41
C GLY A 1284 56.35 38.16 8.47
N PRO A 1285 55.13 38.04 9.02
CA PRO A 1285 53.89 37.95 8.25
C PRO A 1285 53.62 39.21 7.43
N ASN A 1286 53.17 39.05 6.18
CA ASN A 1286 52.86 40.15 5.26
C ASN A 1286 51.43 40.02 4.70
N LEU A 1287 50.44 40.10 5.59
CA LEU A 1287 49.03 39.98 5.24
C LEU A 1287 48.52 41.23 4.50
N LYS A 1288 47.84 41.03 3.36
CA LYS A 1288 47.25 42.09 2.54
C LYS A 1288 45.85 42.44 3.06
N PHE A 1289 45.78 43.30 4.06
CA PHE A 1289 44.52 43.68 4.69
C PHE A 1289 43.53 44.41 3.77
N ASP A 1290 44.02 45.19 2.80
CA ASP A 1290 43.15 45.80 1.77
C ASP A 1290 42.42 44.72 0.95
N LEU A 1291 43.14 43.65 0.57
CA LEU A 1291 42.54 42.51 -0.12
C LEU A 1291 41.54 41.76 0.76
N LEU A 1292 41.86 41.55 2.05
CA LEU A 1292 40.94 40.90 2.99
C LEU A 1292 39.65 41.71 3.17
N LYS A 1293 39.75 43.05 3.21
CA LYS A 1293 38.61 43.96 3.30
C LYS A 1293 37.68 43.83 2.07
N ASP A 1294 38.25 43.75 0.87
CA ASP A 1294 37.48 43.57 -0.35
C ASP A 1294 36.80 42.18 -0.39
N LEU A 1295 37.52 41.13 0.00
CA LEU A 1295 36.97 39.78 0.13
C LEU A 1295 35.84 39.72 1.17
N ARG A 1296 35.92 40.48 2.25
CA ARG A 1296 34.85 40.58 3.24
C ARG A 1296 33.59 41.25 2.69
N ALA A 1297 33.75 42.34 1.93
CA ALA A 1297 32.61 42.99 1.31
C ALA A 1297 31.86 42.01 0.38
N LEU A 1298 32.61 41.20 -0.37
CA LEU A 1298 32.05 40.16 -1.23
C LEU A 1298 31.37 39.04 -0.43
N THR A 1299 32.06 38.41 0.52
CA THR A 1299 31.53 37.25 1.24
C THR A 1299 30.32 37.60 2.10
N LEU A 1300 30.28 38.79 2.69
CA LEU A 1300 29.11 39.30 3.42
C LEU A 1300 27.88 39.45 2.50
N LYS A 1301 28.08 39.97 1.28
CA LYS A 1301 27.02 40.08 0.26
C LYS A 1301 26.51 38.71 -0.18
N LYS A 1302 27.37 37.69 -0.25
CA LYS A 1302 27.03 36.33 -0.70
C LYS A 1302 26.59 35.39 0.41
N GLY A 1303 26.75 35.77 1.68
CA GLY A 1303 26.42 34.92 2.83
C GLY A 1303 27.43 33.78 3.08
N VAL A 1304 28.70 33.98 2.69
CA VAL A 1304 29.79 33.01 2.82
C VAL A 1304 30.69 33.40 4.00
N SER A 1305 31.21 32.41 4.74
CA SER A 1305 32.16 32.67 5.85
C SER A 1305 33.59 32.78 5.34
N LEU A 1306 34.36 33.76 5.83
CA LEU A 1306 35.80 33.85 5.52
C LEU A 1306 36.62 32.97 6.46
N VAL A 1307 37.52 32.19 5.87
CA VAL A 1307 38.44 31.27 6.56
C VAL A 1307 39.88 31.66 6.27
N LEU A 1308 40.74 31.61 7.30
CA LEU A 1308 42.17 31.86 7.15
C LEU A 1308 42.99 30.66 7.65
N HIS A 1309 43.73 30.04 6.74
CA HIS A 1309 44.70 29.01 7.07
C HIS A 1309 46.03 29.64 7.49
N GLY A 1310 46.88 28.89 8.20
CA GLY A 1310 48.20 29.40 8.60
C GLY A 1310 48.18 30.41 9.75
N ALA A 1311 47.34 30.19 10.77
CA ALA A 1311 47.26 31.09 11.93
C ALA A 1311 48.43 30.94 12.93
N SER A 1312 49.29 29.93 12.75
CA SER A 1312 50.46 29.70 13.60
C SER A 1312 51.50 30.81 13.43
N GLY A 1313 51.96 31.41 14.52
CA GLY A 1313 52.95 32.50 14.52
C GLY A 1313 52.41 33.91 14.23
N LEU A 1314 51.10 34.10 14.02
CA LEU A 1314 50.50 35.44 13.93
C LEU A 1314 50.41 36.10 15.32
N SER A 1315 50.70 37.40 15.39
CA SER A 1315 50.55 38.18 16.62
C SER A 1315 49.07 38.45 16.95
N HIS A 1316 48.80 38.84 18.19
CA HIS A 1316 47.45 39.20 18.64
C HIS A 1316 46.83 40.34 17.83
N GLU A 1317 47.63 41.35 17.47
CA GLU A 1317 47.20 42.48 16.66
C GLU A 1317 46.76 42.03 15.26
N LEU A 1318 47.56 41.19 14.60
CA LEU A 1318 47.25 40.68 13.26
C LEU A 1318 46.00 39.80 13.26
N VAL A 1319 45.84 38.93 14.26
CA VAL A 1319 44.65 38.07 14.38
C VAL A 1319 43.41 38.92 14.64
N LYS A 1320 43.49 39.89 15.54
CA LYS A 1320 42.38 40.82 15.81
C LYS A 1320 41.98 41.58 14.55
N GLU A 1321 42.94 42.10 13.79
CA GLU A 1321 42.67 42.81 12.54
C GLU A 1321 41.98 41.90 11.50
N CYS A 1322 42.39 40.62 11.39
CA CYS A 1322 41.70 39.64 10.55
C CYS A 1322 40.24 39.40 10.98
N ILE A 1323 39.97 39.31 12.29
CA ILE A 1323 38.61 39.11 12.83
C ILE A 1323 37.74 40.34 12.59
N ASP A 1324 38.29 41.53 12.82
CA ASP A 1324 37.63 42.82 12.57
C ASP A 1324 37.28 42.96 11.07
N LEU A 1325 38.13 42.43 10.19
CA LEU A 1325 37.91 42.30 8.74
C LEU A 1325 37.12 41.05 8.33
N GLY A 1326 36.53 40.33 9.29
CA GLY A 1326 35.46 39.36 9.01
C GLY A 1326 35.87 37.90 8.87
N VAL A 1327 37.12 37.53 9.19
CA VAL A 1327 37.50 36.11 9.33
C VAL A 1327 36.71 35.49 10.49
N ARG A 1328 36.14 34.29 10.26
CA ARG A 1328 35.32 33.54 11.24
C ARG A 1328 35.85 32.15 11.57
N LYS A 1329 36.81 31.63 10.81
CA LYS A 1329 37.51 30.37 11.10
C LYS A 1329 39.00 30.54 10.88
N PHE A 1330 39.79 30.02 11.83
CA PHE A 1330 41.25 29.91 11.71
C PHE A 1330 41.68 28.45 11.80
N ASN A 1331 42.47 27.99 10.83
CA ASN A 1331 43.11 26.67 10.91
C ASN A 1331 44.40 26.76 11.74
N VAL A 1332 44.53 25.85 12.70
CA VAL A 1332 45.67 25.74 13.61
C VAL A 1332 46.19 24.30 13.60
N ASN A 1333 47.48 24.16 13.29
CA ASN A 1333 48.12 22.85 13.25
C ASN A 1333 49.53 22.88 13.88
N THR A 1334 50.45 23.65 13.30
CA THR A 1334 51.89 23.59 13.59
C THR A 1334 52.23 23.70 15.08
N GLU A 1335 51.64 24.64 15.81
CA GLU A 1335 51.94 24.85 17.23
C GLU A 1335 51.42 23.70 18.11
N VAL A 1336 50.22 23.17 17.83
CA VAL A 1336 49.63 22.04 18.56
C VAL A 1336 50.49 20.79 18.34
N ARG A 1337 50.83 20.51 17.09
CA ARG A 1337 51.72 19.41 16.71
C ARG A 1337 53.12 19.54 17.34
N ASN A 1338 53.70 20.74 17.33
CA ASN A 1338 55.00 20.97 17.94
C ASN A 1338 54.98 20.79 19.46
N SER A 1339 53.89 21.20 20.12
CA SER A 1339 53.69 20.98 21.55
C SER A 1339 53.64 19.49 21.90
N TYR A 1340 52.92 18.70 21.09
CA TYR A 1340 52.91 17.24 21.19
C TYR A 1340 54.31 16.64 20.99
N LEU A 1341 55.01 17.00 19.91
CA LEU A 1341 56.35 16.46 19.66
C LEU A 1341 57.38 16.89 20.72
N ALA A 1342 57.22 18.09 21.30
CA ALA A 1342 58.08 18.58 22.37
C ALA A 1342 57.86 17.82 23.68
N SER A 1343 56.61 17.48 24.03
CA SER A 1343 56.31 16.68 25.23
C SER A 1343 56.95 15.29 25.16
N LEU A 1344 57.09 14.72 23.97
CA LEU A 1344 57.74 13.43 23.76
C LEU A 1344 59.28 13.44 23.88
N ARG A 1345 59.94 14.61 23.88
CA ARG A 1345 61.41 14.70 23.98
C ARG A 1345 61.94 14.44 25.40
N LYS A 1346 61.10 14.57 26.42
CA LYS A 1346 61.39 14.21 27.82
C LYS A 1346 60.19 13.44 28.39
N PRO A 1347 59.96 12.19 27.95
CA PRO A 1347 58.75 11.48 28.30
C PRO A 1347 58.71 11.15 29.79
N GLU A 1348 57.51 11.16 30.36
CA GLU A 1348 57.20 10.56 31.65
C GLU A 1348 57.46 9.04 31.64
N LYS A 1349 57.49 8.40 32.82
CA LYS A 1349 57.85 6.98 32.93
C LYS A 1349 56.75 6.03 32.45
N ASP A 1350 55.48 6.39 32.59
CA ASP A 1350 54.33 5.55 32.26
C ASP A 1350 53.59 6.05 31.02
N LEU A 1351 53.08 5.14 30.18
CA LEU A 1351 52.41 5.49 28.93
C LEU A 1351 51.19 6.40 29.16
N ILE A 1352 50.36 6.12 30.16
CA ILE A 1352 49.17 6.94 30.46
C ILE A 1352 49.61 8.36 30.87
N GLN A 1353 50.71 8.47 31.62
CA GLN A 1353 51.27 9.76 32.00
C GLN A 1353 51.85 10.50 30.80
N VAL A 1354 52.49 9.80 29.85
CA VAL A 1354 52.96 10.39 28.58
C VAL A 1354 51.77 10.93 27.77
N MET A 1355 50.69 10.15 27.62
CA MET A 1355 49.47 10.57 26.93
C MET A 1355 48.84 11.79 27.60
N ALA A 1356 48.71 11.78 28.93
CA ALA A 1356 48.16 12.89 29.70
C ALA A 1356 49.03 14.16 29.60
N SER A 1357 50.35 14.02 29.68
CA SER A 1357 51.32 15.13 29.52
C SER A 1357 51.24 15.74 28.13
N ALA A 1358 51.15 14.90 27.09
CA ALA A 1358 51.01 15.36 25.72
C ALA A 1358 49.65 16.07 25.48
N LYS A 1359 48.56 15.54 26.04
CA LYS A 1359 47.24 16.18 26.04
C LYS A 1359 47.27 17.56 26.69
N GLU A 1360 47.82 17.69 27.90
CA GLU A 1360 47.88 18.99 28.59
C GLU A 1360 48.78 19.99 27.86
N ALA A 1361 49.89 19.53 27.25
CA ALA A 1361 50.74 20.38 26.41
C ALA A 1361 50.01 20.93 25.18
N MET A 1362 49.22 20.10 24.48
CA MET A 1362 48.39 20.55 23.36
C MET A 1362 47.24 21.46 23.81
N LYS A 1363 46.54 21.08 24.88
CA LYS A 1363 45.40 21.81 25.45
C LYS A 1363 45.78 23.26 25.81
N ALA A 1364 46.98 23.47 26.36
CA ALA A 1364 47.47 24.82 26.67
C ALA A 1364 47.53 25.71 25.40
N VAL A 1365 48.04 25.18 24.29
CA VAL A 1365 48.10 25.87 23.00
C VAL A 1365 46.70 26.11 22.44
N VAL A 1366 45.81 25.11 22.49
CA VAL A 1366 44.43 25.26 22.02
C VAL A 1366 43.71 26.35 22.82
N ALA A 1367 43.79 26.33 24.15
CA ALA A 1367 43.15 27.34 25.00
C ALA A 1367 43.69 28.76 24.71
N GLU A 1368 45.00 28.91 24.49
CA GLU A 1368 45.59 30.17 24.06
C GLU A 1368 44.98 30.67 22.74
N LYS A 1369 44.83 29.79 21.74
CA LYS A 1369 44.23 30.14 20.45
C LYS A 1369 42.75 30.48 20.55
N LEU A 1370 41.97 29.77 21.35
CA LEU A 1370 40.55 30.09 21.56
C LEU A 1370 40.38 31.50 22.16
N ARG A 1371 41.25 31.89 23.10
CA ARG A 1371 41.29 33.27 23.65
C ARG A 1371 41.69 34.27 22.58
N LEU A 1372 42.73 33.96 21.81
CA LEU A 1372 43.22 34.79 20.70
C LEU A 1372 42.16 35.05 19.63
N PHE A 1373 41.28 34.07 19.36
CA PHE A 1373 40.21 34.18 18.37
C PHE A 1373 38.91 34.81 18.89
N GLY A 1374 38.86 35.13 20.19
CA GLY A 1374 37.71 35.80 20.82
C GLY A 1374 36.49 34.91 21.05
N SER A 1375 36.64 33.58 20.93
CA SER A 1375 35.53 32.62 21.06
C SER A 1375 35.27 32.17 22.51
N CYS A 1376 36.14 32.51 23.46
CA CYS A 1376 35.94 32.18 24.88
C CYS A 1376 34.63 32.77 25.43
N GLY A 1377 33.86 31.96 26.14
CA GLY A 1377 32.56 32.34 26.69
C GLY A 1377 31.42 32.47 25.67
N LYS A 1378 31.58 31.95 24.45
CA LYS A 1378 30.61 32.05 23.34
C LYS A 1378 29.89 30.73 23.01
N ALA A 1379 30.09 29.69 23.82
CA ALA A 1379 29.43 28.39 23.69
C ALA A 1379 27.92 28.41 23.98
#